data_AF-B6JVD0-F1
#
_entry.id   AF-B6JVD0-F1
#
_cell.length_a   1.000
_cell.length_b   1.000
_cell.length_c   1.000
_cell.angle_alpha   90.00
_cell.angle_beta   90.00
_cell.angle_gamma   90.00
#
_symmetry.space_group_name_H-M   'P 1'
#
loop_
_entity.id
_entity.type
_entity.pdbx_description
1 polymer ?
#
loop_
_entity_poly.entity_id
_entity_poly.type
_entity_poly.pdbx_seq_one_letter_code
_entity_poly.pdbx_strand_id
1 'polypeptide(L)'
;MSQDTDVVSVPILGKEAVFVGFNLERRVCDFLIENAKSSAYVIVTDTNIAPHYLEKYTTALSEAAKRHGVAPRILTRVIPPGETSKCRSMKAEIEDWMLSQSCTRDTVLVAMGGGVIGDMAGYVAATFMRGIRFIQLPTTLLAMVDSSIGGKTAIDTPNGKNLVGAFWQPLAVFADLNFLETLEPRQFINGMGEVIKTAAMWNEKDFCLLEQNPTVILEAVHRPRVPGQFKFENIRNLLQKIILASVRTKCEVVTLDEREGGLRNLLNFGHSIGHAYEAILFPQILHGECVSIGMVKELELSRYLGILKPNAVGRVTKCLMSYTLPVSVHDAHIKKYAGYKKCPVDKLIRIMAVDKKNQGLQKRVVILKAVGETYEKHATVVSDEDIRVVLSHDIQVSPFDNSVSDVVVTPPGSKSISNRALILAAMAKGTTKLTNMLHSDDTQVMMAALEELGAATFSWEDNGETLVVNGGGKFKTPSKELYLSNAGTAARFLTTVAALVGENEQGGEVVLTGNHRMKVRPIGPLVDALRANGCSISYLEREGSLPLKMIPQNGLRGGVIELAATVSSQYVSSILMCAPYAQEPVTLKLVGGKPISQLYVDMTIAMMKGFGVNVVKSETEAYTYHIPKANYTSPGDYEIESDASSATYPLAFAAITGTKCTVPNIGSASLQGDARFARDVLAPMGCTVEQTPTSTTVQGPPMGQLKPLESVDMETMTDAFLTATALAAVACNSSGNEHITRITGIANQRVKECNRIAAMVHELAKFGVKAGELEDGIFIHGQSYKDLKTPEEGIYTYDDHRVAMAFSILTLVTPKPTVILDKACVVKTWPYWWDVLRNSFKIKLAGVESKETVKSVKLTRSRASVILIGMRGAGKTTIGSIIAGQLNMKFLDLDQELEKKLNTTIPDLVNTRGWDDFRQEELQVLQEFIDTKSSDFVAACGGGIVETPAARELLCKYVKEGGIVLHIHRNLDQVLSYLSIDKSRPAYADRESTKNVYLRRHQWYLDCRSHDFVSPTIESGNVQSKLETSMSRFLRVVTGKSTWFEKAIQKPHSFFLSLTFPNINDAISFLPEAIIGCDAVELRADLLEDPNSTTGYPSVEFVAEQFATLRAAIDLPIIFTVRSKDQGGRFPNANESEAVELMLAALRWGVDVLDLELGWSTESLQAIYARKENTKIITSWHDTAQRCSWAQPDEWLQKLDMATAFGDVVKFVGIAKSMQDNFDLEKFRKSFKGYTNKPLIAINMGTVGQLSRVFNNVLTPVTSPALPYKAAPGQLSVRQIITALSLMGSISPKKFYLFGTPIQHSKSPILHKTCYDLTGLPYTYDLFETESVEGVKDVLSQPDFGGANVTIPYKLDILQYLDELSDEARFLGAVNTVVPISENGKRKLRGDNTDWRGIVRTFVRAGANNLNGKNALVIGAGGTSRAAIFAMHKLGAKNIYLLNRTLVNAEKVKAVFPEEYNVKVIDHTKQSEISEWTKLQVAAVVSTVPADRPLPESVSKVIDALLSEIPAQKKEQYVFLDMAYKPLNTPLMSVASKHGYTCINGLEVLLQQGLASFEIWTGLAVPFEHVFGLYMVLCAKEHN
;
A
#
# COMPACT_ATOMS: atom_id res chain seq x y z
N MET A 1 25.47 56.65 6.18
CA MET A 1 26.06 55.41 6.73
C MET A 1 26.19 55.51 8.25
N SER A 2 25.08 55.70 8.98
CA SER A 2 25.06 55.48 10.44
C SER A 2 24.92 53.97 10.68
N GLN A 3 26.03 53.25 10.56
CA GLN A 3 26.08 51.77 10.50
C GLN A 3 26.06 51.07 11.87
N ASP A 4 25.98 51.79 12.99
CA ASP A 4 25.90 51.18 14.33
C ASP A 4 24.44 50.92 14.76
N THR A 5 23.71 50.13 13.97
CA THR A 5 22.50 49.45 14.49
C THR A 5 22.91 48.18 15.22
N ASP A 6 22.69 48.17 16.54
CA ASP A 6 22.57 47.06 17.51
C ASP A 6 23.21 45.71 17.15
N VAL A 7 24.53 45.67 16.95
CA VAL A 7 25.25 44.38 17.06
C VAL A 7 25.30 44.00 18.53
N VAL A 8 24.67 42.88 18.88
CA VAL A 8 24.69 42.36 20.25
C VAL A 8 25.79 41.31 20.37
N SER A 9 26.70 41.53 21.31
CA SER A 9 27.68 40.53 21.73
C SER A 9 27.10 39.67 22.86
N VAL A 10 27.31 38.37 22.78
CA VAL A 10 26.87 37.39 23.78
C VAL A 10 28.10 36.65 24.31
N PRO A 11 28.34 36.64 25.64
CA PRO A 11 29.46 35.93 26.22
C PRO A 11 29.25 34.41 26.16
N ILE A 12 30.32 33.68 25.86
CA ILE A 12 30.39 32.22 25.95
C ILE A 12 31.76 31.83 26.52
N LEU A 13 31.79 30.94 27.51
CA LEU A 13 33.03 30.48 28.16
C LEU A 13 33.93 31.65 28.64
N GLY A 14 33.30 32.71 29.17
CA GLY A 14 33.99 33.89 29.69
C GLY A 14 34.53 34.87 28.64
N LYS A 15 34.18 34.71 27.35
CA LYS A 15 34.62 35.59 26.27
C LYS A 15 33.44 36.14 25.47
N GLU A 16 33.51 37.42 25.11
CA GLU A 16 32.62 38.05 24.13
C GLU A 16 32.95 37.53 22.72
N ALA A 17 32.32 36.42 22.33
CA ALA A 17 32.71 35.68 21.13
C ALA A 17 31.54 35.37 20.18
N VAL A 18 30.29 35.64 20.55
CA VAL A 18 29.13 35.46 19.66
C VAL A 18 28.50 36.81 19.35
N PHE A 19 28.54 37.20 18.08
CA PHE A 19 28.03 38.49 17.61
C PHE A 19 26.80 38.26 16.73
N VAL A 20 25.68 38.87 17.10
CA VAL A 20 24.40 38.76 16.38
C VAL A 20 23.95 40.15 15.92
N GLY A 21 23.68 40.32 14.64
CA GLY A 21 23.25 41.60 14.09
C GLY A 21 23.14 41.58 12.57
N PHE A 22 23.21 42.74 11.96
CA PHE A 22 23.08 42.93 10.51
C PHE A 22 24.34 43.60 9.95
N ASN A 23 24.67 43.33 8.70
CA ASN A 23 25.80 43.96 7.98
C ASN A 23 27.14 43.77 8.71
N LEU A 24 27.40 42.56 9.21
CA LEU A 24 28.58 42.26 10.02
C LEU A 24 29.85 42.07 9.19
N GLU A 25 29.76 42.02 7.86
CA GLU A 25 30.89 41.81 6.94
C GLU A 25 32.15 42.61 7.31
N ARG A 26 32.05 43.94 7.40
CA ARG A 26 33.19 44.79 7.75
C ARG A 26 33.77 44.43 9.11
N ARG A 27 32.92 44.23 10.13
CA ARG A 27 33.32 43.84 11.49
C ARG A 27 34.02 42.49 11.50
N VAL A 28 33.54 41.51 10.74
CA VAL A 28 34.16 40.18 10.60
C VAL A 28 35.57 40.32 10.05
N CYS A 29 35.72 41.10 8.97
CA CYS A 29 37.00 41.28 8.30
C CYS A 29 38.00 42.06 9.15
N ASP A 30 37.57 43.14 9.79
CA ASP A 30 38.41 43.90 10.73
C ASP A 30 38.80 43.02 11.93
N PHE A 31 37.87 42.22 12.49
CA PHE A 31 38.18 41.26 13.57
C PHE A 31 39.23 40.22 13.16
N LEU A 32 39.12 39.64 11.96
CA LEU A 32 40.09 38.67 11.46
C LEU A 32 41.51 39.27 11.43
N ILE A 33 41.64 40.50 10.90
CA ILE A 33 42.93 41.16 10.76
C ILE A 33 43.50 41.63 12.11
N GLU A 34 42.66 42.14 13.02
CA GLU A 34 43.09 42.69 14.30
C GLU A 34 43.35 41.59 15.35
N ASN A 35 42.41 40.65 15.49
CA ASN A 35 42.36 39.66 16.57
C ASN A 35 42.81 38.27 16.15
N ALA A 36 42.83 37.98 14.84
CA ALA A 36 43.20 36.66 14.30
C ALA A 36 44.35 36.74 13.27
N LYS A 37 45.33 37.64 13.47
CA LYS A 37 46.51 37.83 12.60
C LYS A 37 47.07 36.52 12.06
N SER A 38 47.19 36.43 10.74
CA SER A 38 47.63 35.22 10.02
C SER A 38 48.30 35.58 8.70
N SER A 39 49.20 34.72 8.21
CA SER A 39 49.71 34.78 6.84
C SER A 39 48.72 34.29 5.79
N ALA A 40 47.68 33.53 6.19
CA ALA A 40 46.67 33.00 5.29
C ALA A 40 45.28 32.84 5.95
N TYR A 41 44.25 33.35 5.28
CA TYR A 41 42.84 33.10 5.62
C TYR A 41 42.23 32.16 4.57
N VAL A 42 41.56 31.11 5.03
CA VAL A 42 40.92 30.11 4.16
C VAL A 42 39.41 30.14 4.36
N ILE A 43 38.66 30.61 3.37
CA ILE A 43 37.19 30.60 3.38
C ILE A 43 36.70 29.27 2.81
N VAL A 44 36.02 28.48 3.64
CA VAL A 44 35.33 27.26 3.22
C VAL A 44 33.84 27.54 3.14
N THR A 45 33.24 27.27 1.99
CA THR A 45 31.80 27.52 1.74
C THR A 45 31.24 26.50 0.75
N ASP A 46 29.94 26.54 0.48
CA ASP A 46 29.27 25.66 -0.46
C ASP A 46 28.81 26.36 -1.74
N THR A 47 28.37 25.59 -2.74
CA THR A 47 27.93 26.12 -4.03
C THR A 47 26.63 26.93 -3.97
N ASN A 48 25.83 26.84 -2.89
CA ASN A 48 24.63 27.66 -2.71
C ASN A 48 25.00 29.05 -2.17
N ILE A 49 25.97 29.12 -1.25
CA ILE A 49 26.37 30.37 -0.60
C ILE A 49 27.40 31.15 -1.42
N ALA A 50 28.32 30.46 -2.10
CA ALA A 50 29.42 31.09 -2.82
C ALA A 50 28.99 32.18 -3.81
N PRO A 51 27.97 31.97 -4.68
CA PRO A 51 27.54 32.96 -5.65
C PRO A 51 26.97 34.25 -5.04
N HIS A 52 26.55 34.21 -3.77
CA HIS A 52 25.90 35.34 -3.12
C HIS A 52 26.85 36.16 -2.24
N TYR A 53 27.83 35.53 -1.60
CA TYR A 53 28.60 36.17 -0.53
C TYR A 53 30.11 36.01 -0.64
N LEU A 54 30.64 35.06 -1.42
CA LEU A 54 32.08 34.79 -1.40
C LEU A 54 32.91 35.98 -1.87
N GLU A 55 32.56 36.57 -3.03
CA GLU A 55 33.25 37.75 -3.57
C GLU A 55 33.16 38.95 -2.63
N LYS A 56 32.00 39.11 -1.99
CA LYS A 56 31.73 40.17 -1.03
C LYS A 56 32.70 40.09 0.16
N TYR A 57 32.83 38.92 0.78
CA TYR A 57 33.73 38.71 1.93
C TYR A 57 35.23 38.69 1.54
N THR A 58 35.61 38.17 0.38
CA THR A 58 37.02 38.21 -0.07
C THR A 58 37.48 39.64 -0.36
N THR A 59 36.60 40.46 -0.95
CA THR A 59 36.85 41.89 -1.19
C THR A 59 36.99 42.64 0.12
N ALA A 60 36.02 42.51 1.03
CA ALA A 60 36.04 43.18 2.33
C ALA A 60 37.27 42.79 3.18
N LEU A 61 37.69 41.51 3.14
CA LEU A 61 38.90 41.05 3.83
C LEU A 61 40.18 41.63 3.21
N SER A 62 40.23 41.75 1.89
CA SER A 62 41.35 42.40 1.19
C SER A 62 41.44 43.89 1.53
N GLU A 63 40.30 44.57 1.63
CA GLU A 63 40.25 45.97 2.05
C GLU A 63 40.65 46.16 3.51
N ALA A 64 40.19 45.29 4.42
CA ALA A 64 40.63 45.29 5.81
C ALA A 64 42.15 45.10 5.91
N ALA A 65 42.70 44.11 5.21
CA ALA A 65 44.14 43.88 5.17
C ALA A 65 44.92 45.13 4.73
N LYS A 66 44.47 45.80 3.66
CA LYS A 66 45.05 47.07 3.17
C LYS A 66 44.97 48.18 4.23
N ARG A 67 43.82 48.35 4.90
CA ARG A 67 43.63 49.35 5.96
C ARG A 67 44.58 49.14 7.14
N HIS A 68 44.90 47.90 7.47
CA HIS A 68 45.80 47.54 8.57
C HIS A 68 47.27 47.35 8.13
N GLY A 69 47.61 47.60 6.87
CA GLY A 69 48.99 47.51 6.36
C GLY A 69 49.56 46.08 6.34
N VAL A 70 48.71 45.05 6.20
CA VAL A 70 49.12 43.64 6.10
C VAL A 70 48.73 43.05 4.75
N ALA A 71 49.43 42.00 4.30
CA ALA A 71 49.18 41.33 3.02
C ALA A 71 49.03 39.80 3.20
N PRO A 72 48.00 39.32 3.92
CA PRO A 72 47.73 37.90 4.07
C PRO A 72 47.24 37.30 2.75
N ARG A 73 47.50 36.01 2.54
CA ARG A 73 46.88 35.25 1.45
C ARG A 73 45.41 35.01 1.77
N ILE A 74 44.53 35.20 0.81
CA ILE A 74 43.10 34.89 0.95
C ILE A 74 42.79 33.75 -0.02
N LEU A 75 42.46 32.58 0.53
CA LEU A 75 42.21 31.35 -0.20
C LEU A 75 40.73 30.96 -0.02
N THR A 76 40.15 30.32 -1.03
CA THR A 76 38.74 29.93 -1.01
C THR A 76 38.57 28.49 -1.47
N ARG A 77 37.77 27.71 -0.75
CA ARG A 77 37.37 26.35 -1.14
C ARG A 77 35.84 26.26 -1.16
N VAL A 78 35.27 26.05 -2.34
CA VAL A 78 33.84 25.80 -2.54
C VAL A 78 33.60 24.30 -2.69
N ILE A 79 32.68 23.74 -1.89
CA ILE A 79 32.32 22.32 -1.93
C ILE A 79 30.81 22.13 -2.21
N PRO A 80 30.33 20.94 -2.61
CA PRO A 80 28.89 20.69 -2.75
C PRO A 80 28.13 20.87 -1.41
N PRO A 81 26.88 21.33 -1.41
CA PRO A 81 26.10 21.54 -0.20
C PRO A 81 25.48 20.23 0.30
N GLY A 82 25.04 20.22 1.56
CA GLY A 82 24.26 19.11 2.13
C GLY A 82 25.09 18.04 2.84
N GLU A 83 24.39 17.16 3.54
CA GLU A 83 24.98 16.21 4.50
C GLU A 83 25.95 15.20 3.87
N THR A 84 25.79 14.88 2.58
CA THR A 84 26.69 13.95 1.85
C THR A 84 28.11 14.48 1.74
N SER A 85 28.29 15.80 1.71
CA SER A 85 29.60 16.44 1.80
C SER A 85 30.19 16.33 3.20
N LYS A 86 29.40 16.07 4.24
CA LYS A 86 29.86 15.97 5.63
C LYS A 86 30.50 14.60 5.95
N CYS A 87 31.44 14.14 5.12
CA CYS A 87 32.01 12.79 5.17
C CYS A 87 33.55 12.78 5.18
N ARG A 88 34.15 11.60 5.40
CA ARG A 88 35.62 11.43 5.49
C ARG A 88 36.37 11.84 4.23
N SER A 89 35.83 11.53 3.05
CA SER A 89 36.50 11.84 1.78
C SER A 89 36.58 13.33 1.53
N MET A 90 35.48 14.06 1.76
CA MET A 90 35.45 15.52 1.63
C MET A 90 36.40 16.20 2.62
N LYS A 91 36.45 15.69 3.86
CA LYS A 91 37.42 16.19 4.86
C LYS A 91 38.86 16.04 4.38
N ALA A 92 39.22 14.83 3.91
CA ALA A 92 40.56 14.55 3.39
C ALA A 92 40.90 15.48 2.21
N GLU A 93 39.95 15.69 1.30
CA GLU A 93 40.12 16.58 0.15
C GLU A 93 40.41 18.03 0.57
N ILE A 94 39.71 18.56 1.58
CA ILE A 94 39.96 19.93 2.08
C ILE A 94 41.35 20.01 2.73
N GLU A 95 41.73 19.03 3.55
CA GLU A 95 43.04 19.01 4.24
C GLU A 95 44.20 18.90 3.24
N ASP A 96 44.11 17.98 2.27
CA ASP A 96 45.13 17.77 1.24
C ASP A 96 45.25 19.01 0.34
N TRP A 97 44.13 19.64 0.01
CA TRP A 97 44.14 20.90 -0.72
C TRP A 97 44.83 22.01 0.10
N MET A 98 44.52 22.16 1.38
CA MET A 98 45.19 23.15 2.25
C MET A 98 46.70 22.91 2.37
N LEU A 99 47.13 21.64 2.45
CA LEU A 99 48.55 21.28 2.40
C LEU A 99 49.19 21.67 1.06
N SER A 100 48.50 21.42 -0.06
CA SER A 100 48.99 21.80 -1.40
C SER A 100 49.13 23.32 -1.55
N GLN A 101 48.28 24.09 -0.87
CA GLN A 101 48.36 25.56 -0.82
C GLN A 101 49.43 26.08 0.15
N SER A 102 50.26 25.20 0.74
CA SER A 102 51.26 25.57 1.74
C SER A 102 50.68 26.38 2.91
N CYS A 103 49.48 26.00 3.38
CA CYS A 103 48.91 26.56 4.61
C CYS A 103 49.72 26.08 5.81
N THR A 104 50.00 26.97 6.76
CA THR A 104 50.83 26.73 7.96
C THR A 104 50.01 26.81 9.25
N ARG A 105 50.62 26.55 10.41
CA ARG A 105 49.94 26.52 11.73
C ARG A 105 49.27 27.83 12.14
N ASP A 106 49.67 28.96 11.56
CA ASP A 106 49.08 30.27 11.82
C ASP A 106 47.81 30.53 11.00
N THR A 107 47.51 29.70 9.99
CA THR A 107 46.32 29.81 9.11
C THR A 107 45.05 29.95 9.93
N VAL A 108 44.14 30.81 9.47
CA VAL A 108 42.81 30.96 10.07
C VAL A 108 41.76 30.50 9.08
N LEU A 109 40.92 29.55 9.52
CA LEU A 109 39.83 29.03 8.71
C LEU A 109 38.54 29.84 8.96
N VAL A 110 37.78 30.08 7.90
CA VAL A 110 36.55 30.87 7.92
C VAL A 110 35.44 29.97 7.39
N ALA A 111 34.60 29.46 8.30
CA ALA A 111 33.50 28.56 7.96
C ALA A 111 32.25 29.36 7.59
N MET A 112 32.03 29.58 6.30
CA MET A 112 30.90 30.38 5.80
C MET A 112 29.85 29.48 5.15
N GLY A 113 28.83 29.10 5.91
CA GLY A 113 27.81 28.16 5.44
C GLY A 113 26.82 27.74 6.53
N GLY A 114 25.96 26.78 6.18
CA GLY A 114 25.10 26.12 7.16
C GLY A 114 25.86 25.18 8.09
N GLY A 115 25.13 24.39 8.89
CA GLY A 115 25.73 23.50 9.89
C GLY A 115 26.73 22.48 9.32
N VAL A 116 26.49 21.98 8.11
CA VAL A 116 27.41 21.08 7.39
C VAL A 116 28.79 21.72 7.21
N ILE A 117 28.83 22.95 6.70
CA ILE A 117 30.07 23.68 6.50
C ILE A 117 30.70 23.97 7.86
N GLY A 118 29.91 24.45 8.83
CA GLY A 118 30.40 24.74 10.18
C GLY A 118 31.08 23.54 10.86
N ASP A 119 30.46 22.37 10.79
CA ASP A 119 30.96 21.14 11.40
C ASP A 119 32.19 20.60 10.64
N MET A 120 32.12 20.54 9.31
CA MET A 120 33.23 20.08 8.46
C MET A 120 34.46 20.96 8.62
N ALA A 121 34.29 22.26 8.42
CA ALA A 121 35.33 23.27 8.49
C ALA A 121 35.92 23.33 9.91
N GLY A 122 35.08 23.29 10.94
CA GLY A 122 35.51 23.23 12.32
C GLY A 122 36.33 21.98 12.64
N TYR A 123 35.96 20.82 12.08
CA TYR A 123 36.70 19.57 12.33
C TYR A 123 38.03 19.53 11.56
N VAL A 124 38.06 20.06 10.33
CA VAL A 124 39.32 20.35 9.62
C VAL A 124 40.20 21.26 10.46
N ALA A 125 39.67 22.34 11.01
CA ALA A 125 40.44 23.26 11.86
C ALA A 125 40.97 22.56 13.13
N ALA A 126 40.22 21.62 13.71
CA ALA A 126 40.64 20.87 14.89
C ALA A 126 41.83 19.92 14.62
N THR A 127 41.92 19.34 13.42
CA THR A 127 42.93 18.31 13.10
C THR A 127 44.08 18.82 12.26
N PHE A 128 43.85 19.79 11.38
CA PHE A 128 44.87 20.33 10.48
C PHE A 128 46.04 20.88 11.31
N MET A 129 47.24 20.35 11.06
CA MET A 129 48.45 20.65 11.84
C MET A 129 48.30 20.55 13.37
N ARG A 130 47.40 19.68 13.85
CA ARG A 130 47.04 19.49 15.28
C ARG A 130 46.27 20.65 15.92
N GLY A 131 45.55 21.42 15.11
CA GLY A 131 44.69 22.50 15.57
C GLY A 131 45.13 23.86 15.03
N ILE A 132 44.24 24.50 14.28
CA ILE A 132 44.36 25.88 13.83
C ILE A 132 43.14 26.69 14.28
N ARG A 133 43.27 28.02 14.28
CA ARG A 133 42.19 28.93 14.67
C ARG A 133 41.13 29.00 13.56
N PHE A 134 39.87 29.20 13.93
CA PHE A 134 38.79 29.41 12.96
C PHE A 134 37.69 30.31 13.51
N ILE A 135 36.85 30.84 12.63
CA ILE A 135 35.59 31.53 12.96
C ILE A 135 34.40 30.87 12.25
N GLN A 136 33.21 31.04 12.82
CA GLN A 136 31.94 30.61 12.21
C GLN A 136 31.20 31.82 11.63
N LEU A 137 30.74 31.69 10.38
CA LEU A 137 29.81 32.60 9.70
C LEU A 137 28.57 31.78 9.31
N PRO A 138 27.69 31.48 10.27
CA PRO A 138 26.49 30.68 10.02
C PRO A 138 25.54 31.41 9.06
N THR A 139 25.20 30.76 7.95
CA THR A 139 24.33 31.34 6.90
C THR A 139 22.90 30.83 6.91
N THR A 140 22.61 29.78 7.68
CA THR A 140 21.26 29.26 7.89
C THR A 140 20.78 29.57 9.31
N LEU A 141 19.47 29.76 9.48
CA LEU A 141 18.88 30.00 10.80
C LEU A 141 19.26 28.88 11.79
N LEU A 142 19.19 27.63 11.34
CA LEU A 142 19.58 26.46 12.12
C LEU A 142 21.03 26.55 12.62
N ALA A 143 21.97 26.94 11.76
CA ALA A 143 23.37 27.08 12.14
C ALA A 143 23.58 28.23 13.14
N MET A 144 22.85 29.34 12.98
CA MET A 144 22.96 30.51 13.84
C MET A 144 22.54 30.21 15.29
N VAL A 145 21.44 29.48 15.48
CA VAL A 145 20.89 29.22 16.82
C VAL A 145 21.39 27.91 17.45
N ASP A 146 21.88 26.98 16.62
CA ASP A 146 22.29 25.66 17.08
C ASP A 146 23.75 25.33 16.73
N SER A 147 24.04 24.79 15.55
CA SER A 147 25.28 24.04 15.32
C SER A 147 26.56 24.87 15.41
N SER A 148 26.53 26.18 15.15
CA SER A 148 27.74 27.03 15.23
C SER A 148 28.20 27.35 16.66
N ILE A 149 27.35 27.09 17.67
CA ILE A 149 27.60 27.45 19.07
C ILE A 149 28.01 26.22 19.90
N GLY A 150 29.16 26.34 20.54
CA GLY A 150 29.65 25.41 21.56
C GLY A 150 30.65 24.35 21.10
N GLY A 151 31.32 24.60 19.98
CA GLY A 151 32.58 23.97 19.59
C GLY A 151 32.52 22.50 19.20
N LYS A 152 31.34 21.90 19.04
CA LYS A 152 31.23 20.54 18.53
C LYS A 152 31.38 20.56 17.03
N THR A 153 32.33 19.81 16.52
CA THR A 153 32.63 19.72 15.08
C THR A 153 32.82 18.26 14.73
N ALA A 154 32.21 17.78 13.65
CA ALA A 154 32.20 16.36 13.34
C ALA A 154 31.90 16.07 11.86
N ILE A 155 32.10 14.81 11.50
CA ILE A 155 31.68 14.25 10.22
C ILE A 155 30.85 12.99 10.44
N ASP A 156 30.08 12.64 9.42
CA ASP A 156 29.25 11.46 9.42
C ASP A 156 30.01 10.23 8.93
N THR A 157 29.52 9.07 9.35
CA THR A 157 30.02 7.76 8.94
C THR A 157 28.84 6.87 8.54
N PRO A 158 29.06 5.77 7.81
CA PRO A 158 28.00 4.80 7.52
C PRO A 158 27.31 4.23 8.78
N ASN A 159 27.96 4.32 9.95
CA ASN A 159 27.42 3.84 11.23
C ASN A 159 26.61 4.90 11.99
N GLY A 160 26.59 6.16 11.53
CA GLY A 160 25.82 7.22 12.17
C GLY A 160 26.42 8.61 12.02
N LYS A 161 25.61 9.61 12.38
CA LYS A 161 25.94 11.02 12.27
C LYS A 161 26.78 11.54 13.43
N ASN A 162 27.72 12.43 13.13
CA ASN A 162 28.53 13.15 14.11
C ASN A 162 29.19 12.23 15.16
N LEU A 163 29.59 11.01 14.76
CA LEU A 163 30.24 10.03 15.64
C LEU A 163 31.76 10.21 15.69
N VAL A 164 32.34 10.86 14.67
CA VAL A 164 33.78 11.15 14.57
C VAL A 164 33.95 12.67 14.50
N GLY A 165 34.57 13.26 15.53
CA GLY A 165 34.66 14.71 15.66
C GLY A 165 35.57 15.15 16.81
N ALA A 166 35.56 16.45 17.10
CA ALA A 166 36.31 17.08 18.19
C ALA A 166 35.53 18.24 18.82
N PHE A 167 35.85 18.53 20.10
CA PHE A 167 35.51 19.80 20.74
C PHE A 167 36.60 20.83 20.41
N TRP A 168 36.29 21.78 19.53
CA TRP A 168 37.19 22.83 19.06
C TRP A 168 36.43 24.16 18.96
N GLN A 169 36.74 25.10 19.86
CA GLN A 169 36.01 26.38 19.95
C GLN A 169 36.44 27.34 18.84
N PRO A 170 35.49 27.98 18.13
CA PRO A 170 35.81 29.09 17.24
C PRO A 170 36.33 30.28 18.04
N LEU A 171 37.15 31.12 17.41
CA LEU A 171 37.55 32.41 17.99
C LEU A 171 36.34 33.33 18.15
N ALA A 172 35.41 33.30 17.19
CA ALA A 172 34.17 34.03 17.20
C ALA A 172 33.12 33.37 16.28
N VAL A 173 31.86 33.61 16.58
CA VAL A 173 30.69 33.29 15.76
C VAL A 173 30.02 34.60 15.35
N PHE A 174 29.86 34.83 14.05
CA PHE A 174 29.23 36.03 13.51
C PHE A 174 27.93 35.68 12.79
N ALA A 175 26.81 35.77 13.50
CA ALA A 175 25.48 35.58 12.96
C ALA A 175 24.97 36.87 12.30
N ASP A 176 25.38 37.07 11.03
CA ASP A 176 24.83 38.15 10.19
C ASP A 176 23.46 37.73 9.66
N LEU A 177 22.41 38.37 10.17
CA LEU A 177 21.03 38.04 9.83
C LEU A 177 20.69 38.37 8.37
N ASN A 178 21.55 39.11 7.65
CA ASN A 178 21.41 39.31 6.22
C ASN A 178 21.54 38.01 5.41
N PHE A 179 22.24 36.99 5.91
CA PHE A 179 22.35 35.71 5.20
C PHE A 179 20.99 35.02 5.00
N LEU A 180 20.02 35.31 5.88
CA LEU A 180 18.68 34.72 5.82
C LEU A 180 17.89 35.18 4.59
N GLU A 181 18.29 36.25 3.90
CA GLU A 181 17.59 36.74 2.71
C GLU A 181 17.64 35.77 1.53
N THR A 182 18.74 35.02 1.42
CA THR A 182 18.96 34.01 0.37
C THR A 182 18.56 32.61 0.81
N LEU A 183 18.06 32.44 2.05
CA LEU A 183 17.67 31.14 2.57
C LEU A 183 16.27 30.76 2.05
N GLU A 184 16.18 29.58 1.46
CA GLU A 184 14.90 29.00 1.00
C GLU A 184 13.89 28.91 2.17
N PRO A 185 12.59 29.20 1.94
CA PRO A 185 11.58 29.22 3.00
C PRO A 185 11.56 27.97 3.89
N ARG A 186 11.65 26.77 3.29
CA ARG A 186 11.67 25.50 4.04
C ARG A 186 12.90 25.39 4.95
N GLN A 187 14.06 25.90 4.54
CA GLN A 187 15.27 25.89 5.37
C GLN A 187 15.21 26.92 6.50
N PHE A 188 14.48 28.02 6.30
CA PHE A 188 14.15 28.93 7.39
C PHE A 188 13.22 28.24 8.41
N ILE A 189 12.14 27.62 7.95
CA ILE A 189 11.19 26.87 8.80
C ILE A 189 11.89 25.72 9.55
N ASN A 190 12.82 25.01 8.89
CA ASN A 190 13.69 24.01 9.51
C ASN A 190 14.44 24.58 10.72
N GLY A 191 15.01 25.79 10.61
CA GLY A 191 15.65 26.47 11.73
C GLY A 191 14.66 26.92 12.83
N MET A 192 13.42 27.24 12.48
CA MET A 192 12.39 27.60 13.46
C MET A 192 12.06 26.44 14.41
N GLY A 193 12.24 25.19 14.00
CA GLY A 193 12.11 24.02 14.90
C GLY A 193 13.01 24.13 16.12
N GLU A 194 14.27 24.55 15.93
CA GLU A 194 15.24 24.76 17.02
C GLU A 194 14.96 26.01 17.86
N VAL A 195 14.47 27.08 17.22
CA VAL A 195 14.05 28.29 17.92
C VAL A 195 12.90 27.99 18.88
N ILE A 196 11.86 27.29 18.39
CA ILE A 196 10.70 26.89 19.18
C ILE A 196 11.11 25.89 20.26
N LYS A 197 11.96 24.90 19.96
CA LYS A 197 12.52 23.97 20.95
C LYS A 197 13.15 24.71 22.12
N THR A 198 14.01 25.67 21.81
CA THR A 198 14.76 26.41 22.83
C THR A 198 13.82 27.19 23.74
N ALA A 199 12.84 27.90 23.16
CA ALA A 199 11.85 28.65 23.91
C ALA A 199 10.94 27.73 24.75
N ALA A 200 10.41 26.66 24.15
CA ALA A 200 9.53 25.70 24.81
C ALA A 200 10.21 24.97 26.00
N MET A 201 11.52 24.80 25.95
CA MET A 201 12.29 24.17 27.01
C MET A 201 12.73 25.15 28.11
N TRP A 202 13.06 26.40 27.76
CA TRP A 202 13.84 27.29 28.64
C TRP A 202 13.15 28.57 29.09
N ASN A 203 12.24 29.13 28.29
CA ASN A 203 11.66 30.43 28.58
C ASN A 203 10.26 30.60 27.96
N GLU A 204 9.25 30.61 28.83
CA GLU A 204 7.86 30.75 28.40
C GLU A 204 7.56 32.10 27.73
N LYS A 205 8.20 33.21 28.15
CA LYS A 205 7.97 34.52 27.53
C LYS A 205 8.45 34.57 26.09
N ASP A 206 9.60 33.94 25.81
CA ASP A 206 10.10 33.79 24.45
C ASP A 206 9.21 32.87 23.62
N PHE A 207 8.65 31.83 24.25
CA PHE A 207 7.69 30.94 23.58
C PHE A 207 6.38 31.67 23.23
N CYS A 208 5.83 32.47 24.16
CA CYS A 208 4.65 33.31 23.90
C CYS A 208 4.89 34.30 22.76
N LEU A 209 6.11 34.86 22.65
CA LEU A 209 6.47 35.73 21.53
C LEU A 209 6.39 35.00 20.19
N LEU A 210 6.81 33.73 20.13
CA LEU A 210 6.69 32.90 18.93
C LEU A 210 5.24 32.53 18.61
N GLU A 211 4.43 32.22 19.63
CA GLU A 211 3.00 31.93 19.49
C GLU A 211 2.22 33.11 18.88
N GLN A 212 2.62 34.34 19.17
CA GLN A 212 1.92 35.56 18.75
C GLN A 212 2.31 36.09 17.36
N ASN A 213 3.41 35.61 16.77
CA ASN A 213 3.94 36.17 15.52
C ASN A 213 4.13 35.20 14.33
N PRO A 214 3.45 34.04 14.22
CA PRO A 214 3.72 33.10 13.13
C PRO A 214 3.41 33.70 11.76
N THR A 215 2.27 34.39 11.62
CA THR A 215 1.82 34.99 10.34
C THR A 215 2.83 36.00 9.82
N VAL A 216 3.21 36.99 10.64
CA VAL A 216 4.12 38.07 10.23
C VAL A 216 5.51 37.52 9.87
N ILE A 217 5.99 36.51 10.59
CA ILE A 217 7.26 35.85 10.27
C ILE A 217 7.15 35.07 8.96
N LEU A 218 6.12 34.24 8.78
CA LEU A 218 5.95 33.44 7.57
C LEU A 218 5.73 34.29 6.32
N GLU A 219 4.97 35.39 6.42
CA GLU A 219 4.81 36.35 5.32
C GLU A 219 6.15 36.95 4.88
N ALA A 220 7.00 37.34 5.83
CA ALA A 220 8.33 37.86 5.53
C ALA A 220 9.24 36.79 4.91
N VAL A 221 9.15 35.54 5.39
CA VAL A 221 9.92 34.40 4.87
C VAL A 221 9.53 34.07 3.42
N HIS A 222 8.24 34.13 3.08
CA HIS A 222 7.75 33.83 1.73
C HIS A 222 7.80 35.02 0.77
N ARG A 223 8.08 36.23 1.25
CA ARG A 223 8.21 37.42 0.41
C ARG A 223 9.36 37.24 -0.60
N PRO A 224 9.13 37.53 -1.90
CA PRO A 224 10.21 37.51 -2.89
C PRO A 224 11.23 38.60 -2.59
N ARG A 225 12.50 38.32 -2.87
CA ARG A 225 13.60 39.26 -2.67
C ARG A 225 13.52 40.40 -3.69
N VAL A 226 13.65 41.65 -3.23
CA VAL A 226 13.75 42.83 -4.07
C VAL A 226 15.16 43.40 -3.94
N PRO A 227 15.93 43.56 -5.04
CA PRO A 227 17.27 44.13 -4.98
C PRO A 227 17.29 45.51 -4.29
N GLY A 228 18.23 45.71 -3.36
CA GLY A 228 18.39 46.97 -2.63
C GLY A 228 17.47 47.14 -1.41
N GLN A 229 16.54 46.22 -1.14
CA GLN A 229 15.69 46.23 0.04
C GLN A 229 15.94 45.00 0.91
N PHE A 230 16.04 45.21 2.23
CA PHE A 230 16.18 44.11 3.17
C PHE A 230 14.85 43.35 3.30
N LYS A 231 14.85 42.05 2.97
CA LYS A 231 13.64 41.20 2.93
C LYS A 231 12.85 41.23 4.24
N PHE A 232 13.55 41.29 5.37
CA PHE A 232 12.96 41.22 6.71
C PHE A 232 12.84 42.58 7.40
N GLU A 233 12.90 43.70 6.67
CA GLU A 233 12.89 45.05 7.26
C GLU A 233 11.72 45.25 8.24
N ASN A 234 10.52 44.81 7.87
CA ASN A 234 9.30 44.96 8.67
C ASN A 234 9.31 44.15 9.98
N ILE A 235 10.15 43.11 10.07
CA ILE A 235 10.28 42.25 11.27
C ILE A 235 11.69 42.27 11.85
N ARG A 236 12.53 43.22 11.45
CA ARG A 236 13.97 43.25 11.77
C ARG A 236 14.25 43.07 13.26
N ASN A 237 13.58 43.85 14.10
CA ASN A 237 13.73 43.80 15.56
C ASN A 237 13.19 42.50 16.16
N LEU A 238 12.06 42.00 15.65
CA LEU A 238 11.46 40.74 16.10
C LEU A 238 12.38 39.55 15.75
N LEU A 239 12.88 39.49 14.52
CA LEU A 239 13.78 38.45 14.04
C LEU A 239 15.08 38.42 14.86
N GLN A 240 15.70 39.58 15.10
CA GLN A 240 16.88 39.65 15.94
C GLN A 240 16.58 39.20 17.37
N LYS A 241 15.44 39.60 17.94
CA LYS A 241 15.04 39.22 19.30
C LYS A 241 14.87 37.71 19.47
N ILE A 242 14.16 37.04 18.56
CA ILE A 242 13.93 35.58 18.67
C ILE A 242 15.23 34.77 18.49
N ILE A 243 16.10 35.18 17.56
CA ILE A 243 17.39 34.52 17.34
C ILE A 243 18.30 34.72 18.55
N LEU A 244 18.38 35.96 19.05
CA LEU A 244 19.21 36.30 20.20
C LEU A 244 18.77 35.57 21.48
N ALA A 245 17.46 35.35 21.67
CA ALA A 245 16.96 34.54 22.77
C ALA A 245 17.51 33.10 22.72
N SER A 246 17.39 32.43 21.57
CA SER A 246 17.93 31.07 21.40
C SER A 246 19.45 31.01 21.57
N VAL A 247 20.17 31.99 20.98
CA VAL A 247 21.63 32.10 21.10
C VAL A 247 22.05 32.27 22.56
N ARG A 248 21.41 33.17 23.33
CA ARG A 248 21.72 33.41 24.75
C ARG A 248 21.54 32.15 25.59
N THR A 249 20.41 31.45 25.43
CA THR A 249 20.18 30.18 26.12
C THR A 249 21.26 29.17 25.80
N LYS A 250 21.63 29.00 24.52
CA LYS A 250 22.66 28.05 24.14
C LYS A 250 24.04 28.42 24.68
N CYS A 251 24.42 29.70 24.61
CA CYS A 251 25.66 30.21 25.18
C CYS A 251 25.74 30.01 26.70
N GLU A 252 24.65 30.27 27.42
CA GLU A 252 24.55 30.07 28.87
C GLU A 252 24.76 28.59 29.22
N VAL A 253 23.99 27.69 28.60
CA VAL A 253 24.08 26.24 28.86
C VAL A 253 25.48 25.70 28.52
N VAL A 254 26.05 26.10 27.39
CA VAL A 254 27.41 25.67 27.01
C VAL A 254 28.47 26.24 27.95
N THR A 255 28.29 27.46 28.46
CA THR A 255 29.24 28.06 29.42
C THR A 255 29.23 27.30 30.75
N LEU A 256 28.06 26.84 31.18
CA LEU A 256 27.89 26.04 32.39
C LEU A 256 28.32 24.59 32.21
N ASP A 257 28.19 24.04 31.00
CA ASP A 257 28.51 22.65 30.68
C ASP A 257 29.06 22.49 29.25
N GLU A 258 30.33 22.80 29.06
CA GLU A 258 30.97 22.74 27.74
C GLU A 258 31.03 21.31 27.19
N ARG A 259 31.38 20.33 28.02
CA ARG A 259 31.76 18.97 27.60
C ARG A 259 30.68 17.91 27.87
N GLU A 260 29.42 18.33 27.96
CA GLU A 260 28.25 17.44 28.14
C GLU A 260 28.26 16.59 29.42
N GLY A 261 28.63 17.19 30.55
CA GLY A 261 28.57 16.57 31.87
C GLY A 261 27.15 16.35 32.40
N GLY A 262 26.12 17.01 31.85
CA GLY A 262 24.72 16.67 32.09
C GLY A 262 23.73 17.78 31.71
N LEU A 263 23.99 19.02 32.13
CA LEU A 263 23.09 20.15 31.86
C LEU A 263 22.90 20.39 30.36
N ARG A 264 23.98 20.26 29.57
CA ARG A 264 23.94 20.43 28.11
C ARG A 264 23.07 19.39 27.41
N ASN A 265 22.76 18.26 28.07
CA ASN A 265 21.83 17.27 27.51
C ASN A 265 20.40 17.80 27.38
N LEU A 266 20.02 18.83 28.15
CA LEU A 266 18.70 19.46 28.05
C LEU A 266 18.47 20.06 26.66
N LEU A 267 19.51 20.62 26.02
CA LEU A 267 19.41 21.15 24.65
C LEU A 267 18.96 20.10 23.62
N ASN A 268 18.97 18.81 23.96
CA ASN A 268 18.49 17.72 23.12
C ASN A 268 17.00 17.41 23.36
N PHE A 269 16.18 18.41 23.73
CA PHE A 269 14.72 18.28 23.76
C PHE A 269 14.17 18.01 22.36
N GLY A 270 13.30 17.00 22.24
CA GLY A 270 12.80 16.49 20.98
C GLY A 270 13.82 15.68 20.16
N HIS A 271 15.09 15.62 20.56
CA HIS A 271 16.13 15.01 19.73
C HIS A 271 16.22 13.49 19.89
N SER A 272 15.81 12.90 21.03
CA SER A 272 15.94 11.45 21.17
C SER A 272 14.99 10.72 20.24
N ILE A 273 13.71 11.13 20.25
CA ILE A 273 12.73 10.59 19.33
C ILE A 273 12.90 11.21 17.93
N GLY A 274 13.22 12.51 17.84
CA GLY A 274 13.45 13.21 16.59
C GLY A 274 14.58 12.59 15.76
N HIS A 275 15.74 12.29 16.35
CA HIS A 275 16.84 11.64 15.64
C HIS A 275 16.50 10.21 15.20
N ALA A 276 15.66 9.50 15.96
CA ALA A 276 15.20 8.17 15.56
C ALA A 276 14.35 8.24 14.28
N TYR A 277 13.47 9.23 14.17
CA TYR A 277 12.75 9.52 12.94
C TYR A 277 13.68 10.01 11.83
N GLU A 278 14.59 10.93 12.14
CA GLU A 278 15.57 11.48 11.18
C GLU A 278 16.40 10.37 10.53
N ALA A 279 16.91 9.41 11.31
CA ALA A 279 17.70 8.29 10.80
C ALA A 279 16.94 7.39 9.81
N ILE A 280 15.60 7.44 9.80
CA ILE A 280 14.75 6.69 8.84
C ILE A 280 14.30 7.60 7.68
N LEU A 281 13.92 8.83 8.00
CA LEU A 281 13.24 9.76 7.08
C LEU A 281 14.19 10.69 6.33
N PHE A 282 15.45 10.78 6.74
CA PHE A 282 16.51 11.51 6.02
C PHE A 282 16.82 10.83 4.67
N PRO A 283 17.19 11.58 3.60
CA PRO A 283 17.29 13.04 3.50
C PRO A 283 15.98 13.79 3.21
N GLN A 284 14.84 13.10 3.12
CA GLN A 284 13.58 13.70 2.67
C GLN A 284 13.02 14.71 3.68
N ILE A 285 13.11 14.36 4.96
CA ILE A 285 12.65 15.18 6.08
C ILE A 285 13.85 15.84 6.74
N LEU A 286 13.75 17.15 6.94
CA LEU A 286 14.82 17.98 7.49
C LEU A 286 14.90 17.82 9.01
N HIS A 287 16.05 18.17 9.57
CA HIS A 287 16.34 18.01 10.98
C HIS A 287 15.27 18.64 11.91
N GLY A 288 14.96 19.92 11.73
CA GLY A 288 13.95 20.64 12.54
C GLY A 288 12.53 20.10 12.36
N GLU A 289 12.23 19.46 11.22
CA GLU A 289 10.95 18.76 10.99
C GLU A 289 10.90 17.43 11.77
N CYS A 290 12.03 16.73 11.89
CA CYS A 290 12.12 15.55 12.75
C CYS A 290 12.11 15.94 14.23
N VAL A 291 12.80 17.02 14.60
CA VAL A 291 12.80 17.56 15.98
C VAL A 291 11.41 18.05 16.37
N SER A 292 10.61 18.64 15.48
CA SER A 292 9.23 19.03 15.79
C SER A 292 8.34 17.83 16.13
N ILE A 293 8.42 16.75 15.36
CA ILE A 293 7.74 15.48 15.69
C ILE A 293 8.27 14.92 17.02
N GLY A 294 9.59 14.94 17.20
CA GLY A 294 10.24 14.47 18.41
C GLY A 294 9.80 15.25 19.66
N MET A 295 9.69 16.58 19.58
CA MET A 295 9.20 17.41 20.67
C MET A 295 7.78 17.02 21.07
N VAL A 296 6.87 16.85 20.12
CA VAL A 296 5.49 16.44 20.42
C VAL A 296 5.47 15.06 21.09
N LYS A 297 6.27 14.10 20.61
CA LYS A 297 6.38 12.78 21.24
C LYS A 297 7.00 12.81 22.63
N GLU A 298 8.00 13.64 22.87
CA GLU A 298 8.61 13.80 24.21
C GLU A 298 7.67 14.55 25.17
N LEU A 299 6.83 15.46 24.68
CA LEU A 299 5.75 16.11 25.45
C LEU A 299 4.60 15.14 25.77
N GLU A 300 4.18 14.32 24.81
CA GLU A 300 3.23 13.23 25.04
C GLU A 300 3.77 12.25 26.09
N LEU A 301 5.06 11.93 26.05
CA LEU A 301 5.72 11.12 27.07
C LEU A 301 5.72 11.81 28.44
N SER A 302 6.05 13.10 28.50
CA SER A 302 6.02 13.89 29.73
C SER A 302 4.60 13.92 30.35
N ARG A 303 3.57 14.04 29.51
CA ARG A 303 2.16 14.00 29.90
C ARG A 303 1.75 12.61 30.39
N TYR A 304 2.11 11.57 29.64
CA TYR A 304 1.84 10.17 29.95
C TYR A 304 2.45 9.73 31.28
N LEU A 305 3.67 10.22 31.60
CA LEU A 305 4.33 9.99 32.88
C LEU A 305 3.68 10.74 34.06
N GLY A 306 2.72 11.65 33.82
CA GLY A 306 2.04 12.45 34.83
C GLY A 306 2.82 13.69 35.28
N ILE A 307 3.83 14.10 34.52
CA ILE A 307 4.71 15.24 34.85
C ILE A 307 4.22 16.54 34.19
N LEU A 308 3.69 16.44 32.98
CA LEU A 308 3.24 17.59 32.18
C LEU A 308 1.71 17.65 32.09
N LYS A 309 1.14 18.85 32.25
CA LYS A 309 -0.29 19.08 32.01
C LYS A 309 -0.65 18.96 30.52
N PRO A 310 -1.83 18.41 30.16
CA PRO A 310 -2.24 18.25 28.76
C PRO A 310 -2.20 19.52 27.89
N ASN A 311 -2.50 20.69 28.47
CA ASN A 311 -2.55 21.97 27.74
C ASN A 311 -1.18 22.38 27.17
N ALA A 312 -0.08 22.04 27.84
CA ALA A 312 1.27 22.35 27.36
C ALA A 312 1.60 21.61 26.06
N VAL A 313 1.16 20.36 25.91
CA VAL A 313 1.32 19.59 24.65
C VAL A 313 0.60 20.31 23.51
N GLY A 314 -0.66 20.73 23.75
CA GLY A 314 -1.46 21.46 22.77
C GLY A 314 -0.84 22.79 22.34
N ARG A 315 -0.29 23.57 23.28
CA ARG A 315 0.39 24.85 22.99
C ARG A 315 1.59 24.66 22.05
N VAL A 316 2.48 23.73 22.37
CA VAL A 316 3.67 23.47 21.54
C VAL A 316 3.29 22.91 20.18
N THR A 317 2.39 21.93 20.11
CA THR A 317 1.88 21.39 18.84
C THR A 317 1.30 22.49 17.96
N LYS A 318 0.48 23.40 18.52
CA LYS A 318 -0.10 24.53 17.78
C LYS A 318 0.98 25.50 17.28
N CYS A 319 1.93 25.86 18.13
CA CYS A 319 3.03 26.74 17.76
C CYS A 319 3.81 26.15 16.57
N LEU A 320 4.20 24.87 16.64
CA LEU A 320 4.89 24.18 15.55
C LEU A 320 4.09 24.20 14.23
N MET A 321 2.82 23.79 14.28
CA MET A 321 1.95 23.79 13.11
C MET A 321 1.76 25.19 12.51
N SER A 322 1.72 26.24 13.33
CA SER A 322 1.58 27.63 12.86
C SER A 322 2.81 28.13 12.07
N TYR A 323 3.98 27.51 12.25
CA TYR A 323 5.17 27.71 11.43
C TYR A 323 5.30 26.67 10.31
N THR A 324 4.25 25.90 10.02
CA THR A 324 4.20 24.83 9.00
C THR A 324 5.15 23.64 9.28
N LEU A 325 5.55 23.43 10.54
CA LEU A 325 6.33 22.27 10.95
C LEU A 325 5.42 21.06 11.18
N PRO A 326 5.85 19.84 10.80
CA PRO A 326 5.11 18.62 11.08
C PRO A 326 5.16 18.25 12.56
N VAL A 327 4.08 17.70 13.07
CA VAL A 327 3.91 17.25 14.46
C VAL A 327 3.66 15.74 14.55
N SER A 328 3.41 15.09 13.41
CA SER A 328 3.23 13.64 13.30
C SER A 328 3.86 13.09 12.02
N VAL A 329 4.31 11.82 12.07
CA VAL A 329 4.75 11.09 10.87
C VAL A 329 3.62 10.86 9.86
N HIS A 330 2.36 11.05 10.28
CA HIS A 330 1.19 10.89 9.42
C HIS A 330 0.78 12.19 8.71
N ASP A 331 1.46 13.31 9.00
CA ASP A 331 1.17 14.61 8.38
C ASP A 331 1.36 14.56 6.86
N ALA A 332 0.53 15.33 6.14
CA ALA A 332 0.59 15.42 4.68
C ALA A 332 1.97 15.89 4.20
N HIS A 333 2.66 16.73 4.97
CA HIS A 333 4.03 17.17 4.69
C HIS A 333 5.02 16.00 4.66
N ILE A 334 4.95 15.10 5.65
CA ILE A 334 5.81 13.91 5.70
C ILE A 334 5.48 12.97 4.54
N LYS A 335 4.20 12.71 4.28
CA LYS A 335 3.77 11.88 3.14
C LYS A 335 4.25 12.44 1.80
N LYS A 336 4.22 13.76 1.62
CA LYS A 336 4.68 14.43 0.41
C LYS A 336 6.17 14.23 0.15
N TYR A 337 7.01 14.37 1.18
CA TYR A 337 8.47 14.32 1.02
C TYR A 337 9.05 12.92 1.21
N ALA A 338 8.58 12.16 2.21
CA ALA A 338 9.07 10.83 2.56
C ALA A 338 8.24 9.66 2.01
N GLY A 339 7.07 9.94 1.40
CA GLY A 339 6.17 8.90 0.91
C GLY A 339 5.63 8.02 2.04
N TYR A 340 5.72 6.70 1.86
CA TYR A 340 5.24 5.69 2.80
C TYR A 340 6.37 5.03 3.60
N LYS A 341 7.49 5.73 3.79
CA LYS A 341 8.55 5.27 4.69
C LYS A 341 7.95 4.98 6.07
N LYS A 342 7.90 3.70 6.43
CA LYS A 342 7.44 3.28 7.75
C LYS A 342 8.54 3.54 8.77
N CYS A 343 8.12 3.92 9.97
CA CYS A 343 9.01 4.07 11.12
C CYS A 343 8.62 3.06 12.21
N PRO A 344 8.95 1.76 12.05
CA PRO A 344 8.56 0.74 13.02
C PRO A 344 9.07 1.09 14.40
N VAL A 345 8.25 0.89 15.42
CA VAL A 345 8.54 1.28 16.80
C VAL A 345 9.80 0.58 17.31
N ASP A 346 9.96 -0.70 16.97
CA ASP A 346 11.17 -1.46 17.32
C ASP A 346 12.45 -0.88 16.69
N LYS A 347 12.35 -0.38 15.45
CA LYS A 347 13.48 0.26 14.76
C LYS A 347 13.80 1.60 15.41
N LEU A 348 12.78 2.40 15.75
CA LEU A 348 12.96 3.68 16.47
C LEU A 348 13.65 3.46 17.82
N ILE A 349 13.12 2.55 18.66
CA ILE A 349 13.71 2.22 19.97
C ILE A 349 15.14 1.72 19.83
N ARG A 350 15.44 0.90 18.81
CA ARG A 350 16.81 0.42 18.55
C ARG A 350 17.75 1.57 18.14
N ILE A 351 17.31 2.51 17.32
CA ILE A 351 18.12 3.68 16.95
C ILE A 351 18.36 4.57 18.19
N MET A 352 17.35 4.74 19.04
CA MET A 352 17.49 5.48 20.29
C MET A 352 18.49 4.85 21.27
N ALA A 353 18.82 3.56 21.13
CA ALA A 353 19.75 2.88 22.04
C ALA A 353 21.19 3.43 21.98
N VAL A 354 21.58 4.02 20.83
CA VAL A 354 22.91 4.64 20.64
C VAL A 354 22.90 6.16 20.86
N ASP A 355 21.81 6.73 21.38
CA ASP A 355 21.74 8.14 21.75
C ASP A 355 22.84 8.47 22.79
N LYS A 356 23.57 9.56 22.54
CA LYS A 356 24.75 9.98 23.33
C LYS A 356 24.41 10.27 24.80
N LYS A 357 23.15 10.53 25.13
CA LYS A 357 22.68 10.76 26.51
C LYS A 357 22.54 9.47 27.31
N ASN A 358 22.49 8.30 26.66
CA ASN A 358 22.23 7.04 27.34
C ASN A 358 23.43 6.57 28.18
N GLN A 359 23.14 5.84 29.24
CA GLN A 359 24.13 5.12 30.04
C GLN A 359 23.76 3.64 30.07
N GLY A 360 24.56 2.80 29.40
CA GLY A 360 24.23 1.39 29.22
C GLY A 360 22.93 1.21 28.43
N LEU A 361 22.00 0.44 29.00
CA LEU A 361 20.69 0.15 28.38
C LEU A 361 19.60 1.17 28.72
N GLN A 362 19.86 2.09 29.65
CA GLN A 362 18.87 3.07 30.11
C GLN A 362 18.82 4.27 29.14
N LYS A 363 17.64 4.48 28.53
CA LYS A 363 17.39 5.60 27.64
C LYS A 363 17.10 6.87 28.42
N ARG A 364 17.68 7.99 27.97
CA ARG A 364 17.47 9.31 28.59
C ARG A 364 16.81 10.29 27.62
N VAL A 365 15.68 10.86 28.03
CA VAL A 365 14.87 11.80 27.24
C VAL A 365 14.70 13.10 28.03
N VAL A 366 14.57 14.24 27.34
CA VAL A 366 14.31 15.51 28.03
C VAL A 366 12.82 15.60 28.34
N ILE A 367 12.49 15.68 29.62
CA ILE A 367 11.11 15.74 30.10
C ILE A 367 10.83 17.16 30.58
N LEU A 368 9.69 17.72 30.16
CA LEU A 368 9.23 19.04 30.60
C LEU A 368 8.13 18.89 31.65
N LYS A 369 8.10 19.81 32.62
CA LYS A 369 6.99 19.93 33.59
C LYS A 369 6.06 21.11 33.29
N ALA A 370 6.55 22.12 32.57
CA ALA A 370 5.78 23.22 32.00
C ALA A 370 6.47 23.74 30.73
N VAL A 371 5.76 24.54 29.94
CA VAL A 371 6.40 25.29 28.85
C VAL A 371 7.41 26.26 29.45
N GLY A 372 8.64 26.22 28.98
CA GLY A 372 9.77 26.98 29.51
C GLY A 372 10.41 26.37 30.76
N GLU A 373 10.03 25.15 31.17
CA GLU A 373 10.57 24.55 32.39
C GLU A 373 10.79 23.02 32.28
N THR A 374 12.04 22.59 32.39
CA THR A 374 12.42 21.17 32.43
C THR A 374 12.08 20.53 33.77
N TYR A 375 11.79 19.22 33.76
CA TYR A 375 11.50 18.47 34.99
C TYR A 375 12.74 18.33 35.88
N GLU A 376 13.89 18.02 35.28
CA GLU A 376 15.18 17.88 35.94
C GLU A 376 16.24 18.78 35.27
N LYS A 377 17.39 18.99 35.93
CA LYS A 377 18.55 19.72 35.37
C LYS A 377 19.43 18.85 34.46
N HIS A 378 18.91 17.73 33.99
CA HIS A 378 19.55 16.78 33.06
C HIS A 378 18.45 15.96 32.38
N ALA A 379 18.81 15.15 31.37
CA ALA A 379 17.86 14.25 30.72
C ALA A 379 17.44 13.11 31.65
N THR A 380 16.13 12.84 31.72
CA THR A 380 15.50 11.89 32.63
C THR A 380 15.50 10.48 32.06
N VAL A 381 15.75 9.48 32.91
CA VAL A 381 15.68 8.07 32.51
C VAL A 381 14.22 7.66 32.30
N VAL A 382 13.91 7.06 31.15
CA VAL A 382 12.57 6.59 30.79
C VAL A 382 12.61 5.13 30.32
N SER A 383 11.55 4.38 30.59
CA SER A 383 11.46 2.97 30.21
C SER A 383 11.17 2.81 28.71
N ASP A 384 11.64 1.70 28.12
CA ASP A 384 11.32 1.36 26.73
C ASP A 384 9.82 1.07 26.56
N GLU A 385 9.17 0.56 27.60
CA GLU A 385 7.73 0.34 27.65
C GLU A 385 6.94 1.65 27.55
N ASP A 386 7.30 2.68 28.33
CA ASP A 386 6.62 3.98 28.27
C ASP A 386 6.87 4.68 26.92
N ILE A 387 8.11 4.64 26.39
CA ILE A 387 8.42 5.15 25.05
C ILE A 387 7.57 4.42 23.99
N ARG A 388 7.51 3.08 24.06
CA ARG A 388 6.73 2.26 23.13
C ARG A 388 5.26 2.64 23.18
N VAL A 389 4.68 2.84 24.37
CA VAL A 389 3.28 3.26 24.49
C VAL A 389 3.05 4.55 23.71
N VAL A 390 3.90 5.56 23.83
CA VAL A 390 3.73 6.85 23.13
C VAL A 390 3.91 6.72 21.62
N LEU A 391 4.89 5.94 21.16
CA LEU A 391 5.19 5.75 19.74
C LEU A 391 4.21 4.84 18.99
N SER A 392 3.55 3.90 19.68
CA SER A 392 2.66 2.92 19.05
C SER A 392 1.31 3.52 18.65
N HIS A 393 0.76 3.05 17.53
CA HIS A 393 -0.57 3.44 17.05
C HIS A 393 -1.69 2.80 17.87
N ASP A 394 -1.52 1.53 18.24
CA ASP A 394 -2.48 0.76 19.01
C ASP A 394 -2.04 0.64 20.47
N ILE A 395 -3.00 0.38 21.37
CA ILE A 395 -2.73 0.23 22.80
C ILE A 395 -3.33 -1.07 23.34
N GLN A 396 -2.60 -1.72 24.23
CA GLN A 396 -3.02 -2.92 24.93
C GLN A 396 -3.33 -2.56 26.39
N VAL A 397 -4.56 -2.85 26.81
CA VAL A 397 -5.05 -2.60 28.16
C VAL A 397 -5.00 -3.91 28.95
N SER A 398 -4.33 -3.90 30.10
CA SER A 398 -4.27 -5.06 30.98
C SER A 398 -5.48 -5.13 31.92
N PRO A 399 -5.88 -6.33 32.36
CA PRO A 399 -6.93 -6.49 33.36
C PRO A 399 -6.56 -5.77 34.66
N PHE A 400 -7.58 -5.31 35.38
CA PHE A 400 -7.41 -4.65 36.68
C PHE A 400 -6.94 -5.66 37.74
N ASP A 401 -6.00 -5.23 38.60
CA ASP A 401 -5.28 -6.07 39.56
C ASP A 401 -5.55 -5.71 41.02
N ASN A 402 -6.60 -4.93 41.30
CA ASN A 402 -6.94 -4.40 42.64
C ASN A 402 -5.90 -3.44 43.23
N SER A 403 -5.12 -2.75 42.38
CA SER A 403 -4.09 -1.78 42.79
C SER A 403 -4.60 -0.48 43.39
N VAL A 404 -5.88 -0.15 43.23
CA VAL A 404 -6.53 1.04 43.81
C VAL A 404 -7.91 0.70 44.35
N SER A 405 -8.40 1.45 45.35
CA SER A 405 -9.73 1.25 45.93
C SER A 405 -10.64 2.48 45.90
N ASP A 406 -10.08 3.70 45.99
CA ASP A 406 -10.82 4.96 45.92
C ASP A 406 -10.03 5.98 45.09
N VAL A 407 -10.64 6.54 44.04
CA VAL A 407 -9.98 7.44 43.08
C VAL A 407 -10.86 8.65 42.78
N VAL A 408 -10.27 9.84 42.80
CA VAL A 408 -10.92 11.07 42.31
C VAL A 408 -10.41 11.38 40.89
N VAL A 409 -11.31 11.49 39.93
CA VAL A 409 -10.98 11.81 38.53
C VAL A 409 -11.86 12.94 38.04
N THR A 410 -11.24 14.02 37.53
CA THR A 410 -11.94 15.14 36.89
C THR A 410 -11.88 14.97 35.38
N PRO A 411 -13.01 14.66 34.71
CA PRO A 411 -13.10 14.67 33.25
C PRO A 411 -12.85 16.09 32.70
N PRO A 412 -12.35 16.20 31.45
CA PRO A 412 -12.22 17.50 30.80
C PRO A 412 -13.58 18.18 30.61
N GLY A 413 -13.58 19.47 30.28
CA GLY A 413 -14.78 20.24 29.96
C GLY A 413 -15.73 19.57 28.96
N SER A 414 -17.02 19.87 29.10
CA SER A 414 -18.04 19.40 28.17
C SER A 414 -17.82 19.95 26.77
N LYS A 415 -17.74 19.07 25.79
CA LYS A 415 -17.65 19.47 24.37
C LYS A 415 -18.87 20.28 23.94
N SER A 416 -20.04 19.86 24.43
CA SER A 416 -21.34 20.42 24.06
C SER A 416 -21.50 21.84 24.60
N ILE A 417 -21.07 22.07 25.84
CA ILE A 417 -21.08 23.39 26.48
C ILE A 417 -19.98 24.26 25.88
N SER A 418 -18.75 23.74 25.71
CA SER A 418 -17.62 24.49 25.14
C SER A 418 -17.97 25.14 23.79
N ASN A 419 -18.55 24.38 22.86
CA ASN A 419 -18.94 24.91 21.55
C ASN A 419 -20.05 25.98 21.63
N ARG A 420 -21.03 25.81 22.54
CA ARG A 420 -22.08 26.82 22.74
C ARG A 420 -21.52 28.08 23.41
N ALA A 421 -20.66 27.91 24.41
CA ALA A 421 -20.01 29.01 25.10
C ALA A 421 -19.12 29.81 24.15
N LEU A 422 -18.39 29.17 23.23
CA LEU A 422 -17.62 29.85 22.18
C LEU A 422 -18.51 30.72 21.29
N ILE A 423 -19.62 30.16 20.80
CA ILE A 423 -20.58 30.89 19.96
C ILE A 423 -21.21 32.07 20.72
N LEU A 424 -21.72 31.82 21.94
CA LEU A 424 -22.34 32.85 22.78
C LEU A 424 -21.35 33.94 23.18
N ALA A 425 -20.14 33.58 23.59
CA ALA A 425 -19.09 34.52 23.94
C ALA A 425 -18.64 35.35 22.73
N ALA A 426 -18.58 34.76 21.54
CA ALA A 426 -18.28 35.51 20.31
C ALA A 426 -19.39 36.49 19.93
N MET A 427 -20.66 36.13 20.13
CA MET A 427 -21.77 37.03 19.87
C MET A 427 -21.94 38.10 20.96
N ALA A 428 -21.60 37.78 22.20
CA ALA A 428 -21.78 38.67 23.34
C ALA A 428 -20.94 39.94 23.24
N LYS A 429 -21.54 41.06 23.64
CA LYS A 429 -20.82 42.31 23.85
C LYS A 429 -19.93 42.18 25.09
N GLY A 430 -18.62 42.34 24.92
CA GLY A 430 -17.62 42.34 25.99
C GLY A 430 -16.65 41.17 25.92
N THR A 431 -15.77 41.08 26.92
CA THR A 431 -14.75 40.04 27.05
C THR A 431 -15.23 38.95 28.00
N THR A 432 -15.23 37.69 27.55
CA THR A 432 -15.59 36.52 28.37
C THR A 432 -14.38 35.65 28.61
N LYS A 433 -14.11 35.27 29.86
CA LYS A 433 -13.09 34.31 30.26
C LYS A 433 -13.72 32.93 30.46
N LEU A 434 -13.33 31.96 29.64
CA LEU A 434 -13.81 30.58 29.70
C LEU A 434 -12.78 29.70 30.39
N THR A 435 -13.17 29.02 31.47
CA THR A 435 -12.33 28.08 32.23
C THR A 435 -12.86 26.65 32.11
N ASN A 436 -12.00 25.65 32.33
CA ASN A 436 -12.32 24.22 32.14
C ASN A 436 -12.86 23.89 30.74
N MET A 437 -12.51 24.65 29.71
CA MET A 437 -12.92 24.36 28.33
C MET A 437 -12.29 23.05 27.83
N LEU A 438 -13.03 22.28 27.02
CA LEU A 438 -12.43 21.18 26.27
C LEU A 438 -11.44 21.70 25.23
N HIS A 439 -10.17 21.33 25.38
CA HIS A 439 -9.15 21.51 24.34
C HIS A 439 -9.20 20.33 23.36
N SER A 440 -9.85 20.52 22.22
CA SER A 440 -10.03 19.47 21.19
C SER A 440 -10.04 20.08 19.79
N ASP A 441 -9.86 19.24 18.76
CA ASP A 441 -9.95 19.67 17.35
C ASP A 441 -11.28 20.37 17.05
N ASP A 442 -12.40 19.90 17.61
CA ASP A 442 -13.72 20.51 17.39
C ASP A 442 -13.79 21.95 17.92
N THR A 443 -13.28 22.22 19.13
CA THR A 443 -13.27 23.59 19.69
C THR A 443 -12.26 24.48 18.99
N GLN A 444 -11.14 23.91 18.50
CA GLN A 444 -10.16 24.64 17.69
C GLN A 444 -10.74 25.06 16.33
N VAL A 445 -11.38 24.12 15.63
CA VAL A 445 -12.08 24.41 14.36
C VAL A 445 -13.16 25.47 14.56
N MET A 446 -13.91 25.39 15.67
CA MET A 446 -14.91 26.41 16.02
C MET A 446 -14.27 27.79 16.21
N MET A 447 -13.19 27.89 16.98
CA MET A 447 -12.47 29.16 17.20
C MET A 447 -11.93 29.72 15.88
N ALA A 448 -11.27 28.89 15.07
CA ALA A 448 -10.72 29.31 13.78
C ALA A 448 -11.82 29.82 12.83
N ALA A 449 -12.95 29.14 12.78
CA ALA A 449 -14.10 29.58 11.99
C ALA A 449 -14.69 30.91 12.48
N LEU A 450 -14.80 31.08 13.81
CA LEU A 450 -15.31 32.33 14.40
C LEU A 450 -14.37 33.51 14.17
N GLU A 451 -13.06 33.28 14.23
CA GLU A 451 -12.04 34.29 13.94
C GLU A 451 -12.04 34.69 12.46
N GLU A 452 -12.15 33.72 11.55
CA GLU A 452 -12.25 33.97 10.10
C GLU A 452 -13.54 34.74 9.74
N LEU A 453 -14.65 34.43 10.41
CA LEU A 453 -15.91 35.16 10.31
C LEU A 453 -15.86 36.54 11.01
N GLY A 454 -14.75 36.90 11.65
CA GLY A 454 -14.57 38.16 12.39
C GLY A 454 -15.42 38.30 13.65
N ALA A 455 -16.02 37.20 14.13
CA ALA A 455 -16.97 37.20 15.24
C ALA A 455 -16.30 37.47 16.59
N ALA A 456 -15.07 36.98 16.77
CA ALA A 456 -14.29 37.14 17.98
C ALA A 456 -12.79 37.01 17.72
N THR A 457 -12.01 37.51 18.67
CA THR A 457 -10.57 37.20 18.78
C THR A 457 -10.32 36.41 20.07
N PHE A 458 -9.33 35.52 20.03
CA PHE A 458 -9.05 34.57 21.10
C PHE A 458 -7.63 34.77 21.65
N SER A 459 -7.49 34.77 22.97
CA SER A 459 -6.18 34.73 23.65
C SER A 459 -6.23 33.81 24.86
N TRP A 460 -5.08 33.31 25.30
CA TRP A 460 -4.99 32.40 26.45
C TRP A 460 -4.29 33.09 27.63
N GLU A 461 -4.81 32.88 28.84
CA GLU A 461 -4.23 33.26 30.13
C GLU A 461 -4.00 32.00 31.00
N ASP A 462 -3.40 32.17 32.18
CA ASP A 462 -3.23 31.10 33.19
C ASP A 462 -2.60 29.81 32.63
N ASN A 463 -1.49 29.94 31.90
CA ASN A 463 -0.78 28.83 31.24
C ASN A 463 -1.65 28.02 30.26
N GLY A 464 -2.68 28.65 29.70
CA GLY A 464 -3.62 28.03 28.77
C GLY A 464 -4.81 27.36 29.45
N GLU A 465 -5.06 27.62 30.75
CA GLU A 465 -6.26 27.13 31.43
C GLU A 465 -7.49 28.05 31.21
N THR A 466 -7.24 29.32 30.90
CA THR A 466 -8.30 30.32 30.68
C THR A 466 -8.27 30.82 29.23
N LEU A 467 -9.36 30.64 28.49
CA LEU A 467 -9.55 31.25 27.18
C LEU A 467 -10.26 32.59 27.33
N VAL A 468 -9.60 33.66 26.90
CA VAL A 468 -10.19 34.99 26.80
C VAL A 468 -10.78 35.17 25.40
N VAL A 469 -12.09 35.37 25.35
CA VAL A 469 -12.86 35.60 24.12
C VAL A 469 -13.30 37.06 24.09
N ASN A 470 -12.77 37.84 23.15
CA ASN A 470 -13.26 39.19 22.90
C ASN A 470 -14.34 39.12 21.81
N GLY A 471 -15.60 39.16 22.24
CA GLY A 471 -16.77 39.06 21.36
C GLY A 471 -17.34 40.41 20.94
N GLY A 472 -18.37 40.35 20.10
CA GLY A 472 -19.14 41.53 19.71
C GLY A 472 -20.25 41.28 18.70
N GLY A 473 -20.43 40.04 18.21
CA GLY A 473 -21.55 39.66 17.34
C GLY A 473 -21.58 40.33 15.98
N LYS A 474 -20.41 40.74 15.46
CA LYS A 474 -20.26 41.27 14.11
C LYS A 474 -19.62 40.22 13.22
N PHE A 475 -20.32 39.81 12.16
CA PHE A 475 -19.85 38.80 11.23
C PHE A 475 -19.50 39.43 9.89
N LYS A 476 -18.41 38.97 9.28
CA LYS A 476 -17.97 39.34 7.93
C LYS A 476 -17.85 38.10 7.06
N THR A 477 -17.86 38.30 5.75
CA THR A 477 -17.55 37.23 4.80
C THR A 477 -16.12 36.72 5.04
N PRO A 478 -15.92 35.40 5.15
CA PRO A 478 -14.60 34.83 5.33
C PRO A 478 -13.77 34.96 4.05
N SER A 479 -12.43 34.97 4.15
CA SER A 479 -11.55 35.08 2.98
C SER A 479 -11.39 33.76 2.20
N LYS A 480 -11.81 32.65 2.81
CA LYS A 480 -11.69 31.28 2.31
C LYS A 480 -12.83 30.41 2.85
N GLU A 481 -12.97 29.21 2.31
CA GLU A 481 -13.89 28.21 2.87
C GLU A 481 -13.54 27.85 4.32
N LEU A 482 -14.56 27.60 5.14
CA LEU A 482 -14.40 27.16 6.51
C LEU A 482 -14.33 25.63 6.52
N TYR A 483 -13.10 25.10 6.63
CA TYR A 483 -12.85 23.67 6.72
C TYR A 483 -13.05 23.16 8.16
N LEU A 484 -14.06 22.30 8.35
CA LEU A 484 -14.52 21.88 9.67
C LEU A 484 -14.09 20.46 10.08
N SER A 485 -13.19 19.82 9.31
CA SER A 485 -12.75 18.45 9.56
C SER A 485 -13.94 17.49 9.76
N ASN A 486 -13.97 16.71 10.86
CA ASN A 486 -15.10 15.87 11.28
C ASN A 486 -15.91 16.46 12.46
N ALA A 487 -15.84 17.78 12.68
CA ALA A 487 -16.46 18.48 13.80
C ALA A 487 -17.98 18.72 13.57
N GLY A 488 -18.79 17.71 13.87
CA GLY A 488 -20.23 17.73 13.56
C GLY A 488 -21.03 18.78 14.34
N THR A 489 -20.58 19.18 15.53
CA THR A 489 -21.21 20.26 16.30
C THR A 489 -20.90 21.61 15.66
N ALA A 490 -19.64 21.83 15.28
CA ALA A 490 -19.21 23.05 14.59
C ALA A 490 -19.95 23.23 13.27
N ALA A 491 -20.03 22.19 12.42
CA ALA A 491 -20.76 22.25 11.14
C ALA A 491 -22.21 22.70 11.30
N ARG A 492 -22.95 22.13 12.26
CA ARG A 492 -24.35 22.49 12.47
C ARG A 492 -24.49 23.91 13.03
N PHE A 493 -23.70 24.27 14.04
CA PHE A 493 -23.81 25.58 14.67
C PHE A 493 -23.39 26.69 13.71
N LEU A 494 -22.25 26.51 13.03
CA LEU A 494 -21.72 27.47 12.07
C LEU A 494 -22.61 27.63 10.84
N THR A 495 -23.47 26.66 10.52
CA THR A 495 -24.45 26.80 9.43
C THR A 495 -25.43 27.94 9.71
N THR A 496 -25.97 28.06 10.92
CA THR A 496 -26.83 29.21 11.24
C THR A 496 -26.04 30.47 11.52
N VAL A 497 -24.83 30.37 12.09
CA VAL A 497 -23.95 31.54 12.28
C VAL A 497 -23.60 32.18 10.94
N ALA A 498 -23.33 31.38 9.91
CA ALA A 498 -23.09 31.87 8.54
C ALA A 498 -24.28 32.67 8.01
N ALA A 499 -25.51 32.33 8.39
CA ALA A 499 -26.71 33.06 8.02
C ALA A 499 -26.81 34.45 8.67
N LEU A 500 -25.96 34.77 9.64
CA LEU A 500 -25.85 36.10 10.25
C LEU A 500 -24.85 37.01 9.54
N VAL A 501 -24.10 36.50 8.56
CA VAL A 501 -23.20 37.34 7.74
C VAL A 501 -24.04 38.27 6.87
N GLY A 502 -23.88 39.57 7.07
CA GLY A 502 -24.57 40.60 6.29
C GLY A 502 -23.99 40.77 4.88
N GLU A 503 -24.74 41.43 3.99
CA GLU A 503 -24.24 41.87 2.69
C GLU A 503 -23.01 42.77 2.86
N ASN A 504 -22.00 42.50 2.03
CA ASN A 504 -20.82 43.32 1.92
C ASN A 504 -20.81 43.95 0.52
N GLU A 505 -20.36 45.19 0.36
CA GLU A 505 -20.43 45.93 -0.91
C GLU A 505 -19.73 45.21 -2.09
N GLN A 506 -18.77 44.34 -1.79
CA GLN A 506 -17.99 43.57 -2.77
C GLN A 506 -18.63 42.24 -3.18
N GLY A 507 -19.79 41.88 -2.60
CA GLY A 507 -20.30 40.52 -2.65
C GLY A 507 -19.43 39.55 -1.85
N GLY A 508 -19.86 38.29 -1.76
CA GLY A 508 -19.16 37.27 -1.00
C GLY A 508 -19.92 35.96 -0.90
N GLU A 509 -19.26 34.89 -0.47
CA GLU A 509 -19.90 33.63 -0.15
C GLU A 509 -19.26 33.00 1.09
N VAL A 510 -20.07 32.29 1.86
CA VAL A 510 -19.61 31.47 2.99
C VAL A 510 -19.72 30.02 2.55
N VAL A 511 -18.58 29.33 2.44
CA VAL A 511 -18.54 27.90 2.14
C VAL A 511 -18.17 27.12 3.40
N LEU A 512 -19.04 26.21 3.82
CA LEU A 512 -18.81 25.30 4.94
C LEU A 512 -18.50 23.91 4.39
N THR A 513 -17.34 23.36 4.74
CA THR A 513 -16.90 22.04 4.24
C THR A 513 -16.21 21.23 5.34
N GLY A 514 -15.83 19.99 5.03
CA GLY A 514 -15.12 19.12 5.95
C GLY A 514 -14.57 17.89 5.23
N ASN A 515 -14.16 16.88 6.00
CA ASN A 515 -13.64 15.64 5.42
C ASN A 515 -14.76 14.81 4.75
N HIS A 516 -14.41 13.74 4.03
CA HIS A 516 -15.37 12.88 3.32
C HIS A 516 -16.52 12.40 4.23
N ARG A 517 -16.24 12.08 5.50
CA ARG A 517 -17.28 11.66 6.45
C ARG A 517 -18.24 12.79 6.80
N MET A 518 -17.75 14.02 6.94
CA MET A 518 -18.60 15.19 7.17
C MET A 518 -19.53 15.46 5.98
N LYS A 519 -19.04 15.26 4.75
CA LYS A 519 -19.79 15.46 3.50
C LYS A 519 -20.94 14.47 3.26
N VAL A 520 -21.09 13.45 4.12
CA VAL A 520 -22.21 12.49 4.06
C VAL A 520 -23.12 12.54 5.29
N ARG A 521 -22.83 13.44 6.25
CA ARG A 521 -23.68 13.60 7.44
C ARG A 521 -24.88 14.49 7.13
N PRO A 522 -26.09 14.13 7.61
CA PRO A 522 -27.29 14.90 7.31
C PRO A 522 -27.23 16.28 7.96
N ILE A 523 -27.72 17.27 7.23
CA ILE A 523 -28.00 18.65 7.68
C ILE A 523 -29.28 19.24 7.04
N GLY A 524 -29.94 18.50 6.13
CA GLY A 524 -31.16 18.89 5.40
C GLY A 524 -32.18 19.68 6.20
N PRO A 525 -32.74 19.13 7.30
CA PRO A 525 -33.78 19.82 8.06
C PRO A 525 -33.39 21.22 8.58
N LEU A 526 -32.12 21.44 8.92
CA LEU A 526 -31.63 22.76 9.31
C LEU A 526 -31.58 23.70 8.10
N VAL A 527 -31.05 23.24 6.97
CA VAL A 527 -30.97 24.02 5.73
C VAL A 527 -32.36 24.40 5.22
N ASP A 528 -33.32 23.47 5.28
CA ASP A 528 -34.70 23.71 4.86
C ASP A 528 -35.35 24.81 5.72
N ALA A 529 -35.16 24.75 7.05
CA ALA A 529 -35.66 25.78 7.96
C ALA A 529 -35.04 27.16 7.69
N LEU A 530 -33.73 27.21 7.40
CA LEU A 530 -33.04 28.46 7.08
C LEU A 530 -33.44 29.01 5.70
N ARG A 531 -33.57 28.16 4.68
CA ARG A 531 -34.08 28.52 3.35
C ARG A 531 -35.50 29.07 3.43
N ALA A 532 -36.37 28.42 4.20
CA ALA A 532 -37.74 28.89 4.46
C ALA A 532 -37.75 30.25 5.19
N ASN A 533 -36.73 30.54 6.01
CA ASN A 533 -36.55 31.85 6.62
C ASN A 533 -35.87 32.89 5.70
N GLY A 534 -35.62 32.55 4.43
CA GLY A 534 -35.10 33.45 3.40
C GLY A 534 -33.61 33.31 3.12
N CYS A 535 -32.86 32.43 3.79
CA CYS A 535 -31.43 32.29 3.56
C CYS A 535 -31.12 31.61 2.22
N SER A 536 -30.25 32.21 1.41
CA SER A 536 -29.78 31.62 0.14
C SER A 536 -28.66 30.58 0.39
N ILE A 537 -29.05 29.31 0.52
CA ILE A 537 -28.13 28.17 0.76
C ILE A 537 -28.22 27.18 -0.40
N SER A 538 -27.07 26.71 -0.90
CA SER A 538 -26.95 25.69 -1.95
C SER A 538 -26.04 24.55 -1.50
N TYR A 539 -26.35 23.33 -1.93
CA TYR A 539 -25.49 22.17 -1.78
C TYR A 539 -24.51 22.13 -2.95
N LEU A 540 -23.21 22.02 -2.67
CA LEU A 540 -22.19 22.00 -3.73
C LEU A 540 -21.93 20.60 -4.29
N GLU A 541 -22.22 19.55 -3.50
CA GLU A 541 -21.98 18.16 -3.90
C GLU A 541 -23.26 17.32 -3.81
N ARG A 542 -23.64 16.88 -2.61
CA ARG A 542 -24.80 16.01 -2.38
C ARG A 542 -25.89 16.74 -1.60
N GLU A 543 -27.14 16.63 -2.07
CA GLU A 543 -28.30 17.20 -1.37
C GLU A 543 -28.41 16.63 0.05
N GLY A 544 -28.60 17.52 1.02
CA GLY A 544 -28.78 17.16 2.43
C GLY A 544 -27.50 17.05 3.26
N SER A 545 -26.31 17.30 2.71
CA SER A 545 -25.01 17.22 3.42
C SER A 545 -24.01 18.29 2.97
N LEU A 546 -22.91 18.49 3.71
CA LEU A 546 -21.85 19.43 3.27
C LEU A 546 -21.19 18.96 1.96
N PRO A 547 -20.54 19.85 1.17
CA PRO A 547 -20.34 21.28 1.42
C PRO A 547 -21.58 22.15 1.16
N LEU A 548 -21.74 23.19 1.96
CA LEU A 548 -22.79 24.21 1.80
C LEU A 548 -22.17 25.51 1.33
N LYS A 549 -22.77 26.13 0.31
CA LYS A 549 -22.48 27.51 -0.09
C LYS A 549 -23.65 28.41 0.28
N MET A 550 -23.37 29.45 1.04
CA MET A 550 -24.34 30.46 1.44
C MET A 550 -23.94 31.82 0.88
N ILE A 551 -24.90 32.54 0.27
CA ILE A 551 -24.70 33.91 -0.19
C ILE A 551 -25.20 34.84 0.93
N PRO A 552 -24.33 35.68 1.53
CA PRO A 552 -24.74 36.69 2.50
C PRO A 552 -25.85 37.58 1.94
N GLN A 553 -26.86 37.82 2.78
CA GLN A 553 -28.02 38.68 2.50
C GLN A 553 -28.21 39.61 3.71
N ASN A 554 -29.44 40.00 4.05
CA ASN A 554 -29.70 40.86 5.21
C ASN A 554 -29.73 40.11 6.56
N GLY A 555 -29.07 38.96 6.68
CA GLY A 555 -29.09 38.12 7.88
C GLY A 555 -30.35 37.24 8.01
N LEU A 556 -30.59 36.70 9.20
CA LEU A 556 -31.79 35.91 9.51
C LEU A 556 -33.02 36.81 9.61
N ARG A 557 -34.07 36.54 8.81
CA ARG A 557 -35.30 37.36 8.78
C ARG A 557 -36.04 37.36 10.12
N GLY A 558 -36.12 36.19 10.75
CA GLY A 558 -36.92 35.97 11.96
C GLY A 558 -38.39 35.68 11.66
N GLY A 559 -39.29 35.97 12.59
CA GLY A 559 -40.69 35.54 12.51
C GLY A 559 -40.87 34.07 12.89
N VAL A 560 -41.80 33.36 12.24
CA VAL A 560 -42.03 31.93 12.52
C VAL A 560 -41.03 31.08 11.75
N ILE A 561 -40.29 30.24 12.47
CA ILE A 561 -39.39 29.23 11.89
C ILE A 561 -39.91 27.86 12.31
N GLU A 562 -40.25 27.02 11.33
CA GLU A 562 -40.63 25.63 11.54
C GLU A 562 -39.42 24.73 11.30
N LEU A 563 -39.06 23.89 12.28
CA LEU A 563 -37.91 23.01 12.20
C LEU A 563 -38.31 21.57 12.52
N ALA A 564 -38.06 20.65 11.59
CA ALA A 564 -38.20 19.22 11.81
C ALA A 564 -37.09 18.70 12.75
N ALA A 565 -37.34 18.71 14.06
CA ALA A 565 -36.37 18.38 15.11
C ALA A 565 -36.25 16.87 15.41
N THR A 566 -36.67 16.02 14.47
CA THR A 566 -36.67 14.55 14.60
C THR A 566 -35.31 13.91 14.32
N VAL A 567 -34.30 14.69 13.89
CA VAL A 567 -32.96 14.17 13.53
C VAL A 567 -31.88 14.62 14.50
N SER A 568 -31.87 15.88 14.93
CA SER A 568 -30.84 16.40 15.84
C SER A 568 -31.29 17.62 16.63
N SER A 569 -31.16 17.57 17.96
CA SER A 569 -31.34 18.73 18.85
C SER A 569 -30.37 19.87 18.56
N GLN A 570 -29.23 19.58 17.92
CA GLN A 570 -28.24 20.60 17.59
C GLN A 570 -28.73 21.57 16.51
N TYR A 571 -29.69 21.17 15.66
CA TYR A 571 -30.35 22.10 14.74
C TYR A 571 -31.16 23.14 15.51
N VAL A 572 -31.90 22.68 16.52
CA VAL A 572 -32.66 23.55 17.43
C VAL A 572 -31.73 24.50 18.16
N SER A 573 -30.65 23.97 18.76
CA SER A 573 -29.65 24.80 19.46
C SER A 573 -29.00 25.83 18.54
N SER A 574 -28.70 25.46 17.29
CA SER A 574 -28.10 26.36 16.32
C SER A 574 -28.98 27.58 16.04
N ILE A 575 -30.28 27.36 15.79
CA ILE A 575 -31.24 28.44 15.57
C ILE A 575 -31.45 29.25 16.85
N LEU A 576 -31.64 28.60 17.99
CA LEU A 576 -31.87 29.29 19.27
C LEU A 576 -30.76 30.29 19.59
N MET A 577 -29.49 29.91 19.45
CA MET A 577 -28.36 30.80 19.76
C MET A 577 -28.25 31.98 18.79
N CYS A 578 -28.69 31.84 17.54
CA CYS A 578 -28.57 32.89 16.52
C CYS A 578 -29.82 33.77 16.43
N ALA A 579 -30.98 33.26 16.83
CA ALA A 579 -32.28 33.91 16.74
C ALA A 579 -32.36 35.32 17.35
N PRO A 580 -31.67 35.66 18.47
CA PRO A 580 -31.71 37.03 18.99
C PRO A 580 -31.17 38.10 18.04
N TYR A 581 -30.34 37.71 17.07
CA TYR A 581 -29.73 38.58 16.06
C TYR A 581 -30.54 38.62 14.75
N ALA A 582 -31.71 37.97 14.70
CA ALA A 582 -32.63 38.10 13.58
C ALA A 582 -33.21 39.53 13.46
N GLN A 583 -33.71 39.87 12.28
CA GLN A 583 -34.32 41.19 12.03
C GLN A 583 -35.58 41.41 12.87
N GLU A 584 -36.39 40.36 13.05
CA GLU A 584 -37.58 40.30 13.88
C GLU A 584 -37.46 39.21 14.96
N PRO A 585 -38.17 39.32 16.11
CA PRO A 585 -38.26 38.24 17.09
C PRO A 585 -38.65 36.90 16.44
N VAL A 586 -38.12 35.80 16.97
CA VAL A 586 -38.31 34.46 16.40
C VAL A 586 -39.30 33.67 17.23
N THR A 587 -40.28 33.05 16.58
CA THR A 587 -41.06 31.96 17.16
C THR A 587 -40.61 30.66 16.49
N LEU A 588 -39.83 29.87 17.22
CA LEU A 588 -39.30 28.59 16.74
C LEU A 588 -40.29 27.47 17.11
N LYS A 589 -40.92 26.86 16.09
CA LYS A 589 -41.85 25.74 16.23
C LYS A 589 -41.15 24.45 15.81
N LEU A 590 -41.06 23.49 16.73
CA LEU A 590 -40.51 22.17 16.40
C LEU A 590 -41.63 21.29 15.85
N VAL A 591 -41.54 20.94 14.57
CA VAL A 591 -42.55 20.16 13.83
C VAL A 591 -42.11 18.72 13.61
N GLY A 592 -43.04 17.83 13.27
CA GLY A 592 -42.77 16.43 12.93
C GLY A 592 -42.77 15.44 14.10
N GLY A 593 -43.17 15.87 15.30
CA GLY A 593 -43.30 15.02 16.49
C GLY A 593 -42.43 15.47 17.66
N LYS A 594 -42.25 14.58 18.66
CA LYS A 594 -41.43 14.86 19.85
C LYS A 594 -39.97 15.12 19.41
N PRO A 595 -39.35 16.24 19.82
CA PRO A 595 -37.97 16.54 19.47
C PRO A 595 -37.01 15.55 20.15
N ILE A 596 -35.94 15.18 19.45
CA ILE A 596 -34.88 14.35 20.04
C ILE A 596 -34.21 15.14 21.19
N SER A 597 -34.22 14.57 22.39
CA SER A 597 -33.43 15.00 23.56
C SER A 597 -33.63 16.47 23.97
N GLN A 598 -34.80 16.74 24.57
CA GLN A 598 -35.22 18.02 25.14
C GLN A 598 -34.15 18.71 26.02
N LEU A 599 -33.36 17.93 26.75
CA LEU A 599 -32.34 18.47 27.66
C LEU A 599 -31.25 19.29 26.95
N TYR A 600 -30.89 18.98 25.70
CA TYR A 600 -29.95 19.82 24.95
C TYR A 600 -30.55 21.19 24.59
N VAL A 601 -31.86 21.25 24.39
CA VAL A 601 -32.59 22.50 24.16
C VAL A 601 -32.61 23.31 25.44
N ASP A 602 -32.97 22.68 26.57
CA ASP A 602 -33.02 23.31 27.88
C ASP A 602 -31.64 23.83 28.32
N MET A 603 -30.57 23.05 28.08
CA MET A 603 -29.19 23.48 28.29
C MET A 603 -28.85 24.71 27.45
N THR A 604 -29.26 24.75 26.18
CA THR A 604 -29.01 25.92 25.32
C THR A 604 -29.72 27.15 25.86
N ILE A 605 -30.98 27.03 26.26
CA ILE A 605 -31.77 28.13 26.84
C ILE A 605 -31.15 28.63 28.15
N ALA A 606 -30.70 27.71 29.03
CA ALA A 606 -30.03 28.05 30.28
C ALA A 606 -28.71 28.82 30.02
N MET A 607 -27.92 28.38 29.03
CA MET A 607 -26.71 29.09 28.63
C MET A 607 -27.03 30.49 28.06
N MET A 608 -28.04 30.61 27.17
CA MET A 608 -28.47 31.90 26.63
C MET A 608 -28.88 32.88 27.74
N LYS A 609 -29.58 32.39 28.76
CA LYS A 609 -29.95 33.17 29.95
C LYS A 609 -28.72 33.68 30.70
N GLY A 610 -27.69 32.84 30.85
CA GLY A 610 -26.40 33.24 31.43
C GLY A 610 -25.69 34.37 30.68
N PHE A 611 -25.95 34.51 29.37
CA PHE A 611 -25.46 35.60 28.53
C PHE A 611 -26.51 36.73 28.32
N GLY A 612 -27.56 36.76 29.14
CA GLY A 612 -28.53 37.87 29.19
C GLY A 612 -29.75 37.77 28.27
N VAL A 613 -29.97 36.65 27.57
CA VAL A 613 -31.15 36.47 26.70
C VAL A 613 -32.10 35.42 27.26
N ASN A 614 -33.33 35.84 27.56
CA ASN A 614 -34.37 34.96 28.08
C ASN A 614 -35.28 34.45 26.96
N VAL A 615 -35.25 33.13 26.72
CA VAL A 615 -36.19 32.43 25.83
C VAL A 615 -37.41 31.99 26.64
N VAL A 616 -38.61 32.26 26.12
CA VAL A 616 -39.87 31.86 26.76
C VAL A 616 -40.45 30.67 26.01
N LYS A 617 -40.67 29.55 26.70
CA LYS A 617 -41.40 28.41 26.13
C LYS A 617 -42.88 28.75 26.09
N SER A 618 -43.55 28.46 24.97
CA SER A 618 -44.99 28.69 24.84
C SER A 618 -45.77 27.83 25.85
N GLU A 619 -46.77 28.45 26.50
CA GLU A 619 -47.70 27.76 27.41
C GLU A 619 -48.87 27.11 26.65
N THR A 620 -49.13 27.54 25.41
CA THR A 620 -50.29 27.09 24.60
C THR A 620 -49.90 26.15 23.47
N GLU A 621 -48.70 26.26 22.93
CA GLU A 621 -48.20 25.44 21.82
C GLU A 621 -47.01 24.57 22.26
N ALA A 622 -47.19 23.25 22.22
CA ALA A 622 -46.13 22.31 22.56
C ALA A 622 -44.90 22.51 21.66
N TYR A 623 -43.71 22.41 22.25
CA TYR A 623 -42.41 22.54 21.56
C TYR A 623 -42.23 23.84 20.76
N THR A 624 -42.88 24.91 21.20
CA THR A 624 -42.73 26.25 20.62
C THR A 624 -41.99 27.17 21.59
N TYR A 625 -41.04 27.94 21.05
CA TYR A 625 -40.17 28.84 21.82
C TYR A 625 -40.23 30.25 21.23
N HIS A 626 -40.43 31.24 22.08
CA HIS A 626 -40.39 32.66 21.73
C HIS A 626 -39.04 33.25 22.13
N ILE A 627 -38.29 33.71 21.12
CA ILE A 627 -36.95 34.28 21.28
C ILE A 627 -37.03 35.78 20.95
N PRO A 628 -36.71 36.67 21.89
CA PRO A 628 -36.74 38.10 21.64
C PRO A 628 -35.57 38.52 20.74
N LYS A 629 -35.76 39.59 19.97
CA LYS A 629 -34.65 40.32 19.35
C LYS A 629 -33.84 41.01 20.46
N ALA A 630 -32.59 40.60 20.66
CA ALA A 630 -31.76 41.05 21.78
C ALA A 630 -30.27 40.85 21.46
N ASN A 631 -29.40 41.52 22.23
CA ASN A 631 -27.95 41.32 22.16
C ASN A 631 -27.49 40.52 23.39
N TYR A 632 -26.60 39.54 23.18
CA TYR A 632 -25.93 38.89 24.31
C TYR A 632 -24.97 39.87 25.00
N THR A 633 -24.83 39.72 26.32
CA THR A 633 -23.84 40.44 27.15
C THR A 633 -22.93 39.43 27.83
N SER A 634 -21.63 39.71 27.86
CA SER A 634 -20.67 38.81 28.50
C SER A 634 -20.94 38.71 30.02
N PRO A 635 -20.89 37.51 30.61
CA PRO A 635 -20.93 37.33 32.06
C PRO A 635 -19.61 37.67 32.77
N GLY A 636 -18.55 38.04 32.04
CA GLY A 636 -17.20 38.18 32.58
C GLY A 636 -16.48 36.84 32.63
N ASP A 637 -16.80 36.01 33.64
CA ASP A 637 -16.22 34.67 33.81
C ASP A 637 -17.28 33.59 33.57
N TYR A 638 -16.89 32.48 32.92
CA TYR A 638 -17.79 31.36 32.65
C TYR A 638 -17.03 30.02 32.73
N GLU A 639 -17.28 29.26 33.79
CA GLU A 639 -16.72 27.93 33.98
C GLU A 639 -17.53 26.89 33.21
N ILE A 640 -16.84 26.11 32.36
CA ILE A 640 -17.45 25.02 31.60
C ILE A 640 -17.57 23.80 32.53
N GLU A 641 -18.77 23.25 32.70
CA GLU A 641 -18.93 21.97 33.42
C GLU A 641 -18.10 20.86 32.75
N SER A 642 -17.60 19.91 33.54
CA SER A 642 -16.93 18.71 32.99
C SER A 642 -17.86 17.90 32.07
N ASP A 643 -17.32 17.11 31.15
CA ASP A 643 -18.13 16.35 30.21
C ASP A 643 -18.81 15.16 30.92
N ALA A 644 -20.13 15.26 31.11
CA ALA A 644 -20.90 14.24 31.82
C ALA A 644 -20.90 12.88 31.10
N SER A 645 -20.78 12.92 29.77
CA SER A 645 -20.66 11.76 28.90
C SER A 645 -19.34 11.02 29.16
N SER A 646 -18.23 11.75 29.21
CA SER A 646 -16.91 11.23 29.59
C SER A 646 -16.86 10.80 31.06
N ALA A 647 -17.58 11.47 31.96
CA ALA A 647 -17.70 11.07 33.35
C ALA A 647 -18.25 9.65 33.53
N THR A 648 -18.98 9.11 32.54
CA THR A 648 -19.47 7.73 32.61
C THR A 648 -18.34 6.70 32.69
N TYR A 649 -17.17 6.94 32.09
CA TYR A 649 -16.06 5.98 32.05
C TYR A 649 -15.39 5.74 33.42
N PRO A 650 -14.95 6.76 34.19
CA PRO A 650 -14.41 6.55 35.53
C PRO A 650 -15.47 6.03 36.52
N LEU A 651 -16.75 6.43 36.36
CA LEU A 651 -17.83 5.86 37.17
C LEU A 651 -18.09 4.38 36.82
N ALA A 652 -17.97 4.02 35.54
CA ALA A 652 -18.05 2.64 35.07
C ALA A 652 -16.84 1.80 35.49
N PHE A 653 -15.66 2.40 35.63
CA PHE A 653 -14.50 1.76 36.24
C PHE A 653 -14.85 1.28 37.66
N ALA A 654 -15.39 2.17 38.50
CA ALA A 654 -15.85 1.82 39.84
C ALA A 654 -16.91 0.71 39.80
N ALA A 655 -17.92 0.85 38.93
CA ALA A 655 -19.00 -0.12 38.77
C ALA A 655 -18.50 -1.53 38.40
N ILE A 656 -17.60 -1.65 37.42
CA ILE A 656 -17.15 -2.95 36.90
C ILE A 656 -16.10 -3.62 37.79
N THR A 657 -15.27 -2.85 38.49
CA THR A 657 -14.19 -3.37 39.33
C THR A 657 -14.58 -3.54 40.80
N GLY A 658 -15.69 -2.94 41.24
CA GLY A 658 -16.09 -2.91 42.65
C GLY A 658 -15.29 -1.93 43.50
N THR A 659 -14.64 -0.95 42.86
CA THR A 659 -13.92 0.14 43.54
C THR A 659 -14.83 1.37 43.72
N LYS A 660 -14.29 2.43 44.33
CA LYS A 660 -14.94 3.72 44.48
C LYS A 660 -14.32 4.75 43.55
N CYS A 661 -15.15 5.56 42.90
CA CYS A 661 -14.69 6.72 42.14
C CYS A 661 -15.56 7.95 42.39
N THR A 662 -14.91 9.10 42.59
CA THR A 662 -15.56 10.41 42.71
C THR A 662 -15.23 11.27 41.49
N VAL A 663 -16.26 11.79 40.84
CA VAL A 663 -16.15 12.77 39.76
C VAL A 663 -16.64 14.13 40.27
N PRO A 664 -15.74 15.12 40.46
CA PRO A 664 -16.12 16.50 40.76
C PRO A 664 -16.60 17.22 39.48
N ASN A 665 -17.21 18.40 39.66
CA ASN A 665 -17.76 19.25 38.59
C ASN A 665 -18.93 18.61 37.80
N ILE A 666 -19.45 17.45 38.24
CA ILE A 666 -20.66 16.83 37.71
C ILE A 666 -21.50 16.30 38.86
N GLY A 667 -22.65 16.93 39.08
CA GLY A 667 -23.61 16.54 40.12
C GLY A 667 -25.05 16.70 39.66
N SER A 668 -25.98 16.71 40.61
CA SER A 668 -27.43 16.74 40.35
C SER A 668 -27.93 18.06 39.75
N ALA A 669 -27.14 19.14 39.81
CA ALA A 669 -27.46 20.43 39.21
C ALA A 669 -26.92 20.59 37.77
N SER A 670 -26.20 19.60 37.23
CA SER A 670 -25.63 19.67 35.88
C SER A 670 -26.71 19.87 34.81
N LEU A 671 -26.40 20.71 33.83
CA LEU A 671 -27.27 20.93 32.67
C LEU A 671 -27.26 19.75 31.68
N GLN A 672 -26.37 18.77 31.87
CA GLN A 672 -26.13 17.67 30.95
C GLN A 672 -26.94 16.43 31.36
N GLY A 673 -27.72 15.88 30.42
CA GLY A 673 -28.58 14.71 30.70
C GLY A 673 -27.82 13.47 31.16
N ASP A 674 -26.59 13.28 30.67
CA ASP A 674 -25.69 12.19 31.03
C ASP A 674 -25.25 12.22 32.50
N ALA A 675 -25.38 13.35 33.21
CA ALA A 675 -25.09 13.44 34.65
C ALA A 675 -26.00 12.54 35.49
N ARG A 676 -27.12 12.07 34.91
CA ARG A 676 -28.04 11.12 35.53
C ARG A 676 -27.62 9.66 35.39
N PHE A 677 -26.55 9.35 34.64
CA PHE A 677 -26.08 7.98 34.40
C PHE A 677 -25.83 7.20 35.71
N ALA A 678 -25.21 7.83 36.70
CA ALA A 678 -24.96 7.17 37.99
C ALA A 678 -26.27 6.76 38.67
N ARG A 679 -27.23 7.68 38.78
CA ARG A 679 -28.52 7.45 39.45
C ARG A 679 -29.45 6.52 38.67
N ASP A 680 -29.58 6.72 37.37
CA ASP A 680 -30.61 6.08 36.53
C ASP A 680 -30.11 4.78 35.89
N VAL A 681 -28.80 4.53 35.84
CA VAL A 681 -28.20 3.30 35.28
C VAL A 681 -27.39 2.55 36.33
N LEU A 682 -26.39 3.17 36.95
CA LEU A 682 -25.48 2.43 37.85
C LEU A 682 -26.14 2.00 39.17
N ALA A 683 -26.96 2.84 39.80
CA ALA A 683 -27.67 2.46 41.01
C ALA A 683 -28.62 1.25 40.80
N PRO A 684 -29.46 1.21 39.73
CA PRO A 684 -30.21 0.01 39.37
C PRO A 684 -29.35 -1.23 39.08
N MET A 685 -28.13 -1.06 38.54
CA MET A 685 -27.17 -2.16 38.36
C MET A 685 -26.54 -2.65 39.68
N GLY A 686 -26.85 -2.03 40.82
CA GLY A 686 -26.40 -2.44 42.15
C GLY A 686 -25.24 -1.63 42.73
N CYS A 687 -24.87 -0.51 42.11
CA CYS A 687 -23.87 0.41 42.68
C CYS A 687 -24.46 1.30 43.79
N THR A 688 -23.64 1.68 44.75
CA THR A 688 -23.98 2.76 45.71
C THR A 688 -23.62 4.11 45.08
N VAL A 689 -24.55 5.05 45.06
CA VAL A 689 -24.40 6.35 44.39
C VAL A 689 -24.69 7.49 45.36
N GLU A 690 -23.73 8.40 45.52
CA GLU A 690 -23.87 9.64 46.28
C GLU A 690 -23.66 10.82 45.32
N GLN A 691 -24.69 11.65 45.13
CA GLN A 691 -24.62 12.77 44.20
C GLN A 691 -24.99 14.08 44.91
N THR A 692 -24.04 15.00 44.99
CA THR A 692 -24.26 16.38 45.44
C THR A 692 -24.66 17.25 44.24
N PRO A 693 -25.00 18.54 44.42
CA PRO A 693 -25.24 19.43 43.28
C PRO A 693 -24.07 19.50 42.28
N THR A 694 -22.83 19.32 42.73
CA THR A 694 -21.61 19.56 41.92
C THR A 694 -20.63 18.38 41.88
N SER A 695 -20.94 17.23 42.48
CA SER A 695 -20.11 16.03 42.45
C SER A 695 -20.93 14.73 42.45
N THR A 696 -20.35 13.67 41.89
CA THR A 696 -20.95 12.33 41.85
C THR A 696 -19.94 11.28 42.27
N THR A 697 -20.30 10.46 43.25
CA THR A 697 -19.48 9.36 43.77
C THR A 697 -20.20 8.03 43.54
N VAL A 698 -19.48 7.05 43.00
CA VAL A 698 -19.99 5.69 42.76
C VAL A 698 -19.08 4.67 43.43
N GLN A 699 -19.67 3.73 44.15
CA GLN A 699 -19.02 2.51 44.64
C GLN A 699 -19.66 1.31 43.94
N GLY A 700 -18.88 0.55 43.18
CA GLY A 700 -19.37 -0.66 42.51
C GLY A 700 -19.68 -1.79 43.50
N PRO A 701 -20.61 -2.71 43.15
CA PRO A 701 -20.75 -3.96 43.89
C PRO A 701 -19.49 -4.82 43.73
N PRO A 702 -19.28 -5.86 44.55
CA PRO A 702 -18.16 -6.78 44.37
C PRO A 702 -18.09 -7.29 42.92
N MET A 703 -16.88 -7.37 42.36
CA MET A 703 -16.65 -7.68 40.95
C MET A 703 -17.43 -8.94 40.50
N GLY A 704 -18.18 -8.81 39.41
CA GLY A 704 -19.06 -9.87 38.89
C GLY A 704 -20.48 -9.89 39.47
N GLN A 705 -20.86 -8.91 40.30
CA GLN A 705 -22.21 -8.80 40.88
C GLN A 705 -23.06 -7.65 40.30
N LEU A 706 -22.67 -7.09 39.14
CA LEU A 706 -23.51 -6.12 38.43
C LEU A 706 -24.81 -6.77 37.98
N LYS A 707 -25.93 -6.09 38.21
CA LYS A 707 -27.28 -6.57 37.86
C LYS A 707 -27.67 -6.11 36.44
N PRO A 708 -28.27 -6.99 35.62
CA PRO A 708 -28.80 -6.60 34.31
C PRO A 708 -30.02 -5.69 34.49
N LEU A 709 -30.26 -4.83 33.49
CA LEU A 709 -31.40 -3.91 33.48
C LEU A 709 -32.46 -4.43 32.51
N GLU A 710 -33.60 -4.91 33.03
CA GLU A 710 -34.68 -5.49 32.21
C GLU A 710 -35.05 -4.60 31.01
N SER A 711 -35.17 -3.29 31.27
CA SER A 711 -35.26 -2.22 30.27
C SER A 711 -34.75 -0.90 30.86
N VAL A 712 -34.01 -0.12 30.06
CA VAL A 712 -33.63 1.26 30.37
C VAL A 712 -33.80 2.14 29.12
N ASP A 713 -34.55 3.22 29.26
CA ASP A 713 -34.67 4.26 28.24
C ASP A 713 -33.54 5.29 28.42
N MET A 714 -32.70 5.40 27.40
CA MET A 714 -31.55 6.31 27.39
C MET A 714 -31.73 7.50 26.43
N GLU A 715 -32.96 7.84 26.00
CA GLU A 715 -33.24 9.02 25.14
C GLU A 715 -32.61 10.32 25.68
N THR A 716 -32.51 10.44 26.99
CA THR A 716 -31.98 11.62 27.67
C THR A 716 -30.47 11.60 27.89
N MET A 717 -29.81 10.47 27.66
CA MET A 717 -28.37 10.27 27.83
C MET A 717 -27.81 9.35 26.75
N THR A 718 -28.22 9.58 25.49
CA THR A 718 -28.00 8.60 24.41
C THR A 718 -26.54 8.23 24.18
N ASP A 719 -25.58 9.09 24.52
CA ASP A 719 -24.15 8.81 24.34
C ASP A 719 -23.57 7.90 25.44
N ALA A 720 -24.19 7.86 26.63
CA ALA A 720 -23.79 6.99 27.74
C ALA A 720 -24.11 5.50 27.49
N PHE A 721 -24.87 5.19 26.44
CA PHE A 721 -25.30 3.81 26.13
C PHE A 721 -24.11 2.89 25.82
N LEU A 722 -23.02 3.41 25.27
CA LEU A 722 -21.82 2.63 24.95
C LEU A 722 -21.19 2.09 26.23
N THR A 723 -21.09 2.95 27.23
CA THR A 723 -20.62 2.60 28.57
C THR A 723 -21.58 1.63 29.26
N ALA A 724 -22.90 1.88 29.20
CA ALA A 724 -23.90 0.95 29.73
C ALA A 724 -23.81 -0.44 29.07
N THR A 725 -23.57 -0.47 27.76
CA THR A 725 -23.43 -1.70 26.96
C THR A 725 -22.19 -2.49 27.36
N ALA A 726 -21.06 -1.81 27.62
CA ALA A 726 -19.84 -2.43 28.13
C ALA A 726 -20.05 -3.05 29.53
N LEU A 727 -20.80 -2.36 30.41
CA LEU A 727 -21.16 -2.90 31.74
C LEU A 727 -22.15 -4.06 31.64
N ALA A 728 -23.17 -3.94 30.78
CA ALA A 728 -24.20 -4.96 30.57
C ALA A 728 -23.63 -6.29 30.08
N ALA A 729 -22.51 -6.26 29.36
CA ALA A 729 -21.80 -7.45 28.88
C ALA A 729 -21.39 -8.42 30.02
N VAL A 730 -21.18 -7.89 31.23
CA VAL A 730 -20.79 -8.66 32.43
C VAL A 730 -21.83 -8.59 33.57
N ALA A 731 -23.03 -8.11 33.27
CA ALA A 731 -24.11 -8.01 34.24
C ALA A 731 -24.91 -9.33 34.29
N CYS A 732 -24.83 -10.07 35.39
CA CYS A 732 -25.49 -11.35 35.56
C CYS A 732 -26.16 -11.47 36.93
N ASN A 733 -27.35 -12.07 36.97
CA ASN A 733 -28.03 -12.40 38.22
C ASN A 733 -27.58 -13.77 38.73
N SER A 734 -27.47 -13.93 40.05
CA SER A 734 -27.22 -15.24 40.67
C SER A 734 -28.37 -16.25 40.46
N SER A 735 -29.57 -15.79 40.05
CA SER A 735 -30.80 -16.58 39.97
C SER A 735 -31.05 -17.30 38.63
N GLY A 736 -30.12 -17.27 37.66
CA GLY A 736 -30.24 -18.05 36.41
C GLY A 736 -31.35 -17.63 35.42
N ASN A 737 -32.19 -16.64 35.75
CA ASN A 737 -33.16 -16.04 34.84
C ASN A 737 -32.50 -15.01 33.90
N GLU A 738 -33.11 -14.81 32.72
CA GLU A 738 -32.66 -13.95 31.60
C GLU A 738 -31.69 -12.82 31.99
N HIS A 739 -30.41 -12.98 31.62
CA HIS A 739 -29.37 -11.97 31.81
C HIS A 739 -29.39 -10.91 30.70
N ILE A 740 -30.58 -10.43 30.33
CA ILE A 740 -30.75 -9.55 29.16
C ILE A 740 -30.93 -8.11 29.64
N THR A 741 -29.97 -7.26 29.28
CA THR A 741 -30.14 -5.81 29.39
C THR A 741 -30.71 -5.26 28.09
N ARG A 742 -31.80 -4.49 28.15
CA ARG A 742 -32.40 -3.83 26.98
C ARG A 742 -32.26 -2.32 27.11
N ILE A 743 -31.58 -1.70 26.16
CA ILE A 743 -31.39 -0.24 26.10
C ILE A 743 -32.20 0.30 24.93
N THR A 744 -33.08 1.26 25.19
CA THR A 744 -34.01 1.87 24.22
C THR A 744 -33.80 3.39 24.13
N GLY A 745 -34.47 4.06 23.18
CA GLY A 745 -34.39 5.52 23.01
C GLY A 745 -33.08 6.04 22.36
N ILE A 746 -32.27 5.17 21.74
CA ILE A 746 -30.94 5.51 21.20
C ILE A 746 -30.85 5.36 19.66
N ALA A 747 -31.97 5.35 18.94
CA ALA A 747 -32.02 5.21 17.48
C ALA A 747 -31.07 6.17 16.74
N ASN A 748 -30.87 7.38 17.28
CA ASN A 748 -30.00 8.41 16.72
C ASN A 748 -28.50 8.04 16.72
N GLN A 749 -28.08 7.02 17.47
CA GLN A 749 -26.69 6.56 17.56
C GLN A 749 -26.22 5.83 16.28
N ARG A 750 -27.14 5.46 15.39
CA ARG A 750 -26.85 4.85 14.08
C ARG A 750 -26.19 5.80 13.08
N VAL A 751 -26.35 7.12 13.26
CA VAL A 751 -25.93 8.18 12.32
C VAL A 751 -24.87 9.13 12.88
N LYS A 752 -24.02 8.66 13.79
CA LYS A 752 -22.97 9.46 14.47
C LYS A 752 -21.61 9.37 13.76
N GLU A 753 -20.53 9.03 14.47
CA GLU A 753 -19.20 8.78 13.90
C GLU A 753 -19.24 7.49 13.07
N CYS A 754 -19.70 6.40 13.69
CA CYS A 754 -20.12 5.17 13.03
C CYS A 754 -21.60 4.84 13.32
N ASN A 755 -22.10 3.71 12.81
CA ASN A 755 -23.31 3.08 13.36
C ASN A 755 -22.92 2.43 14.69
N ARG A 756 -23.02 3.20 15.78
CA ARG A 756 -22.51 2.80 17.10
C ARG A 756 -23.22 1.56 17.63
N ILE A 757 -24.51 1.38 17.34
CA ILE A 757 -25.27 0.20 17.76
C ILE A 757 -24.66 -1.06 17.11
N ALA A 758 -24.48 -1.04 15.80
CA ALA A 758 -23.86 -2.16 15.08
C ALA A 758 -22.40 -2.39 15.51
N ALA A 759 -21.65 -1.31 15.75
CA ALA A 759 -20.28 -1.40 16.27
C ALA A 759 -20.23 -2.11 17.63
N MET A 760 -21.12 -1.76 18.56
CA MET A 760 -21.18 -2.43 19.85
C MET A 760 -21.56 -3.91 19.71
N VAL A 761 -22.53 -4.26 18.86
CA VAL A 761 -22.91 -5.66 18.60
C VAL A 761 -21.72 -6.46 18.07
N HIS A 762 -21.02 -5.91 17.07
CA HIS A 762 -19.89 -6.57 16.42
C HIS A 762 -18.70 -6.77 17.36
N GLU A 763 -18.31 -5.72 18.09
CA GLU A 763 -17.16 -5.78 18.97
C GLU A 763 -17.45 -6.59 20.25
N LEU A 764 -18.68 -6.60 20.77
CA LEU A 764 -19.10 -7.50 21.85
C LEU A 764 -19.01 -8.98 21.45
N ALA A 765 -19.36 -9.31 20.20
CA ALA A 765 -19.26 -10.67 19.71
C ALA A 765 -17.83 -11.23 19.77
N LYS A 766 -16.80 -10.37 19.64
CA LYS A 766 -15.39 -10.76 19.80
C LYS A 766 -15.04 -11.21 21.23
N PHE A 767 -15.75 -10.71 22.24
CA PHE A 767 -15.65 -11.18 23.63
C PHE A 767 -16.50 -12.42 23.91
N GLY A 768 -17.22 -12.94 22.90
CA GLY A 768 -18.19 -14.02 23.07
C GLY A 768 -19.52 -13.58 23.67
N VAL A 769 -19.78 -12.27 23.78
CA VAL A 769 -21.03 -11.73 24.33
C VAL A 769 -22.06 -11.65 23.21
N LYS A 770 -23.24 -12.24 23.44
CA LYS A 770 -24.34 -12.18 22.47
C LYS A 770 -25.10 -10.86 22.62
N ALA A 771 -25.16 -10.07 21.57
CA ALA A 771 -25.95 -8.85 21.50
C ALA A 771 -26.69 -8.76 20.17
N GLY A 772 -27.70 -7.91 20.10
CA GLY A 772 -28.44 -7.64 18.87
C GLY A 772 -29.15 -6.31 18.91
N GLU A 773 -29.57 -5.87 17.74
CA GLU A 773 -30.18 -4.56 17.55
C GLU A 773 -31.70 -4.60 17.85
N LEU A 774 -32.21 -3.56 18.49
CA LEU A 774 -33.63 -3.24 18.55
C LEU A 774 -33.92 -2.12 17.53
N GLU A 775 -35.20 -1.87 17.25
CA GLU A 775 -35.62 -0.79 16.35
C GLU A 775 -35.05 0.56 16.81
N ASP A 776 -35.15 0.85 18.11
CA ASP A 776 -34.69 2.08 18.74
C ASP A 776 -33.52 1.87 19.72
N GLY A 777 -32.83 0.73 19.65
CA GLY A 777 -31.99 0.28 20.76
C GLY A 777 -31.06 -0.90 20.51
N ILE A 778 -30.64 -1.52 21.61
CA ILE A 778 -29.78 -2.72 21.65
C ILE A 778 -30.20 -3.62 22.82
N PHE A 779 -30.08 -4.93 22.64
CA PHE A 779 -30.15 -5.89 23.74
C PHE A 779 -28.82 -6.63 23.89
N ILE A 780 -28.43 -6.91 25.14
CA ILE A 780 -27.18 -7.58 25.49
C ILE A 780 -27.48 -8.74 26.43
N HIS A 781 -27.05 -9.96 26.07
CA HIS A 781 -27.02 -11.09 26.97
C HIS A 781 -25.71 -11.02 27.79
N GLY A 782 -25.81 -10.47 28.99
CA GLY A 782 -24.70 -10.45 29.94
C GLY A 782 -24.30 -11.86 30.36
N GLN A 783 -23.02 -12.04 30.66
CA GLN A 783 -22.45 -13.31 31.12
C GLN A 783 -21.44 -13.07 32.25
N SER A 784 -20.98 -14.14 32.89
CA SER A 784 -19.89 -14.03 33.86
C SER A 784 -18.64 -13.47 33.17
N TYR A 785 -17.97 -12.49 33.80
CA TYR A 785 -16.72 -11.94 33.27
C TYR A 785 -15.63 -13.01 33.08
N LYS A 786 -15.73 -14.12 33.82
CA LYS A 786 -14.83 -15.29 33.70
C LYS A 786 -14.97 -16.02 32.35
N ASP A 787 -16.11 -15.84 31.66
CA ASP A 787 -16.42 -16.50 30.38
C ASP A 787 -16.11 -15.61 29.15
N LEU A 788 -15.62 -14.38 29.38
CA LEU A 788 -15.21 -13.49 28.28
C LEU A 788 -14.02 -14.06 27.51
N LYS A 789 -14.10 -14.01 26.18
CA LYS A 789 -12.99 -14.27 25.27
C LYS A 789 -12.12 -13.02 25.10
N THR A 790 -10.84 -13.21 24.80
CA THR A 790 -9.94 -12.12 24.40
C THR A 790 -9.97 -11.96 22.88
N PRO A 791 -10.34 -10.79 22.35
CA PRO A 791 -10.30 -10.48 20.92
C PRO A 791 -8.87 -10.59 20.36
N GLU A 792 -8.57 -11.63 19.58
CA GLU A 792 -7.22 -11.85 19.03
C GLU A 792 -6.79 -10.77 18.01
N GLU A 793 -7.75 -10.26 17.23
CA GLU A 793 -7.51 -9.20 16.23
C GLU A 793 -7.55 -7.78 16.82
N GLY A 794 -7.87 -7.65 18.11
CA GLY A 794 -8.12 -6.38 18.77
C GLY A 794 -9.50 -5.77 18.49
N ILE A 795 -9.78 -4.68 19.20
CA ILE A 795 -11.02 -3.92 19.10
C ILE A 795 -10.89 -2.83 18.04
N TYR A 796 -11.77 -2.87 17.05
CA TYR A 796 -11.84 -1.86 16.02
C TYR A 796 -12.67 -0.68 16.52
N THR A 797 -12.12 0.52 16.48
CA THR A 797 -12.71 1.71 17.09
C THR A 797 -13.59 2.51 16.13
N TYR A 798 -13.53 2.24 14.82
CA TYR A 798 -14.31 2.92 13.79
C TYR A 798 -14.10 4.45 13.74
N ASP A 799 -12.94 4.96 14.19
CA ASP A 799 -12.69 6.40 14.41
C ASP A 799 -13.72 7.02 15.39
N ASP A 800 -14.19 6.21 16.35
CA ASP A 800 -15.15 6.60 17.38
C ASP A 800 -14.53 6.42 18.78
N HIS A 801 -14.08 7.55 19.31
CA HIS A 801 -13.51 7.69 20.64
C HIS A 801 -14.32 7.01 21.76
N ARG A 802 -15.65 7.01 21.65
CA ARG A 802 -16.52 6.45 22.69
C ARG A 802 -16.53 4.93 22.67
N VAL A 803 -16.39 4.33 21.48
CA VAL A 803 -16.18 2.88 21.33
C VAL A 803 -14.87 2.49 22.02
N ALA A 804 -13.78 3.21 21.74
CA ALA A 804 -12.48 2.96 22.37
C ALA A 804 -12.53 3.05 23.90
N MET A 805 -13.10 4.13 24.45
CA MET A 805 -13.19 4.33 25.90
C MET A 805 -14.12 3.30 26.56
N ALA A 806 -15.30 3.02 25.98
CA ALA A 806 -16.22 2.02 26.53
C ALA A 806 -15.61 0.62 26.56
N PHE A 807 -14.97 0.18 25.47
CA PHE A 807 -14.30 -1.11 25.46
C PHE A 807 -13.06 -1.15 26.35
N SER A 808 -12.34 -0.03 26.55
CA SER A 808 -11.25 0.01 27.53
C SER A 808 -11.72 -0.32 28.96
N ILE A 809 -12.97 -0.01 29.31
CA ILE A 809 -13.57 -0.42 30.59
C ILE A 809 -13.87 -1.93 30.60
N LEU A 810 -14.47 -2.49 29.55
CA LEU A 810 -14.75 -3.93 29.47
C LEU A 810 -13.47 -4.77 29.56
N THR A 811 -12.36 -4.30 28.99
CA THR A 811 -11.06 -5.00 29.04
C THR A 811 -10.47 -5.13 30.44
N LEU A 812 -10.97 -4.37 31.43
CA LEU A 812 -10.48 -4.46 32.81
C LEU A 812 -10.80 -5.81 33.47
N VAL A 813 -11.80 -6.53 32.95
CA VAL A 813 -12.24 -7.82 33.51
C VAL A 813 -12.00 -9.00 32.56
N THR A 814 -11.29 -8.81 31.44
CA THR A 814 -10.91 -9.91 30.54
C THR A 814 -9.81 -10.78 31.14
N PRO A 815 -9.70 -12.07 30.76
CA PRO A 815 -8.68 -12.95 31.33
C PRO A 815 -7.24 -12.62 30.91
N LYS A 816 -7.07 -11.90 29.78
CA LYS A 816 -5.77 -11.48 29.25
C LYS A 816 -5.85 -10.02 28.81
N PRO A 817 -4.70 -9.34 28.67
CA PRO A 817 -4.66 -8.00 28.08
C PRO A 817 -5.26 -7.98 26.67
N THR A 818 -5.96 -6.91 26.35
CA THR A 818 -6.70 -6.77 25.08
C THR A 818 -6.21 -5.55 24.32
N VAL A 819 -6.06 -5.68 23.01
CA VAL A 819 -5.64 -4.58 22.12
C VAL A 819 -6.84 -3.75 21.69
N ILE A 820 -6.71 -2.43 21.76
CA ILE A 820 -7.62 -1.44 21.20
C ILE A 820 -6.86 -0.72 20.08
N LEU A 821 -7.43 -0.79 18.88
CA LEU A 821 -6.83 -0.22 17.67
C LEU A 821 -7.06 1.29 17.62
N ASP A 822 -6.12 2.03 17.00
CA ASP A 822 -6.19 3.49 16.87
C ASP A 822 -6.47 4.21 18.20
N LYS A 823 -5.50 4.17 19.10
CA LYS A 823 -5.64 4.79 20.44
C LYS A 823 -5.86 6.31 20.35
N ALA A 824 -5.46 6.94 19.25
CA ALA A 824 -5.50 8.39 19.08
C ALA A 824 -6.93 8.93 18.90
N CYS A 825 -7.89 8.07 18.52
CA CYS A 825 -9.28 8.48 18.37
C CYS A 825 -9.84 9.16 19.65
N VAL A 826 -9.37 8.80 20.86
CA VAL A 826 -9.83 9.40 22.13
C VAL A 826 -9.51 10.89 22.29
N VAL A 827 -8.58 11.43 21.49
CA VAL A 827 -8.17 12.86 21.51
C VAL A 827 -9.32 13.81 21.28
N LYS A 828 -10.41 13.35 20.66
CA LYS A 828 -11.59 14.17 20.41
C LYS A 828 -12.29 14.69 21.67
N THR A 829 -12.35 13.91 22.74
CA THR A 829 -13.07 14.29 23.98
C THR A 829 -12.27 14.07 25.24
N TRP A 830 -11.27 13.19 25.23
CA TRP A 830 -10.40 12.96 26.38
C TRP A 830 -8.97 12.58 25.94
N PRO A 831 -8.16 13.57 25.50
CA PRO A 831 -6.81 13.34 24.95
C PRO A 831 -5.82 12.56 25.82
N TYR A 832 -6.07 12.54 27.12
CA TYR A 832 -5.23 11.93 28.14
C TYR A 832 -5.96 10.79 28.87
N TRP A 833 -6.97 10.16 28.25
CA TRP A 833 -7.70 9.02 28.84
C TRP A 833 -6.76 7.87 29.23
N TRP A 834 -5.84 7.49 28.34
CA TRP A 834 -4.85 6.45 28.61
C TRP A 834 -3.95 6.81 29.80
N ASP A 835 -3.59 8.08 29.91
CA ASP A 835 -2.81 8.61 31.03
C ASP A 835 -3.60 8.52 32.34
N VAL A 836 -4.92 8.76 32.33
CA VAL A 836 -5.81 8.58 33.50
C VAL A 836 -5.88 7.12 33.92
N LEU A 837 -6.06 6.20 32.96
CA LEU A 837 -6.06 4.76 33.24
C LEU A 837 -4.75 4.32 33.91
N ARG A 838 -3.60 4.78 33.42
CA ARG A 838 -2.30 4.48 34.03
C ARG A 838 -2.11 5.16 35.38
N ASN A 839 -2.31 6.47 35.45
CA ASN A 839 -1.82 7.28 36.56
C ASN A 839 -2.81 7.31 37.72
N SER A 840 -4.11 7.42 37.45
CA SER A 840 -5.17 7.46 38.46
C SER A 840 -5.65 6.05 38.82
N PHE A 841 -5.89 5.20 37.82
CA PHE A 841 -6.42 3.84 38.02
C PHE A 841 -5.36 2.73 38.08
N LYS A 842 -4.08 3.06 37.90
CA LYS A 842 -2.93 2.13 37.98
C LYS A 842 -2.99 0.94 37.00
N ILE A 843 -3.69 1.12 35.88
CA ILE A 843 -3.79 0.10 34.82
C ILE A 843 -2.48 0.02 34.02
N LYS A 844 -1.99 -1.21 33.86
CA LYS A 844 -0.82 -1.48 33.01
C LYS A 844 -1.19 -1.40 31.54
N LEU A 845 -0.52 -0.52 30.81
CA LEU A 845 -0.68 -0.31 29.37
C LEU A 845 0.58 -0.73 28.61
N ALA A 846 0.42 -1.19 27.38
CA ALA A 846 1.53 -1.45 26.46
C ALA A 846 1.20 -0.94 25.06
N GLY A 847 2.21 -0.41 24.35
CA GLY A 847 2.06 -0.01 22.96
C GLY A 847 2.19 -1.21 22.02
N VAL A 848 1.29 -1.31 21.04
CA VAL A 848 1.29 -2.40 20.05
C VAL A 848 1.35 -1.80 18.65
N GLU A 849 2.20 -2.38 17.80
CA GLU A 849 2.24 -2.07 16.37
C GLU A 849 1.55 -3.22 15.63
N SER A 850 0.34 -2.97 15.12
CA SER A 850 -0.33 -3.94 14.26
C SER A 850 0.52 -4.20 13.01
N LYS A 851 0.62 -5.47 12.61
CA LYS A 851 1.27 -5.84 11.35
C LYS A 851 0.39 -5.35 10.19
N GLU A 852 0.52 -4.08 9.82
CA GLU A 852 -0.01 -3.55 8.56
C GLU A 852 0.69 -4.25 7.39
N THR A 853 0.24 -5.45 7.07
CA THR A 853 0.37 -5.96 5.72
C THR A 853 -0.70 -5.25 4.92
N VAL A 854 -0.31 -4.54 3.86
CA VAL A 854 -1.25 -4.21 2.79
C VAL A 854 -1.72 -5.56 2.26
N LYS A 855 -2.82 -6.07 2.81
CA LYS A 855 -3.34 -7.37 2.42
C LYS A 855 -3.98 -7.18 1.06
N SER A 856 -3.43 -7.84 0.03
CA SER A 856 -4.19 -8.11 -1.17
C SER A 856 -5.48 -8.80 -0.73
N VAL A 857 -6.64 -8.25 -1.07
CA VAL A 857 -7.90 -8.92 -0.77
C VAL A 857 -7.95 -10.14 -1.68
N LYS A 858 -7.71 -11.34 -1.11
CA LYS A 858 -8.00 -12.58 -1.83
C LYS A 858 -9.50 -12.71 -1.90
N LEU A 859 -10.10 -12.14 -2.93
CA LEU A 859 -11.53 -12.18 -3.14
C LEU A 859 -11.97 -13.60 -3.51
N THR A 860 -11.23 -14.29 -4.38
CA THR A 860 -11.66 -15.58 -4.94
C THR A 860 -11.76 -16.71 -3.90
N ARG A 861 -12.98 -17.23 -3.70
CA ARG A 861 -13.26 -18.42 -2.88
C ARG A 861 -12.74 -19.67 -3.56
N SER A 862 -12.09 -20.55 -2.80
CA SER A 862 -11.66 -21.86 -3.29
C SER A 862 -12.87 -22.68 -3.79
N ARG A 863 -12.77 -23.23 -5.00
CA ARG A 863 -13.79 -24.04 -5.68
C ARG A 863 -15.13 -23.34 -5.97
N ALA A 864 -15.19 -22.02 -5.86
CA ALA A 864 -16.37 -21.26 -6.29
C ALA A 864 -16.70 -21.55 -7.76
N SER A 865 -17.99 -21.65 -8.05
CA SER A 865 -18.49 -21.80 -9.40
C SER A 865 -18.12 -20.60 -10.28
N VAL A 866 -17.93 -20.86 -11.57
CA VAL A 866 -17.59 -19.84 -12.56
C VAL A 866 -18.84 -19.52 -13.37
N ILE A 867 -19.27 -18.26 -13.35
CA ILE A 867 -20.41 -17.79 -14.14
C ILE A 867 -19.87 -17.08 -15.39
N LEU A 868 -20.32 -17.48 -16.58
CA LEU A 868 -19.91 -16.91 -17.86
C LEU A 868 -20.98 -15.97 -18.39
N ILE A 869 -20.57 -14.72 -18.63
CA ILE A 869 -21.39 -13.68 -19.27
C ILE A 869 -20.77 -13.24 -20.59
N GLY A 870 -21.56 -12.61 -21.46
CA GLY A 870 -21.10 -12.09 -22.75
C GLY A 870 -22.13 -12.28 -23.86
N MET A 871 -21.93 -11.61 -24.99
CA MET A 871 -22.88 -11.61 -26.10
C MET A 871 -23.16 -13.02 -26.65
N ARG A 872 -24.32 -13.16 -27.31
CA ARG A 872 -24.62 -14.33 -28.14
C ARG A 872 -23.52 -14.47 -29.21
N GLY A 873 -23.04 -15.68 -29.47
CA GLY A 873 -21.93 -15.91 -30.42
C GLY A 873 -20.52 -15.66 -29.87
N ALA A 874 -20.37 -15.16 -28.63
CA ALA A 874 -19.04 -14.95 -28.02
C ALA A 874 -18.27 -16.24 -27.71
N GLY A 875 -18.92 -17.42 -27.74
CA GLY A 875 -18.26 -18.72 -27.49
C GLY A 875 -18.39 -19.26 -26.06
N LYS A 876 -19.35 -18.76 -25.27
CA LYS A 876 -19.56 -19.15 -23.86
C LYS A 876 -19.71 -20.65 -23.65
N THR A 877 -20.50 -21.35 -24.48
CA THR A 877 -20.72 -22.80 -24.36
C THR A 877 -19.44 -23.59 -24.63
N THR A 878 -18.66 -23.19 -25.65
CA THR A 878 -17.36 -23.80 -25.97
C THR A 878 -16.36 -23.57 -24.84
N ILE A 879 -16.21 -22.31 -24.41
CA ILE A 879 -15.29 -21.92 -23.33
C ILE A 879 -15.68 -22.57 -22.01
N GLY A 880 -16.97 -22.60 -21.67
CA GLY A 880 -17.46 -23.22 -20.45
C GLY A 880 -17.18 -24.71 -20.38
N SER A 881 -17.30 -25.41 -21.51
CA SER A 881 -16.91 -26.82 -21.61
C SER A 881 -15.40 -27.01 -21.38
N ILE A 882 -14.56 -26.12 -21.92
CA ILE A 882 -13.10 -26.15 -21.71
C ILE A 882 -12.75 -25.91 -20.25
N ILE A 883 -13.32 -24.87 -19.62
CA ILE A 883 -13.09 -24.53 -18.22
C ILE A 883 -13.51 -25.69 -17.31
N ALA A 884 -14.70 -26.25 -17.54
CA ALA A 884 -15.22 -27.37 -16.77
C ALA A 884 -14.30 -28.60 -16.85
N GLY A 885 -13.82 -28.94 -18.05
CA GLY A 885 -12.85 -30.02 -18.23
C GLY A 885 -11.51 -29.75 -17.52
N GLN A 886 -10.96 -28.55 -17.65
CA GLN A 886 -9.66 -28.19 -17.07
C GLN A 886 -9.67 -28.04 -15.54
N LEU A 887 -10.80 -27.64 -14.96
CA LEU A 887 -10.97 -27.50 -13.52
C LEU A 887 -11.65 -28.71 -12.85
N ASN A 888 -12.02 -29.73 -13.61
CA ASN A 888 -12.79 -30.89 -13.16
C ASN A 888 -14.12 -30.48 -12.47
N MET A 889 -14.86 -29.60 -13.13
CA MET A 889 -16.15 -29.04 -12.70
C MET A 889 -17.26 -29.50 -13.66
N LYS A 890 -18.53 -29.36 -13.24
CA LYS A 890 -19.68 -29.66 -14.11
C LYS A 890 -20.08 -28.44 -14.92
N PHE A 891 -20.24 -28.59 -16.24
CA PHE A 891 -20.73 -27.51 -17.11
C PHE A 891 -22.25 -27.51 -17.20
N LEU A 892 -22.88 -26.33 -17.11
CA LEU A 892 -24.30 -26.09 -17.32
C LEU A 892 -24.49 -24.88 -18.26
N ASP A 893 -25.41 -25.00 -19.21
CA ASP A 893 -25.88 -23.88 -20.02
C ASP A 893 -27.25 -23.48 -19.51
N LEU A 894 -27.38 -22.29 -18.89
CA LEU A 894 -28.59 -21.90 -18.18
C LEU A 894 -29.79 -21.73 -19.12
N ASP A 895 -29.57 -21.42 -20.40
CA ASP A 895 -30.64 -21.41 -21.39
C ASP A 895 -31.19 -22.83 -21.60
N GLN A 896 -30.32 -23.85 -21.66
CA GLN A 896 -30.74 -25.25 -21.80
C GLN A 896 -31.41 -25.78 -20.53
N GLU A 897 -30.93 -25.36 -19.35
CA GLU A 897 -31.56 -25.72 -18.07
C GLU A 897 -32.96 -25.10 -17.96
N LEU A 898 -33.15 -23.88 -18.47
CA LEU A 898 -34.46 -23.25 -18.55
C LEU A 898 -35.41 -24.00 -19.52
N GLU A 899 -34.94 -24.34 -20.73
CA GLU A 899 -35.74 -25.10 -21.71
C GLU A 899 -36.16 -26.47 -21.15
N LYS A 900 -35.27 -27.15 -20.42
CA LYS A 900 -35.59 -28.40 -19.71
C LYS A 900 -36.60 -28.18 -18.58
N LYS A 901 -36.45 -27.12 -17.79
CA LYS A 901 -37.33 -26.80 -16.65
C LYS A 901 -38.75 -26.49 -17.09
N LEU A 902 -38.92 -25.76 -18.20
CA LEU A 902 -40.22 -25.36 -18.73
C LEU A 902 -40.78 -26.29 -19.81
N ASN A 903 -40.01 -27.28 -20.27
CA ASN A 903 -40.36 -28.21 -21.34
C ASN A 903 -40.86 -27.50 -22.63
N THR A 904 -40.24 -26.37 -22.97
CA THR A 904 -40.52 -25.55 -24.16
C THR A 904 -39.22 -24.93 -24.65
N THR A 905 -39.11 -24.63 -25.95
CA THR A 905 -37.94 -23.93 -26.48
C THR A 905 -38.01 -22.44 -26.14
N ILE A 906 -36.87 -21.76 -25.98
CA ILE A 906 -36.87 -20.30 -25.75
C ILE A 906 -37.59 -19.52 -26.86
N PRO A 907 -37.42 -19.83 -28.17
CA PRO A 907 -38.24 -19.22 -29.22
C PRO A 907 -39.75 -19.37 -28.99
N ASP A 908 -40.22 -20.56 -28.61
CA ASP A 908 -41.64 -20.81 -28.37
C ASP A 908 -42.13 -20.10 -27.10
N LEU A 909 -41.33 -20.07 -26.03
CA LEU A 909 -41.62 -19.32 -24.80
C LEU A 909 -41.79 -17.82 -25.08
N VAL A 910 -40.86 -17.22 -25.83
CA VAL A 910 -40.93 -15.80 -26.20
C VAL A 910 -42.13 -15.52 -27.12
N ASN A 911 -42.42 -16.42 -28.07
CA ASN A 911 -43.58 -16.28 -28.95
C ASN A 911 -44.93 -16.42 -28.21
N THR A 912 -44.99 -17.23 -27.14
CA THR A 912 -46.24 -17.51 -26.40
C THR A 912 -46.46 -16.60 -25.19
N ARG A 913 -45.40 -16.22 -24.47
CA ARG A 913 -45.47 -15.44 -23.20
C ARG A 913 -44.74 -14.10 -23.23
N GLY A 914 -43.98 -13.81 -24.28
CA GLY A 914 -43.25 -12.56 -24.44
C GLY A 914 -41.87 -12.52 -23.76
N TRP A 915 -41.13 -11.44 -24.00
CA TRP A 915 -39.77 -11.26 -23.49
C TRP A 915 -39.69 -11.04 -21.98
N ASP A 916 -40.69 -10.37 -21.38
CA ASP A 916 -40.68 -10.04 -19.95
C ASP A 916 -40.81 -11.29 -19.07
N ASP A 917 -41.71 -12.21 -19.42
CA ASP A 917 -41.89 -13.50 -18.72
C ASP A 917 -40.60 -14.34 -18.81
N PHE A 918 -40.02 -14.44 -20.02
CA PHE A 918 -38.72 -15.10 -20.22
C PHE A 918 -37.60 -14.50 -19.34
N ARG A 919 -37.53 -13.17 -19.19
CA ARG A 919 -36.51 -12.52 -18.35
C ARG A 919 -36.68 -12.80 -16.87
N GLN A 920 -37.92 -12.95 -16.39
CA GLN A 920 -38.18 -13.34 -14.99
C GLN A 920 -37.79 -14.79 -14.74
N GLU A 921 -38.09 -15.70 -15.66
CA GLU A 921 -37.67 -17.09 -15.58
C GLU A 921 -36.14 -17.23 -15.66
N GLU A 922 -35.47 -16.46 -16.55
CA GLU A 922 -33.99 -16.39 -16.65
C GLU A 922 -33.35 -15.94 -15.32
N LEU A 923 -33.94 -14.93 -14.67
CA LEU A 923 -33.52 -14.44 -13.34
C LEU A 923 -33.69 -15.52 -12.27
N GLN A 924 -34.82 -16.23 -12.25
CA GLN A 924 -35.08 -17.27 -11.25
C GLN A 924 -34.07 -18.42 -11.37
N VAL A 925 -33.74 -18.84 -12.60
CA VAL A 925 -32.73 -19.88 -12.85
C VAL A 925 -31.35 -19.44 -12.39
N LEU A 926 -30.96 -18.18 -12.61
CA LEU A 926 -29.69 -17.64 -12.09
C LEU A 926 -29.65 -17.63 -10.56
N GLN A 927 -30.71 -17.17 -9.90
CA GLN A 927 -30.82 -17.16 -8.44
C GLN A 927 -30.71 -18.60 -7.89
N GLU A 928 -31.49 -19.52 -8.45
CA GLU A 928 -31.45 -20.94 -8.07
C GLU A 928 -30.05 -21.55 -8.25
N PHE A 929 -29.34 -21.19 -9.32
CA PHE A 929 -27.95 -21.61 -9.53
C PHE A 929 -27.01 -21.08 -8.44
N ILE A 930 -27.08 -19.78 -8.13
CA ILE A 930 -26.22 -19.17 -7.11
C ILE A 930 -26.49 -19.78 -5.73
N ASP A 931 -27.75 -20.07 -5.41
CA ASP A 931 -28.13 -20.61 -4.10
C ASP A 931 -27.79 -22.10 -3.95
N THR A 932 -27.95 -22.90 -5.01
CA THR A 932 -27.84 -24.38 -4.93
C THR A 932 -26.54 -24.94 -5.50
N LYS A 933 -25.82 -24.20 -6.35
CA LYS A 933 -24.68 -24.68 -7.15
C LYS A 933 -23.48 -23.71 -7.09
N SER A 934 -23.25 -23.11 -5.92
CA SER A 934 -22.21 -22.10 -5.70
C SER A 934 -20.76 -22.60 -5.77
N SER A 935 -20.53 -23.93 -5.79
CA SER A 935 -19.21 -24.57 -5.94
C SER A 935 -19.20 -25.71 -6.95
N ASP A 936 -18.06 -25.95 -7.61
CA ASP A 936 -17.81 -27.05 -8.56
C ASP A 936 -18.66 -27.05 -9.86
N PHE A 937 -19.26 -25.92 -10.23
CA PHE A 937 -19.95 -25.72 -11.51
C PHE A 937 -19.37 -24.59 -12.38
N VAL A 938 -19.53 -24.74 -13.70
CA VAL A 938 -19.35 -23.67 -14.67
C VAL A 938 -20.69 -23.42 -15.34
N ALA A 939 -21.26 -22.23 -15.20
CA ALA A 939 -22.56 -21.88 -15.77
C ALA A 939 -22.42 -20.83 -16.87
N ALA A 940 -22.93 -21.13 -18.07
CA ALA A 940 -23.07 -20.13 -19.13
C ALA A 940 -24.45 -19.48 -19.08
N CYS A 941 -24.50 -18.16 -18.91
CA CYS A 941 -25.76 -17.40 -18.93
C CYS A 941 -26.21 -17.04 -20.36
N GLY A 942 -27.50 -16.79 -20.54
CA GLY A 942 -28.04 -16.16 -21.73
C GLY A 942 -27.42 -14.77 -21.97
N GLY A 943 -27.25 -14.38 -23.23
CA GLY A 943 -26.62 -13.10 -23.56
C GLY A 943 -27.38 -11.86 -23.06
N GLY A 944 -28.66 -12.01 -22.70
CA GLY A 944 -29.50 -10.94 -22.18
C GLY A 944 -29.63 -10.87 -20.66
N ILE A 945 -28.99 -11.79 -19.91
CA ILE A 945 -29.10 -11.83 -18.44
C ILE A 945 -28.81 -10.48 -17.77
N VAL A 946 -27.87 -9.72 -18.33
CA VAL A 946 -27.43 -8.43 -17.81
C VAL A 946 -28.43 -7.28 -18.05
N GLU A 947 -29.47 -7.49 -18.86
CA GLU A 947 -30.52 -6.48 -19.07
C GLU A 947 -31.39 -6.31 -17.82
N THR A 948 -31.59 -7.39 -17.07
CA THR A 948 -32.39 -7.41 -15.83
C THR A 948 -31.59 -6.81 -14.66
N PRO A 949 -32.04 -5.69 -14.05
CA PRO A 949 -31.31 -5.06 -12.93
C PRO A 949 -31.05 -5.99 -11.75
N ALA A 950 -32.04 -6.79 -11.34
CA ALA A 950 -31.90 -7.75 -10.24
C ALA A 950 -30.83 -8.82 -10.53
N ALA A 951 -30.69 -9.26 -11.78
CA ALA A 951 -29.64 -10.20 -12.16
C ALA A 951 -28.24 -9.58 -12.03
N ARG A 952 -28.09 -8.29 -12.40
CA ARG A 952 -26.83 -7.56 -12.21
C ARG A 952 -26.46 -7.47 -10.73
N GLU A 953 -27.42 -7.17 -9.87
CA GLU A 953 -27.20 -7.14 -8.41
C GLU A 953 -26.72 -8.49 -7.87
N LEU A 954 -27.30 -9.60 -8.33
CA LEU A 954 -26.86 -10.95 -7.96
C LEU A 954 -25.44 -11.26 -8.43
N LEU A 955 -25.09 -10.92 -9.67
CA LEU A 955 -23.74 -11.11 -10.20
C LEU A 955 -22.72 -10.27 -9.42
N CYS A 956 -23.01 -8.99 -9.19
CA CYS A 956 -22.15 -8.10 -8.42
C CYS A 956 -22.00 -8.55 -6.96
N LYS A 957 -23.08 -9.04 -6.34
CA LYS A 957 -23.03 -9.63 -4.99
C LYS A 957 -22.17 -10.88 -4.98
N TYR A 958 -22.32 -11.77 -5.96
CA TYR A 958 -21.52 -12.98 -6.08
C TYR A 958 -20.03 -12.66 -6.19
N VAL A 959 -19.64 -11.66 -6.98
CA VAL A 959 -18.25 -11.17 -7.07
C VAL A 959 -17.75 -10.62 -5.74
N LYS A 960 -18.54 -9.79 -5.05
CA LYS A 960 -18.17 -9.23 -3.72
C LYS A 960 -17.97 -10.32 -2.66
N GLU A 961 -18.71 -11.42 -2.77
CA GLU A 961 -18.56 -12.62 -1.92
C GLU A 961 -17.46 -13.57 -2.41
N GLY A 962 -16.69 -13.18 -3.43
CA GLY A 962 -15.53 -13.94 -3.90
C GLY A 962 -15.80 -14.95 -5.02
N GLY A 963 -16.94 -14.84 -5.68
CA GLY A 963 -17.26 -15.63 -6.87
C GLY A 963 -16.57 -15.13 -8.13
N ILE A 964 -16.45 -15.99 -9.15
CA ILE A 964 -15.88 -15.63 -10.45
C ILE A 964 -17.01 -15.40 -11.44
N VAL A 965 -17.12 -14.17 -11.94
CA VAL A 965 -17.95 -13.83 -13.09
C VAL A 965 -17.02 -13.47 -14.24
N LEU A 966 -16.90 -14.39 -15.21
CA LEU A 966 -15.99 -14.28 -16.34
C LEU A 966 -16.74 -13.77 -17.56
N HIS A 967 -16.37 -12.58 -18.02
CA HIS A 967 -16.87 -12.04 -19.27
C HIS A 967 -16.09 -12.60 -20.45
N ILE A 968 -16.79 -13.29 -21.36
CA ILE A 968 -16.24 -13.82 -22.60
C ILE A 968 -16.43 -12.79 -23.70
N HIS A 969 -15.33 -12.18 -24.11
CA HIS A 969 -15.30 -11.19 -25.17
C HIS A 969 -14.74 -11.79 -26.46
N ARG A 970 -15.34 -11.42 -27.59
CA ARG A 970 -14.89 -11.79 -28.94
C ARG A 970 -15.11 -10.59 -29.85
N ASN A 971 -14.19 -10.38 -30.79
CA ASN A 971 -14.28 -9.29 -31.76
C ASN A 971 -15.68 -9.25 -32.41
N LEU A 972 -16.29 -8.07 -32.39
CA LEU A 972 -17.70 -7.90 -32.72
C LEU A 972 -18.02 -8.31 -34.17
N ASP A 973 -17.13 -8.04 -35.12
CA ASP A 973 -17.34 -8.38 -36.53
C ASP A 973 -17.37 -9.91 -36.75
N GLN A 974 -16.58 -10.66 -35.98
CA GLN A 974 -16.66 -12.13 -35.97
C GLN A 974 -17.97 -12.64 -35.35
N VAL A 975 -18.44 -11.99 -34.29
CA VAL A 975 -19.73 -12.33 -33.68
C VAL A 975 -20.87 -12.08 -34.66
N LEU A 976 -20.86 -10.94 -35.36
CA LEU A 976 -21.87 -10.59 -36.36
C LEU A 976 -21.86 -11.53 -37.56
N SER A 977 -20.69 -11.92 -38.07
CA SER A 977 -20.58 -12.90 -39.16
C SER A 977 -21.10 -14.29 -38.73
N TYR A 978 -20.74 -14.77 -37.54
CA TYR A 978 -21.25 -16.03 -36.99
C TYR A 978 -22.77 -16.03 -36.82
N LEU A 979 -23.33 -14.97 -36.23
CA LEU A 979 -24.78 -14.86 -35.99
C LEU A 979 -25.60 -14.78 -37.28
N SER A 980 -24.99 -14.37 -38.41
CA SER A 980 -25.67 -14.43 -39.71
C SER A 980 -25.82 -15.84 -40.29
N ILE A 981 -25.08 -16.81 -39.76
CA ILE A 981 -25.12 -18.23 -40.17
C ILE A 981 -26.00 -19.05 -39.20
N ASP A 982 -25.97 -18.73 -37.90
CA ASP A 982 -26.69 -19.46 -36.85
C ASP A 982 -28.22 -19.19 -36.84
N LYS A 983 -29.01 -20.22 -37.19
CA LYS A 983 -30.49 -20.18 -37.21
C LYS A 983 -31.16 -20.69 -35.93
N SER A 984 -30.42 -21.09 -34.90
CA SER A 984 -30.96 -21.83 -33.73
C SER A 984 -31.78 -20.99 -32.74
N ARG A 985 -31.69 -19.65 -32.78
CA ARG A 985 -32.50 -18.72 -31.97
C ARG A 985 -32.94 -17.50 -32.78
N PRO A 986 -33.98 -16.74 -32.37
CA PRO A 986 -34.59 -15.68 -33.17
C PRO A 986 -33.55 -14.69 -33.71
N ALA A 987 -33.65 -14.34 -34.99
CA ALA A 987 -32.79 -13.34 -35.60
C ALA A 987 -33.13 -11.95 -35.03
N TYR A 988 -32.12 -11.12 -34.78
CA TYR A 988 -32.36 -9.68 -34.69
C TYR A 988 -32.84 -9.21 -36.07
N ALA A 989 -33.78 -8.27 -36.12
CA ALA A 989 -34.43 -7.84 -37.36
C ALA A 989 -33.42 -7.37 -38.45
N ASP A 990 -32.22 -6.93 -38.06
CA ASP A 990 -31.10 -6.58 -38.94
C ASP A 990 -29.71 -6.67 -38.21
N ARG A 991 -28.61 -6.47 -38.95
CA ARG A 991 -27.24 -6.48 -38.37
C ARG A 991 -26.95 -5.27 -37.50
N GLU A 992 -27.48 -4.10 -37.86
CA GLU A 992 -27.24 -2.83 -37.18
C GLU A 992 -27.81 -2.84 -35.75
N SER A 993 -28.98 -3.46 -35.56
CA SER A 993 -29.58 -3.68 -34.23
C SER A 993 -28.74 -4.61 -33.34
N THR A 994 -28.06 -5.61 -33.88
CA THR A 994 -27.20 -6.51 -33.08
C THR A 994 -26.02 -5.76 -32.46
N LYS A 995 -25.38 -4.86 -33.23
CA LYS A 995 -24.32 -3.97 -32.75
C LYS A 995 -24.84 -3.03 -31.66
N ASN A 996 -26.01 -2.43 -31.86
CA ASN A 996 -26.65 -1.55 -30.85
C ASN A 996 -26.99 -2.30 -29.56
N VAL A 997 -27.47 -3.55 -29.65
CA VAL A 997 -27.71 -4.40 -28.48
C VAL A 997 -26.41 -4.69 -27.73
N TYR A 998 -25.30 -4.97 -28.43
CA TYR A 998 -24.01 -5.14 -27.78
C TYR A 998 -23.56 -3.87 -27.08
N LEU A 999 -23.55 -2.72 -27.77
CA LEU A 999 -23.11 -1.44 -27.22
C LEU A 999 -23.90 -1.07 -25.96
N ARG A 1000 -25.22 -1.31 -25.96
CA ARG A 1000 -26.07 -1.11 -24.78
C ARG A 1000 -25.70 -2.04 -23.61
N ARG A 1001 -25.41 -3.32 -23.88
CA ARG A 1001 -25.08 -4.32 -22.86
C ARG A 1001 -23.63 -4.25 -22.39
N HIS A 1002 -22.75 -3.62 -23.17
CA HIS A 1002 -21.30 -3.63 -22.94
C HIS A 1002 -20.96 -3.21 -21.52
N GLN A 1003 -21.43 -2.03 -21.10
CA GLN A 1003 -21.18 -1.50 -19.76
C GLN A 1003 -21.66 -2.45 -18.66
N TRP A 1004 -22.83 -3.07 -18.83
CA TRP A 1004 -23.34 -4.02 -17.83
C TRP A 1004 -22.48 -5.28 -17.70
N TYR A 1005 -21.88 -5.77 -18.79
CA TYR A 1005 -20.87 -6.83 -18.66
C TYR A 1005 -19.63 -6.33 -17.89
N LEU A 1006 -19.21 -5.08 -18.14
CA LEU A 1006 -18.08 -4.48 -17.44
C LEU A 1006 -18.32 -4.32 -15.94
N ASP A 1007 -19.55 -4.00 -15.54
CA ASP A 1007 -19.95 -3.75 -14.15
C ASP A 1007 -20.10 -5.05 -13.35
N CYS A 1008 -20.53 -6.14 -13.99
CA CYS A 1008 -20.85 -7.40 -13.30
C CYS A 1008 -19.67 -8.39 -13.22
N ARG A 1009 -18.62 -8.20 -14.01
CA ARG A 1009 -17.49 -9.15 -14.11
C ARG A 1009 -16.51 -9.03 -12.95
N SER A 1010 -15.80 -10.12 -12.69
CA SER A 1010 -14.51 -10.08 -11.99
C SER A 1010 -13.31 -10.19 -12.94
N HIS A 1011 -13.46 -10.93 -14.04
CA HIS A 1011 -12.39 -11.17 -15.01
C HIS A 1011 -12.91 -11.12 -16.46
N ASP A 1012 -11.99 -10.93 -17.40
CA ASP A 1012 -12.27 -10.85 -18.84
C ASP A 1012 -11.40 -11.85 -19.60
N PHE A 1013 -12.01 -12.69 -20.43
CA PHE A 1013 -11.31 -13.52 -21.38
C PHE A 1013 -11.63 -13.07 -22.81
N VAL A 1014 -10.64 -12.45 -23.45
CA VAL A 1014 -10.69 -12.06 -24.86
C VAL A 1014 -10.27 -13.25 -25.72
N SER A 1015 -11.18 -13.69 -26.60
CA SER A 1015 -10.94 -14.75 -27.56
C SER A 1015 -10.00 -14.24 -28.67
N PRO A 1016 -8.86 -14.91 -28.93
CA PRO A 1016 -7.90 -14.47 -29.93
C PRO A 1016 -8.45 -14.61 -31.35
N THR A 1017 -8.10 -13.67 -32.24
CA THR A 1017 -8.30 -13.81 -33.68
C THR A 1017 -7.19 -14.69 -34.24
N ILE A 1018 -7.54 -15.87 -34.76
CA ILE A 1018 -6.58 -16.85 -35.27
C ILE A 1018 -6.84 -17.03 -36.76
N GLU A 1019 -5.92 -16.57 -37.60
CA GLU A 1019 -6.05 -16.64 -39.07
C GLU A 1019 -5.72 -18.03 -39.64
N SER A 1020 -4.83 -18.78 -38.96
CA SER A 1020 -4.34 -20.08 -39.44
C SER A 1020 -3.98 -21.06 -38.32
N GLY A 1021 -4.11 -22.36 -38.63
CA GLY A 1021 -3.85 -23.49 -37.72
C GLY A 1021 -5.09 -23.97 -36.96
N ASN A 1022 -4.90 -24.90 -36.03
CA ASN A 1022 -5.99 -25.47 -35.22
C ASN A 1022 -6.48 -24.45 -34.18
N VAL A 1023 -7.52 -23.69 -34.56
CA VAL A 1023 -8.12 -22.60 -33.77
C VAL A 1023 -8.55 -23.08 -32.38
N GLN A 1024 -9.16 -24.26 -32.30
CA GLN A 1024 -9.65 -24.86 -31.06
C GLN A 1024 -8.49 -25.15 -30.09
N SER A 1025 -7.41 -25.73 -30.58
CA SER A 1025 -6.20 -26.07 -29.81
C SER A 1025 -5.56 -24.82 -29.18
N LYS A 1026 -5.36 -23.76 -29.97
CA LYS A 1026 -4.80 -22.48 -29.46
C LYS A 1026 -5.71 -21.83 -28.42
N LEU A 1027 -7.02 -21.87 -28.63
CA LEU A 1027 -8.00 -21.36 -27.68
C LEU A 1027 -7.94 -22.11 -26.33
N GLU A 1028 -7.85 -23.44 -26.36
CA GLU A 1028 -7.74 -24.29 -25.16
C GLU A 1028 -6.45 -24.01 -24.37
N THR A 1029 -5.32 -23.85 -25.06
CA THR A 1029 -4.03 -23.51 -24.44
C THR A 1029 -4.07 -22.12 -23.81
N SER A 1030 -4.59 -21.12 -24.53
CA SER A 1030 -4.77 -19.76 -24.02
C SER A 1030 -5.67 -19.73 -22.78
N MET A 1031 -6.77 -20.49 -22.78
CA MET A 1031 -7.67 -20.60 -21.63
C MET A 1031 -6.99 -21.29 -20.45
N SER A 1032 -6.23 -22.37 -20.68
CA SER A 1032 -5.51 -23.07 -19.61
C SER A 1032 -4.53 -22.17 -18.88
N ARG A 1033 -3.79 -21.34 -19.63
CA ARG A 1033 -2.89 -20.35 -19.06
C ARG A 1033 -3.62 -19.32 -18.22
N PHE A 1034 -4.70 -18.74 -18.76
CA PHE A 1034 -5.55 -17.79 -18.04
C PHE A 1034 -6.03 -18.38 -16.70
N LEU A 1035 -6.58 -19.59 -16.71
CA LEU A 1035 -7.07 -20.25 -15.50
C LEU A 1035 -5.95 -20.52 -14.50
N ARG A 1036 -4.75 -20.89 -14.93
CA ARG A 1036 -3.61 -21.10 -14.01
C ARG A 1036 -3.23 -19.83 -13.25
N VAL A 1037 -3.29 -18.67 -13.90
CA VAL A 1037 -3.05 -17.38 -13.26
C VAL A 1037 -4.19 -17.06 -12.30
N VAL A 1038 -5.43 -17.00 -12.79
CA VAL A 1038 -6.60 -16.59 -12.00
C VAL A 1038 -6.85 -17.51 -10.80
N THR A 1039 -6.59 -18.81 -10.93
CA THR A 1039 -6.75 -19.79 -9.83
C THR A 1039 -5.50 -19.95 -8.95
N GLY A 1040 -4.40 -19.24 -9.24
CA GLY A 1040 -3.16 -19.34 -8.46
C GLY A 1040 -2.43 -20.68 -8.57
N LYS A 1041 -2.72 -21.47 -9.61
CA LYS A 1041 -2.08 -22.77 -9.87
C LYS A 1041 -0.79 -22.66 -10.69
N SER A 1042 -0.43 -21.46 -11.12
CA SER A 1042 0.80 -21.21 -11.88
C SER A 1042 2.03 -21.30 -10.96
N THR A 1043 3.07 -22.03 -11.40
CA THR A 1043 4.33 -22.22 -10.65
C THR A 1043 5.57 -21.77 -11.42
N TRP A 1044 5.37 -21.08 -12.55
CA TRP A 1044 6.48 -20.71 -13.43
C TRP A 1044 7.39 -19.66 -12.78
N PHE A 1045 6.81 -18.71 -12.03
CA PHE A 1045 7.55 -17.59 -11.45
C PHE A 1045 8.56 -18.09 -10.42
N GLU A 1046 8.13 -18.98 -9.53
CA GLU A 1046 8.97 -19.61 -8.51
C GLU A 1046 10.11 -20.40 -9.18
N LYS A 1047 9.83 -21.07 -10.31
CA LYS A 1047 10.86 -21.77 -11.09
C LYS A 1047 11.84 -20.80 -11.75
N ALA A 1048 11.35 -19.71 -12.34
CA ALA A 1048 12.18 -18.74 -13.05
C ALA A 1048 13.17 -18.01 -12.11
N ILE A 1049 12.76 -17.66 -10.89
CA ILE A 1049 13.64 -17.00 -9.91
C ILE A 1049 14.64 -17.97 -9.25
N GLN A 1050 14.39 -19.28 -9.32
CA GLN A 1050 15.30 -20.33 -8.82
C GLN A 1050 16.37 -20.73 -9.83
N LYS A 1051 16.18 -20.39 -11.12
CA LYS A 1051 17.19 -20.65 -12.15
C LYS A 1051 18.48 -19.87 -11.85
N PRO A 1052 19.66 -20.42 -12.24
CA PRO A 1052 20.91 -19.67 -12.17
C PRO A 1052 20.83 -18.35 -12.94
N HIS A 1053 20.16 -18.36 -14.09
CA HIS A 1053 19.82 -17.18 -14.88
C HIS A 1053 18.43 -17.35 -15.49
N SER A 1054 17.59 -16.33 -15.43
CA SER A 1054 16.32 -16.24 -16.15
C SER A 1054 16.23 -14.97 -16.99
N PHE A 1055 15.44 -15.02 -18.06
CA PHE A 1055 15.40 -14.00 -19.11
C PHE A 1055 13.97 -13.68 -19.57
N PHE A 1056 13.73 -12.46 -20.06
CA PHE A 1056 12.50 -12.17 -20.80
C PHE A 1056 12.76 -11.31 -22.04
N LEU A 1057 12.03 -11.58 -23.12
CA LEU A 1057 12.13 -10.84 -24.37
C LEU A 1057 11.24 -9.59 -24.34
N SER A 1058 11.80 -8.40 -24.55
CA SER A 1058 11.02 -7.16 -24.68
C SER A 1058 10.53 -6.94 -26.12
N LEU A 1059 9.21 -6.95 -26.35
CA LEU A 1059 8.62 -6.60 -27.64
C LEU A 1059 8.42 -5.08 -27.76
N THR A 1060 8.72 -4.53 -28.94
CA THR A 1060 8.64 -3.08 -29.23
C THR A 1060 7.83 -2.75 -30.47
N PHE A 1061 6.97 -3.67 -30.89
CA PHE A 1061 6.15 -3.51 -32.08
C PHE A 1061 4.93 -2.62 -31.78
N PRO A 1062 4.52 -1.74 -32.72
CA PRO A 1062 3.27 -1.00 -32.62
C PRO A 1062 2.04 -1.91 -32.73
N ASN A 1063 2.18 -3.06 -33.40
CA ASN A 1063 1.17 -4.09 -33.53
C ASN A 1063 1.81 -5.48 -33.37
N ILE A 1064 1.29 -6.31 -32.48
CA ILE A 1064 1.81 -7.64 -32.15
C ILE A 1064 1.68 -8.61 -33.32
N ASN A 1065 0.71 -8.42 -34.22
CA ASN A 1065 0.59 -9.28 -35.41
C ASN A 1065 1.87 -9.29 -36.24
N ASP A 1066 2.59 -8.16 -36.30
CA ASP A 1066 3.86 -8.03 -37.02
C ASP A 1066 5.02 -8.75 -36.32
N ALA A 1067 4.87 -9.07 -35.03
CA ALA A 1067 5.89 -9.79 -34.27
C ALA A 1067 5.79 -11.32 -34.44
N ILE A 1068 4.60 -11.85 -34.72
CA ILE A 1068 4.27 -13.30 -34.61
C ILE A 1068 5.26 -14.16 -35.40
N SER A 1069 5.61 -13.79 -36.63
CA SER A 1069 6.50 -14.57 -37.50
C SER A 1069 7.93 -14.67 -36.95
N PHE A 1070 8.36 -13.72 -36.12
CA PHE A 1070 9.71 -13.68 -35.54
C PHE A 1070 9.79 -14.42 -34.20
N LEU A 1071 8.67 -14.56 -33.48
CA LEU A 1071 8.65 -15.08 -32.11
C LEU A 1071 9.31 -16.46 -31.94
N PRO A 1072 9.11 -17.47 -32.84
CA PRO A 1072 9.73 -18.78 -32.67
C PRO A 1072 11.26 -18.75 -32.59
N GLU A 1073 11.93 -17.84 -33.29
CA GLU A 1073 13.38 -17.66 -33.15
C GLU A 1073 13.73 -16.66 -32.05
N ALA A 1074 12.91 -15.62 -31.88
CA ALA A 1074 13.20 -14.53 -30.95
C ALA A 1074 13.17 -14.93 -29.46
N ILE A 1075 12.36 -15.94 -29.09
CA ILE A 1075 12.17 -16.36 -27.68
C ILE A 1075 13.12 -17.46 -27.22
N ILE A 1076 14.12 -17.86 -28.02
CA ILE A 1076 15.07 -18.90 -27.64
C ILE A 1076 15.73 -18.58 -26.29
N GLY A 1077 15.61 -19.50 -25.33
CA GLY A 1077 16.14 -19.38 -23.98
C GLY A 1077 15.43 -18.37 -23.07
N CYS A 1078 14.33 -17.75 -23.51
CA CYS A 1078 13.55 -16.82 -22.69
C CYS A 1078 12.58 -17.57 -21.76
N ASP A 1079 12.32 -17.00 -20.58
CA ASP A 1079 11.35 -17.50 -19.60
C ASP A 1079 10.02 -16.77 -19.63
N ALA A 1080 10.00 -15.58 -20.25
CA ALA A 1080 8.83 -14.73 -20.37
C ALA A 1080 8.96 -13.81 -21.59
N VAL A 1081 7.86 -13.17 -21.98
CA VAL A 1081 7.81 -12.15 -23.03
C VAL A 1081 7.12 -10.91 -22.48
N GLU A 1082 7.73 -9.74 -22.63
CA GLU A 1082 7.17 -8.47 -22.21
C GLU A 1082 6.37 -7.81 -23.34
N LEU A 1083 5.11 -7.51 -23.04
CA LEU A 1083 4.21 -6.68 -23.83
C LEU A 1083 4.30 -5.23 -23.34
N ARG A 1084 4.91 -4.37 -24.15
CA ARG A 1084 4.98 -2.92 -23.92
C ARG A 1084 3.72 -2.25 -24.46
N ALA A 1085 2.68 -2.19 -23.63
CA ALA A 1085 1.41 -1.59 -24.02
C ALA A 1085 1.56 -0.09 -24.34
N ASP A 1086 2.50 0.61 -23.73
CA ASP A 1086 2.79 2.02 -24.07
C ASP A 1086 3.36 2.22 -25.48
N LEU A 1087 3.89 1.18 -26.13
CA LEU A 1087 4.44 1.25 -27.48
C LEU A 1087 3.46 0.81 -28.57
N LEU A 1088 2.29 0.28 -28.18
CA LEU A 1088 1.25 -0.11 -29.12
C LEU A 1088 0.61 1.15 -29.76
N GLU A 1089 0.40 1.10 -31.07
CA GLU A 1089 -0.23 2.19 -31.82
C GLU A 1089 -1.62 1.75 -32.27
N ASP A 1090 -2.64 2.21 -31.54
CA ASP A 1090 -4.04 1.95 -31.86
C ASP A 1090 -4.46 2.84 -33.05
N PRO A 1091 -4.80 2.25 -34.21
CA PRO A 1091 -5.16 3.01 -35.41
C PRO A 1091 -6.46 3.81 -35.24
N ASN A 1092 -7.28 3.48 -34.24
CA ASN A 1092 -8.54 4.16 -33.95
C ASN A 1092 -8.41 5.19 -32.82
N SER A 1093 -7.25 5.27 -32.15
CA SER A 1093 -7.05 6.21 -31.03
C SER A 1093 -6.59 7.58 -31.50
N THR A 1094 -7.24 8.63 -31.02
CA THR A 1094 -6.84 10.03 -31.21
C THR A 1094 -6.14 10.62 -29.98
N THR A 1095 -5.97 9.84 -28.89
CA THR A 1095 -5.47 10.35 -27.60
C THR A 1095 -3.94 10.28 -27.47
N GLY A 1096 -3.26 9.59 -28.39
CA GLY A 1096 -1.82 9.35 -28.33
C GLY A 1096 -1.40 8.19 -27.42
N TYR A 1097 -2.36 7.41 -26.93
CA TYR A 1097 -2.16 6.14 -26.23
C TYR A 1097 -3.24 5.13 -26.67
N PRO A 1098 -3.01 3.80 -26.57
CA PRO A 1098 -3.95 2.81 -27.08
C PRO A 1098 -5.18 2.65 -26.18
N SER A 1099 -6.33 2.30 -26.79
CA SER A 1099 -7.55 1.94 -26.06
C SER A 1099 -7.41 0.61 -25.31
N VAL A 1100 -8.18 0.42 -24.24
CA VAL A 1100 -8.21 -0.83 -23.47
C VAL A 1100 -8.59 -2.01 -24.37
N GLU A 1101 -9.56 -1.82 -25.25
CA GLU A 1101 -10.04 -2.81 -26.22
C GLU A 1101 -8.94 -3.24 -27.18
N PHE A 1102 -8.21 -2.28 -27.77
CA PHE A 1102 -7.09 -2.59 -28.66
C PHE A 1102 -6.01 -3.38 -27.93
N VAL A 1103 -5.60 -2.95 -26.73
CA VAL A 1103 -4.58 -3.67 -25.96
C VAL A 1103 -5.04 -5.08 -25.57
N ALA A 1104 -6.34 -5.26 -25.29
CA ALA A 1104 -6.94 -6.57 -25.02
C ALA A 1104 -6.77 -7.53 -26.21
N GLU A 1105 -7.03 -7.06 -27.43
CA GLU A 1105 -6.86 -7.86 -28.66
C GLU A 1105 -5.38 -8.20 -28.91
N GLN A 1106 -4.48 -7.23 -28.72
CA GLN A 1106 -3.03 -7.44 -28.84
C GLN A 1106 -2.52 -8.47 -27.82
N PHE A 1107 -2.98 -8.38 -26.57
CA PHE A 1107 -2.64 -9.33 -25.50
C PHE A 1107 -3.17 -10.74 -25.80
N ALA A 1108 -4.42 -10.87 -26.25
CA ALA A 1108 -5.02 -12.16 -26.60
C ALA A 1108 -4.26 -12.83 -27.76
N THR A 1109 -3.90 -12.04 -28.77
CA THR A 1109 -3.10 -12.47 -29.92
C THR A 1109 -1.74 -12.99 -29.47
N LEU A 1110 -1.01 -12.23 -28.63
CA LEU A 1110 0.28 -12.67 -28.08
C LEU A 1110 0.13 -13.96 -27.27
N ARG A 1111 -0.85 -14.04 -26.37
CA ARG A 1111 -1.12 -15.20 -25.53
C ARG A 1111 -1.41 -16.47 -26.34
N ALA A 1112 -2.01 -16.34 -27.52
CA ALA A 1112 -2.27 -17.45 -28.43
C ALA A 1112 -1.06 -17.84 -29.29
N ALA A 1113 -0.08 -16.95 -29.45
CA ALA A 1113 1.09 -17.15 -30.30
C ALA A 1113 2.31 -17.76 -29.59
N ILE A 1114 2.38 -17.67 -28.25
CA ILE A 1114 3.52 -18.19 -27.45
C ILE A 1114 3.05 -19.09 -26.31
N ASP A 1115 3.93 -19.94 -25.80
CA ASP A 1115 3.69 -20.75 -24.58
C ASP A 1115 4.32 -20.15 -23.32
N LEU A 1116 4.98 -18.99 -23.45
CA LEU A 1116 5.64 -18.31 -22.34
C LEU A 1116 4.69 -17.35 -21.58
N PRO A 1117 4.93 -17.16 -20.27
CA PRO A 1117 4.32 -16.11 -19.45
C PRO A 1117 4.50 -14.70 -20.05
N ILE A 1118 3.50 -13.84 -19.88
CA ILE A 1118 3.52 -12.46 -20.37
C ILE A 1118 3.76 -11.48 -19.21
N ILE A 1119 4.77 -10.61 -19.38
CA ILE A 1119 4.99 -9.43 -18.54
C ILE A 1119 4.29 -8.25 -19.20
N PHE A 1120 3.30 -7.67 -18.54
CA PHE A 1120 2.57 -6.51 -19.03
C PHE A 1120 3.19 -5.22 -18.49
N THR A 1121 3.48 -4.25 -19.36
CA THR A 1121 4.14 -3.00 -18.97
C THR A 1121 3.45 -1.78 -19.60
N VAL A 1122 3.19 -0.76 -18.78
CA VAL A 1122 2.85 0.59 -19.22
C VAL A 1122 3.92 1.53 -18.66
N ARG A 1123 4.79 2.05 -19.52
CA ARG A 1123 5.92 2.91 -19.14
C ARG A 1123 5.66 4.36 -19.48
N SER A 1124 5.82 5.25 -18.50
CA SER A 1124 5.66 6.70 -18.68
C SER A 1124 6.80 7.31 -19.51
N LYS A 1125 6.59 8.51 -20.08
CA LYS A 1125 7.65 9.24 -20.81
C LYS A 1125 8.85 9.57 -19.92
N ASP A 1126 8.60 9.97 -18.67
CA ASP A 1126 9.68 10.29 -17.72
C ASP A 1126 10.55 9.07 -17.41
N GLN A 1127 10.02 7.85 -17.52
CA GLN A 1127 10.78 6.61 -17.32
C GLN A 1127 11.21 5.92 -18.63
N GLY A 1128 11.20 6.66 -19.74
CA GLY A 1128 11.72 6.19 -21.04
C GLY A 1128 10.73 5.34 -21.85
N GLY A 1129 9.43 5.45 -21.55
CA GLY A 1129 8.34 4.90 -22.35
C GLY A 1129 7.69 5.96 -23.25
N ARG A 1130 6.51 5.63 -23.79
CA ARG A 1130 5.73 6.56 -24.61
C ARG A 1130 4.42 7.03 -23.94
N PHE A 1131 4.00 6.41 -22.84
CA PHE A 1131 2.74 6.77 -22.19
C PHE A 1131 2.80 8.17 -21.56
N PRO A 1132 1.87 9.09 -21.84
CA PRO A 1132 1.92 10.45 -21.27
C PRO A 1132 1.75 10.46 -19.75
N ASN A 1133 2.66 11.15 -19.04
CA ASN A 1133 2.63 11.25 -17.58
C ASN A 1133 1.35 11.91 -17.03
N ALA A 1134 0.75 12.82 -17.81
CA ALA A 1134 -0.50 13.49 -17.44
C ALA A 1134 -1.73 12.57 -17.46
N ASN A 1135 -1.64 11.38 -18.06
CA ASN A 1135 -2.74 10.43 -18.24
C ASN A 1135 -2.62 9.23 -17.29
N GLU A 1136 -2.23 9.49 -16.04
CA GLU A 1136 -2.06 8.44 -15.03
C GLU A 1136 -3.34 7.61 -14.83
N SER A 1137 -4.53 8.22 -14.88
CA SER A 1137 -5.80 7.51 -14.67
C SER A 1137 -6.05 6.45 -15.75
N GLU A 1138 -5.72 6.76 -17.00
CA GLU A 1138 -5.84 5.85 -18.14
C GLU A 1138 -4.76 4.75 -18.10
N ALA A 1139 -3.55 5.06 -17.62
CA ALA A 1139 -2.52 4.05 -17.35
C ALA A 1139 -2.99 3.05 -16.27
N VAL A 1140 -3.59 3.56 -15.19
CA VAL A 1140 -4.20 2.74 -14.13
C VAL A 1140 -5.32 1.87 -14.69
N GLU A 1141 -6.17 2.42 -15.56
CA GLU A 1141 -7.25 1.66 -16.21
C GLU A 1141 -6.71 0.47 -17.02
N LEU A 1142 -5.66 0.69 -17.84
CA LEU A 1142 -4.99 -0.37 -18.59
C LEU A 1142 -4.39 -1.44 -17.68
N MET A 1143 -3.72 -1.04 -16.60
CA MET A 1143 -3.13 -1.99 -15.64
C MET A 1143 -4.19 -2.79 -14.88
N LEU A 1144 -5.30 -2.17 -14.48
CA LEU A 1144 -6.43 -2.87 -13.88
C LEU A 1144 -7.13 -3.81 -14.87
N ALA A 1145 -7.21 -3.44 -16.15
CA ALA A 1145 -7.71 -4.32 -17.20
C ALA A 1145 -6.78 -5.53 -17.42
N ALA A 1146 -5.47 -5.31 -17.43
CA ALA A 1146 -4.48 -6.38 -17.49
C ALA A 1146 -4.66 -7.40 -16.35
N LEU A 1147 -4.82 -6.94 -15.11
CA LEU A 1147 -5.10 -7.84 -13.97
C LEU A 1147 -6.34 -8.71 -14.22
N ARG A 1148 -7.42 -8.15 -14.80
CA ARG A 1148 -8.64 -8.90 -15.16
C ARG A 1148 -8.44 -9.88 -16.31
N TRP A 1149 -7.52 -9.60 -17.24
CA TRP A 1149 -7.14 -10.52 -18.34
C TRP A 1149 -6.27 -11.68 -17.88
N GLY A 1150 -5.83 -11.68 -16.63
CA GLY A 1150 -4.99 -12.70 -16.03
C GLY A 1150 -3.57 -12.68 -16.58
N VAL A 1151 -2.91 -11.51 -16.61
CA VAL A 1151 -1.48 -11.45 -16.96
C VAL A 1151 -0.64 -12.18 -15.91
N ASP A 1152 0.46 -12.78 -16.35
CA ASP A 1152 1.35 -13.51 -15.44
C ASP A 1152 2.12 -12.56 -14.51
N VAL A 1153 2.62 -11.45 -15.09
CA VAL A 1153 3.33 -10.39 -14.36
C VAL A 1153 2.87 -9.02 -14.83
N LEU A 1154 2.73 -8.09 -13.89
CA LEU A 1154 2.57 -6.67 -14.15
C LEU A 1154 3.86 -5.93 -13.76
N ASP A 1155 4.49 -5.21 -14.69
CA ASP A 1155 5.56 -4.26 -14.40
C ASP A 1155 4.93 -2.91 -13.98
N LEU A 1156 4.92 -2.68 -12.67
CA LEU A 1156 4.36 -1.52 -12.00
C LEU A 1156 5.44 -0.46 -11.77
N GLU A 1157 5.40 0.58 -12.57
CA GLU A 1157 6.28 1.74 -12.44
C GLU A 1157 6.05 2.51 -11.12
N LEU A 1158 7.12 2.81 -10.38
CA LEU A 1158 7.09 3.57 -9.11
C LEU A 1158 6.96 5.10 -9.29
N GLY A 1159 6.84 5.57 -10.53
CA GLY A 1159 6.65 6.98 -10.88
C GLY A 1159 5.20 7.46 -10.74
N TRP A 1160 4.24 6.54 -10.69
CA TRP A 1160 2.82 6.86 -10.48
C TRP A 1160 2.53 7.32 -9.03
N SER A 1161 1.40 7.99 -8.83
CA SER A 1161 0.95 8.38 -7.49
C SER A 1161 0.76 7.16 -6.58
N THR A 1162 0.88 7.35 -5.28
CA THR A 1162 0.80 6.20 -4.37
C THR A 1162 -0.62 5.64 -4.27
N GLU A 1163 -1.63 6.50 -4.44
CA GLU A 1163 -3.03 6.12 -4.55
C GLU A 1163 -3.22 5.10 -5.69
N SER A 1164 -2.59 5.33 -6.85
CA SER A 1164 -2.59 4.41 -8.00
C SER A 1164 -1.87 3.10 -7.69
N LEU A 1165 -0.67 3.17 -7.09
CA LEU A 1165 0.07 1.96 -6.68
C LEU A 1165 -0.76 1.08 -5.73
N GLN A 1166 -1.43 1.69 -4.75
CA GLN A 1166 -2.30 1.00 -3.81
C GLN A 1166 -3.54 0.42 -4.50
N ALA A 1167 -4.18 1.17 -5.41
CA ALA A 1167 -5.36 0.71 -6.14
C ALA A 1167 -5.07 -0.53 -7.00
N ILE A 1168 -3.91 -0.58 -7.64
CA ILE A 1168 -3.44 -1.71 -8.45
C ILE A 1168 -3.05 -2.88 -7.55
N TYR A 1169 -2.22 -2.65 -6.54
CA TYR A 1169 -1.73 -3.70 -5.64
C TYR A 1169 -2.87 -4.42 -4.90
N ALA A 1170 -3.89 -3.67 -4.46
CA ALA A 1170 -5.07 -4.22 -3.81
C ALA A 1170 -5.85 -5.22 -4.69
N ARG A 1171 -5.71 -5.13 -6.02
CA ARG A 1171 -6.42 -5.94 -7.03
C ARG A 1171 -5.53 -6.96 -7.74
N LYS A 1172 -4.26 -7.11 -7.33
CA LYS A 1172 -3.29 -7.98 -8.03
C LYS A 1172 -3.67 -9.46 -8.04
N GLU A 1173 -4.40 -9.90 -7.01
CA GLU A 1173 -4.72 -11.29 -6.70
C GLU A 1173 -3.50 -12.22 -6.85
N ASN A 1174 -3.51 -13.09 -7.87
CA ASN A 1174 -2.48 -14.08 -8.16
C ASN A 1174 -1.43 -13.61 -9.17
N THR A 1175 -1.62 -12.43 -9.79
CA THR A 1175 -0.63 -11.80 -10.67
C THR A 1175 0.59 -11.40 -9.86
N LYS A 1176 1.79 -11.65 -10.40
CA LYS A 1176 3.05 -11.18 -9.80
C LYS A 1176 3.30 -9.73 -10.20
N ILE A 1177 3.87 -8.92 -9.32
CA ILE A 1177 4.23 -7.53 -9.63
C ILE A 1177 5.74 -7.35 -9.65
N ILE A 1178 6.28 -6.75 -10.71
CA ILE A 1178 7.62 -6.17 -10.72
C ILE A 1178 7.45 -4.68 -10.42
N THR A 1179 8.01 -4.18 -9.32
CA THR A 1179 8.04 -2.73 -9.06
C THR A 1179 9.30 -2.11 -9.65
N SER A 1180 9.14 -1.17 -10.57
CA SER A 1180 10.25 -0.66 -11.38
C SER A 1180 10.52 0.83 -11.21
N TRP A 1181 11.81 1.19 -11.26
CA TRP A 1181 12.27 2.58 -11.35
C TRP A 1181 13.39 2.69 -12.38
N HIS A 1182 13.17 3.53 -13.39
CA HIS A 1182 14.15 3.84 -14.43
C HIS A 1182 14.67 5.27 -14.23
N ASP A 1183 15.95 5.40 -13.89
CA ASP A 1183 16.58 6.70 -13.65
C ASP A 1183 17.12 7.31 -14.95
N THR A 1184 16.21 7.72 -15.83
CA THR A 1184 16.52 8.40 -17.10
C THR A 1184 17.20 9.75 -16.89
N ALA A 1185 16.93 10.40 -15.75
CA ALA A 1185 17.51 11.67 -15.36
C ALA A 1185 18.92 11.54 -14.76
N GLN A 1186 19.44 10.32 -14.56
CA GLN A 1186 20.79 10.02 -14.06
C GLN A 1186 21.08 10.69 -12.71
N ARG A 1187 20.10 10.66 -11.80
CA ARG A 1187 20.21 11.21 -10.44
C ARG A 1187 20.81 10.19 -9.47
N CYS A 1188 20.55 8.91 -9.70
CA CYS A 1188 20.89 7.83 -8.80
C CYS A 1188 22.31 7.29 -9.05
N SER A 1189 23.11 7.14 -7.99
CA SER A 1189 24.46 6.55 -8.03
C SER A 1189 24.48 5.17 -7.37
N TRP A 1190 25.14 4.19 -7.99
CA TRP A 1190 25.34 2.87 -7.37
C TRP A 1190 26.38 2.90 -6.24
N ALA A 1191 27.38 3.79 -6.35
CA ALA A 1191 28.38 3.97 -5.31
C ALA A 1191 27.82 4.67 -4.06
N GLN A 1192 26.75 5.46 -4.24
CA GLN A 1192 26.02 6.17 -3.18
C GLN A 1192 24.52 5.85 -3.30
N PRO A 1193 24.09 4.67 -2.83
CA PRO A 1193 22.80 4.08 -3.20
C PRO A 1193 21.57 4.71 -2.51
N ASP A 1194 21.72 5.84 -1.82
CA ASP A 1194 20.64 6.42 -1.02
C ASP A 1194 19.38 6.71 -1.83
N GLU A 1195 19.52 7.18 -3.08
CA GLU A 1195 18.36 7.39 -3.97
C GLU A 1195 17.71 6.08 -4.40
N TRP A 1196 18.49 5.02 -4.67
CA TRP A 1196 17.96 3.70 -4.98
C TRP A 1196 17.21 3.10 -3.78
N LEU A 1197 17.76 3.25 -2.57
CA LEU A 1197 17.16 2.76 -1.34
C LEU A 1197 15.84 3.47 -1.00
N GLN A 1198 15.66 4.74 -1.39
CA GLN A 1198 14.36 5.42 -1.26
C GLN A 1198 13.27 4.78 -2.12
N LYS A 1199 13.62 4.37 -3.34
CA LYS A 1199 12.69 3.66 -4.22
C LYS A 1199 12.42 2.25 -3.71
N LEU A 1200 13.37 1.64 -3.00
CA LEU A 1200 13.26 0.28 -2.48
C LEU A 1200 12.12 0.11 -1.47
N ASP A 1201 11.87 1.09 -0.62
CA ASP A 1201 10.79 1.00 0.37
C ASP A 1201 9.42 0.88 -0.33
N MET A 1202 9.17 1.74 -1.32
CA MET A 1202 7.96 1.66 -2.16
C MET A 1202 7.93 0.37 -2.98
N ALA A 1203 9.06 0.00 -3.58
CA ALA A 1203 9.18 -1.23 -4.36
C ALA A 1203 8.80 -2.47 -3.54
N THR A 1204 9.24 -2.50 -2.29
CA THR A 1204 9.00 -3.60 -1.35
C THR A 1204 7.57 -3.60 -0.82
N ALA A 1205 6.92 -2.45 -0.71
CA ALA A 1205 5.52 -2.38 -0.33
C ALA A 1205 4.58 -2.94 -1.42
N PHE A 1206 4.89 -2.70 -2.70
CA PHE A 1206 3.95 -2.93 -3.81
C PHE A 1206 4.39 -3.98 -4.85
N GLY A 1207 5.56 -4.61 -4.73
CA GLY A 1207 6.07 -5.55 -5.74
C GLY A 1207 6.51 -6.89 -5.18
N ASP A 1208 6.46 -7.94 -5.99
CA ASP A 1208 7.04 -9.25 -5.72
C ASP A 1208 8.53 -9.31 -6.14
N VAL A 1209 8.94 -8.47 -7.10
CA VAL A 1209 10.31 -8.30 -7.62
C VAL A 1209 10.64 -6.81 -7.72
N VAL A 1210 11.87 -6.42 -7.39
CA VAL A 1210 12.35 -5.04 -7.54
C VAL A 1210 13.12 -4.90 -8.86
N LYS A 1211 12.84 -3.88 -9.67
CA LYS A 1211 13.52 -3.60 -10.94
C LYS A 1211 14.10 -2.19 -10.98
N PHE A 1212 15.43 -2.05 -10.91
CA PHE A 1212 16.13 -0.77 -10.96
C PHE A 1212 16.98 -0.65 -12.22
N VAL A 1213 16.81 0.45 -12.96
CA VAL A 1213 17.48 0.67 -14.25
C VAL A 1213 18.21 2.01 -14.24
N GLY A 1214 19.54 1.98 -14.23
CA GLY A 1214 20.40 3.17 -14.34
C GLY A 1214 20.99 3.34 -15.73
N ILE A 1215 21.86 4.33 -15.91
CA ILE A 1215 22.65 4.54 -17.14
C ILE A 1215 24.13 4.52 -16.75
N ALA A 1216 24.91 3.61 -17.34
CA ALA A 1216 26.35 3.56 -17.10
C ALA A 1216 27.07 4.64 -17.92
N LYS A 1217 27.84 5.49 -17.23
CA LYS A 1217 28.77 6.46 -17.82
C LYS A 1217 30.17 5.86 -17.95
N SER A 1218 30.51 4.92 -17.08
CA SER A 1218 31.81 4.26 -17.02
C SER A 1218 31.69 2.77 -16.69
N MET A 1219 32.79 2.03 -16.86
CA MET A 1219 32.85 0.63 -16.47
C MET A 1219 32.66 0.44 -14.95
N GLN A 1220 33.11 1.41 -14.16
CA GLN A 1220 33.04 1.39 -12.70
C GLN A 1220 31.60 1.32 -12.19
N ASP A 1221 30.65 1.95 -12.90
CA ASP A 1221 29.22 1.94 -12.54
C ASP A 1221 28.64 0.53 -12.51
N ASN A 1222 29.13 -0.38 -13.35
CA ASN A 1222 28.72 -1.79 -13.34
C ASN A 1222 29.26 -2.54 -12.12
N PHE A 1223 30.50 -2.24 -11.70
CA PHE A 1223 31.08 -2.86 -10.51
C PHE A 1223 30.45 -2.33 -9.22
N ASP A 1224 30.10 -1.05 -9.17
CA ASP A 1224 29.40 -0.47 -8.03
C ASP A 1224 27.96 -0.98 -7.95
N LEU A 1225 27.28 -1.17 -9.08
CA LEU A 1225 26.01 -1.89 -9.14
C LEU A 1225 26.14 -3.32 -8.57
N GLU A 1226 27.21 -4.04 -8.90
CA GLU A 1226 27.41 -5.40 -8.40
C GLU A 1226 27.71 -5.44 -6.89
N LYS A 1227 28.43 -4.45 -6.36
CA LYS A 1227 28.56 -4.27 -4.90
C LYS A 1227 27.19 -4.01 -4.26
N PHE A 1228 26.38 -3.15 -4.85
CA PHE A 1228 25.01 -2.87 -4.40
C PHE A 1228 24.13 -4.13 -4.43
N ARG A 1229 24.19 -4.93 -5.50
CA ARG A 1229 23.44 -6.20 -5.60
C ARG A 1229 23.82 -7.18 -4.48
N LYS A 1230 25.10 -7.27 -4.13
CA LYS A 1230 25.57 -8.13 -3.03
C LYS A 1230 25.08 -7.66 -1.67
N SER A 1231 25.05 -6.34 -1.42
CA SER A 1231 24.49 -5.79 -0.18
C SER A 1231 22.95 -5.84 -0.14
N PHE A 1232 22.28 -6.00 -1.30
CA PHE A 1232 20.82 -5.94 -1.43
C PHE A 1232 20.07 -6.88 -0.49
N LYS A 1233 20.61 -8.10 -0.28
CA LYS A 1233 20.04 -9.11 0.64
C LYS A 1233 19.94 -8.62 2.09
N GLY A 1234 20.74 -7.61 2.47
CA GLY A 1234 20.65 -6.96 3.78
C GLY A 1234 19.41 -6.08 3.96
N TYR A 1235 18.76 -5.67 2.87
CA TYR A 1235 17.56 -4.82 2.91
C TYR A 1235 16.26 -5.61 2.72
N THR A 1236 16.24 -6.56 1.77
CA THR A 1236 15.05 -7.38 1.48
C THR A 1236 15.40 -8.74 0.87
N ASN A 1237 14.51 -9.71 1.02
CA ASN A 1237 14.60 -11.02 0.40
C ASN A 1237 13.96 -11.08 -1.00
N LYS A 1238 13.35 -9.97 -1.47
CA LYS A 1238 12.73 -9.92 -2.80
C LYS A 1238 13.79 -10.01 -3.90
N PRO A 1239 13.52 -10.70 -5.02
CA PRO A 1239 14.45 -10.74 -6.14
C PRO A 1239 14.72 -9.35 -6.72
N LEU A 1240 15.94 -9.11 -7.19
CA LEU A 1240 16.39 -7.85 -7.76
C LEU A 1240 16.77 -8.01 -9.24
N ILE A 1241 16.07 -7.29 -10.10
CA ILE A 1241 16.50 -6.96 -11.46
C ILE A 1241 17.21 -5.60 -11.36
N ALA A 1242 18.52 -5.56 -11.58
CA ALA A 1242 19.25 -4.30 -11.59
C ALA A 1242 20.22 -4.26 -12.74
N ILE A 1243 20.10 -3.25 -13.60
CA ILE A 1243 20.88 -3.15 -14.83
C ILE A 1243 21.19 -1.68 -15.17
N ASN A 1244 22.26 -1.50 -15.93
CA ASN A 1244 22.61 -0.24 -16.57
C ASN A 1244 22.27 -0.31 -18.06
N MET A 1245 21.70 0.78 -18.57
CA MET A 1245 21.50 1.02 -19.99
C MET A 1245 22.78 1.54 -20.66
N GLY A 1246 22.77 1.55 -22.00
CA GLY A 1246 23.91 1.97 -22.82
C GLY A 1246 24.89 0.84 -23.11
N THR A 1247 25.80 1.07 -24.06
CA THR A 1247 26.83 0.09 -24.47
C THR A 1247 27.76 -0.25 -23.31
N VAL A 1248 28.20 0.76 -22.55
CA VAL A 1248 29.02 0.59 -21.34
C VAL A 1248 28.30 -0.23 -20.26
N GLY A 1249 26.96 -0.17 -20.21
CA GLY A 1249 26.14 -0.89 -19.24
C GLY A 1249 25.99 -2.40 -19.51
N GLN A 1250 26.46 -2.92 -20.65
CA GLN A 1250 26.25 -4.31 -21.05
C GLN A 1250 26.67 -5.35 -20.00
N LEU A 1251 27.77 -5.11 -19.27
CA LEU A 1251 28.24 -6.06 -18.25
C LEU A 1251 27.22 -6.25 -17.12
N SER A 1252 26.49 -5.21 -16.73
CA SER A 1252 25.44 -5.34 -15.71
C SER A 1252 24.34 -6.33 -16.10
N ARG A 1253 24.03 -6.46 -17.40
CA ARG A 1253 23.04 -7.42 -17.92
C ARG A 1253 23.57 -8.85 -17.88
N VAL A 1254 24.88 -9.02 -18.07
CA VAL A 1254 25.55 -10.33 -17.93
C VAL A 1254 25.52 -10.79 -16.48
N PHE A 1255 25.73 -9.87 -15.52
CA PHE A 1255 25.68 -10.19 -14.09
C PHE A 1255 24.26 -10.33 -13.53
N ASN A 1256 23.26 -9.69 -14.13
CA ASN A 1256 21.88 -9.84 -13.69
C ASN A 1256 21.39 -11.28 -13.96
N ASN A 1257 20.85 -11.92 -12.93
CA ASN A 1257 20.48 -13.34 -12.97
C ASN A 1257 18.98 -13.60 -12.85
N VAL A 1258 18.18 -12.62 -12.43
CA VAL A 1258 16.73 -12.75 -12.33
C VAL A 1258 16.07 -11.99 -13.47
N LEU A 1259 15.27 -12.68 -14.28
CA LEU A 1259 14.41 -12.10 -15.33
C LEU A 1259 15.11 -10.96 -16.10
N THR A 1260 16.29 -11.24 -16.65
CA THR A 1260 17.07 -10.25 -17.38
C THR A 1260 16.36 -9.87 -18.70
N PRO A 1261 16.08 -8.57 -18.95
CA PRO A 1261 15.51 -8.15 -20.22
C PRO A 1261 16.51 -8.31 -21.36
N VAL A 1262 16.12 -9.06 -22.38
CA VAL A 1262 16.94 -9.40 -23.56
C VAL A 1262 16.30 -8.94 -24.86
N THR A 1263 17.10 -8.95 -25.92
CA THR A 1263 16.67 -8.78 -27.32
C THR A 1263 17.05 -10.02 -28.13
N SER A 1264 16.65 -10.11 -29.40
CA SER A 1264 17.07 -11.20 -30.29
C SER A 1264 17.55 -10.66 -31.64
N PRO A 1265 18.59 -11.26 -32.25
CA PRO A 1265 19.00 -10.96 -33.63
C PRO A 1265 17.90 -11.20 -34.67
N ALA A 1266 16.90 -12.04 -34.36
CA ALA A 1266 15.77 -12.31 -35.24
C ALA A 1266 14.79 -11.13 -35.33
N LEU A 1267 14.84 -10.19 -34.39
CA LEU A 1267 13.96 -9.02 -34.40
C LEU A 1267 14.52 -7.92 -35.31
N PRO A 1268 13.66 -7.18 -36.04
CA PRO A 1268 14.11 -6.10 -36.93
C PRO A 1268 14.72 -4.91 -36.17
N TYR A 1269 14.35 -4.71 -34.90
CA TYR A 1269 14.81 -3.62 -34.05
C TYR A 1269 15.21 -4.12 -32.66
N LYS A 1270 16.22 -3.50 -32.04
CA LYS A 1270 16.54 -3.71 -30.63
C LYS A 1270 15.65 -2.83 -29.75
N ALA A 1271 15.12 -3.40 -28.67
CA ALA A 1271 14.17 -2.70 -27.80
C ALA A 1271 14.80 -1.57 -26.97
N ALA A 1272 16.10 -1.67 -26.66
CA ALA A 1272 16.85 -0.64 -25.95
C ALA A 1272 18.37 -0.68 -26.26
N PRO A 1273 19.10 0.45 -26.15
CA PRO A 1273 20.55 0.48 -26.29
C PRO A 1273 21.26 -0.45 -25.30
N GLY A 1274 22.24 -1.22 -25.80
CA GLY A 1274 23.04 -2.14 -24.99
C GLY A 1274 22.34 -3.46 -24.61
N GLN A 1275 21.14 -3.75 -25.10
CA GLN A 1275 20.55 -5.08 -24.90
C GLN A 1275 21.36 -6.17 -25.60
N LEU A 1276 21.44 -7.32 -24.91
CA LEU A 1276 22.09 -8.54 -25.36
C LEU A 1276 21.02 -9.62 -25.57
N SER A 1277 21.32 -10.57 -26.45
CA SER A 1277 20.56 -11.82 -26.53
C SER A 1277 20.96 -12.80 -25.44
N VAL A 1278 20.10 -13.78 -25.17
CA VAL A 1278 20.40 -14.89 -24.26
C VAL A 1278 21.73 -15.55 -24.64
N ARG A 1279 21.93 -15.83 -25.94
CA ARG A 1279 23.17 -16.37 -26.49
C ARG A 1279 24.39 -15.55 -26.11
N GLN A 1280 24.35 -14.23 -26.31
CA GLN A 1280 25.46 -13.34 -25.98
C GLN A 1280 25.76 -13.31 -24.48
N ILE A 1281 24.73 -13.33 -23.63
CA ILE A 1281 24.92 -13.36 -22.17
C ILE A 1281 25.58 -14.67 -21.74
N ILE A 1282 25.08 -15.82 -22.20
CA ILE A 1282 25.63 -17.13 -21.86
C ILE A 1282 27.07 -17.27 -22.39
N THR A 1283 27.35 -16.80 -23.61
CA THR A 1283 28.71 -16.77 -24.15
C THR A 1283 29.63 -15.89 -23.29
N ALA A 1284 29.19 -14.71 -22.85
CA ALA A 1284 29.98 -13.86 -21.97
C ALA A 1284 30.24 -14.52 -20.60
N LEU A 1285 29.22 -15.12 -19.99
CA LEU A 1285 29.36 -15.89 -18.74
C LEU A 1285 30.35 -17.06 -18.89
N SER A 1286 30.33 -17.73 -20.04
CA SER A 1286 31.28 -18.80 -20.34
C SER A 1286 32.72 -18.28 -20.46
N LEU A 1287 32.94 -17.19 -21.22
CA LEU A 1287 34.26 -16.56 -21.36
C LEU A 1287 34.82 -16.05 -20.03
N MET A 1288 33.94 -15.64 -19.11
CA MET A 1288 34.29 -15.21 -17.76
C MET A 1288 34.48 -16.38 -16.77
N GLY A 1289 34.31 -17.63 -17.20
CA GLY A 1289 34.44 -18.82 -16.35
C GLY A 1289 33.27 -19.04 -15.39
N SER A 1290 32.16 -18.33 -15.54
CA SER A 1290 30.93 -18.56 -14.74
C SER A 1290 30.12 -19.76 -15.23
N ILE A 1291 30.28 -20.15 -16.50
CA ILE A 1291 29.70 -21.37 -17.08
C ILE A 1291 30.84 -22.23 -17.65
N SER A 1292 31.16 -23.32 -16.96
CA SER A 1292 32.18 -24.27 -17.40
C SER A 1292 31.68 -25.18 -18.53
N PRO A 1293 32.53 -25.52 -19.52
CA PRO A 1293 32.23 -26.56 -20.52
C PRO A 1293 31.84 -27.89 -19.86
N LYS A 1294 30.89 -28.61 -20.48
CA LYS A 1294 30.40 -29.91 -20.04
C LYS A 1294 30.25 -30.85 -21.23
N LYS A 1295 30.41 -32.15 -20.98
CA LYS A 1295 30.24 -33.21 -21.97
C LYS A 1295 28.95 -33.98 -21.74
N PHE A 1296 28.22 -34.21 -22.82
CA PHE A 1296 27.00 -35.00 -22.83
C PHE A 1296 27.15 -36.19 -23.77
N TYR A 1297 26.41 -37.26 -23.50
CA TYR A 1297 26.57 -38.52 -24.22
C TYR A 1297 25.24 -39.17 -24.60
N LEU A 1298 25.27 -39.99 -25.65
CA LEU A 1298 24.27 -41.04 -25.86
C LEU A 1298 24.89 -42.41 -25.54
N PHE A 1299 24.29 -43.14 -24.59
CA PHE A 1299 24.67 -44.51 -24.23
C PHE A 1299 23.78 -45.55 -24.94
N GLY A 1300 24.39 -46.59 -25.50
CA GLY A 1300 23.69 -47.71 -26.11
C GLY A 1300 24.51 -48.44 -27.17
N THR A 1301 23.92 -49.45 -27.81
CA THR A 1301 24.47 -50.13 -28.98
C THR A 1301 23.36 -50.84 -29.78
N PRO A 1302 23.36 -50.82 -31.13
CA PRO A 1302 24.22 -50.01 -31.99
C PRO A 1302 23.72 -48.55 -32.08
N ILE A 1303 24.62 -47.56 -31.96
CA ILE A 1303 24.24 -46.14 -31.95
C ILE A 1303 25.04 -45.25 -32.90
N GLN A 1304 26.08 -45.75 -33.60
CA GLN A 1304 26.86 -44.98 -34.57
C GLN A 1304 26.03 -44.21 -35.62
N HIS A 1305 24.85 -44.73 -35.98
CA HIS A 1305 23.96 -44.09 -36.95
C HIS A 1305 23.07 -42.99 -36.35
N SER A 1306 23.13 -42.78 -35.03
CA SER A 1306 22.30 -41.81 -34.33
C SER A 1306 22.67 -40.38 -34.71
N LYS A 1307 21.66 -39.55 -34.94
CA LYS A 1307 21.79 -38.12 -35.27
C LYS A 1307 21.53 -37.21 -34.06
N SER A 1308 21.46 -37.76 -32.85
CA SER A 1308 21.33 -36.97 -31.61
C SER A 1308 22.44 -35.93 -31.41
N PRO A 1309 23.72 -36.16 -31.80
CA PRO A 1309 24.75 -35.12 -31.72
C PRO A 1309 24.40 -33.84 -32.48
N ILE A 1310 23.82 -33.95 -33.69
CA ILE A 1310 23.40 -32.79 -34.48
C ILE A 1310 22.30 -32.01 -33.75
N LEU A 1311 21.31 -32.70 -33.19
CA LEU A 1311 20.22 -32.08 -32.43
C LEU A 1311 20.78 -31.25 -31.26
N HIS A 1312 21.53 -31.88 -30.36
CA HIS A 1312 21.99 -31.22 -29.14
C HIS A 1312 23.03 -30.12 -29.42
N LYS A 1313 23.93 -30.34 -30.39
CA LYS A 1313 24.87 -29.30 -30.83
C LYS A 1313 24.14 -28.07 -31.37
N THR A 1314 23.08 -28.27 -32.16
CA THR A 1314 22.25 -27.16 -32.65
C THR A 1314 21.64 -26.38 -31.46
N CYS A 1315 21.12 -27.07 -30.44
CA CYS A 1315 20.59 -26.40 -29.25
C CYS A 1315 21.67 -25.62 -28.46
N TYR A 1316 22.87 -26.18 -28.30
CA TYR A 1316 24.00 -25.50 -27.64
C TYR A 1316 24.44 -24.26 -28.42
N ASP A 1317 24.54 -24.34 -29.75
CA ASP A 1317 24.90 -23.22 -30.61
C ASP A 1317 23.86 -22.09 -30.57
N LEU A 1318 22.57 -22.43 -30.57
CA LEU A 1318 21.47 -21.45 -30.49
C LEU A 1318 21.44 -20.72 -29.15
N THR A 1319 21.79 -21.41 -28.06
CA THR A 1319 21.81 -20.86 -26.69
C THR A 1319 23.16 -20.28 -26.26
N GLY A 1320 24.24 -20.54 -27.00
CA GLY A 1320 25.59 -20.11 -26.65
C GLY A 1320 26.25 -20.94 -25.54
N LEU A 1321 25.74 -22.13 -25.24
CA LEU A 1321 26.31 -23.02 -24.23
C LEU A 1321 27.60 -23.68 -24.74
N PRO A 1322 28.68 -23.72 -23.95
CA PRO A 1322 29.98 -24.27 -24.35
C PRO A 1322 30.04 -25.80 -24.19
N TYR A 1323 28.99 -26.52 -24.58
CA TYR A 1323 28.83 -27.97 -24.30
C TYR A 1323 29.06 -28.82 -25.55
N THR A 1324 29.48 -30.07 -25.36
CA THR A 1324 29.59 -31.07 -26.43
C THR A 1324 28.60 -32.21 -26.22
N TYR A 1325 28.25 -32.91 -27.31
CA TYR A 1325 27.40 -34.10 -27.27
C TYR A 1325 27.98 -35.18 -28.17
N ASP A 1326 28.37 -36.31 -27.58
CA ASP A 1326 29.10 -37.38 -28.27
C ASP A 1326 28.38 -38.74 -28.15
N LEU A 1327 28.68 -39.67 -29.07
CA LEU A 1327 28.19 -41.04 -28.97
C LEU A 1327 29.15 -41.86 -28.11
N PHE A 1328 28.63 -42.59 -27.13
CA PHE A 1328 29.43 -43.52 -26.33
C PHE A 1328 28.82 -44.92 -26.46
N GLU A 1329 29.31 -45.63 -27.46
CA GLU A 1329 28.88 -46.99 -27.77
C GLU A 1329 29.68 -47.99 -26.94
N THR A 1330 28.98 -48.84 -26.21
CA THR A 1330 29.56 -49.85 -25.32
C THR A 1330 28.76 -51.14 -25.45
N GLU A 1331 29.41 -52.30 -25.29
CA GLU A 1331 28.76 -53.61 -25.32
C GLU A 1331 28.12 -54.00 -23.98
N SER A 1332 28.54 -53.38 -22.86
CA SER A 1332 27.91 -53.56 -21.56
C SER A 1332 27.68 -52.23 -20.83
N VAL A 1333 26.66 -52.18 -19.97
CA VAL A 1333 26.28 -50.97 -19.24
C VAL A 1333 27.37 -50.53 -18.25
N GLU A 1334 28.17 -51.46 -17.74
CA GLU A 1334 29.28 -51.20 -16.82
C GLU A 1334 30.30 -50.21 -17.41
N GLY A 1335 30.47 -50.19 -18.73
CA GLY A 1335 31.38 -49.28 -19.43
C GLY A 1335 31.06 -47.80 -19.25
N VAL A 1336 29.85 -47.43 -18.84
CA VAL A 1336 29.47 -46.02 -18.64
C VAL A 1336 29.97 -45.45 -17.30
N LYS A 1337 30.41 -46.31 -16.36
CA LYS A 1337 30.74 -45.92 -14.98
C LYS A 1337 31.83 -44.84 -14.92
N ASP A 1338 32.88 -44.98 -15.73
CA ASP A 1338 33.98 -44.02 -15.77
C ASP A 1338 33.50 -42.68 -16.29
N VAL A 1339 32.65 -42.67 -17.33
CA VAL A 1339 32.05 -41.45 -17.91
C VAL A 1339 31.15 -40.74 -16.90
N LEU A 1340 30.28 -41.49 -16.21
CA LEU A 1340 29.39 -40.94 -15.19
C LEU A 1340 30.16 -40.23 -14.06
N SER A 1341 31.37 -40.72 -13.73
CA SER A 1341 32.21 -40.17 -12.66
C SER A 1341 32.98 -38.89 -13.02
N GLN A 1342 33.04 -38.53 -14.31
CA GLN A 1342 33.84 -37.38 -14.77
C GLN A 1342 33.34 -36.04 -14.19
N PRO A 1343 34.24 -35.12 -13.77
CA PRO A 1343 33.86 -33.81 -13.26
C PRO A 1343 33.11 -32.93 -14.27
N ASP A 1344 33.42 -33.08 -15.57
CA ASP A 1344 32.83 -32.35 -16.69
C ASP A 1344 31.58 -33.05 -17.28
N PHE A 1345 31.15 -34.19 -16.73
CA PHE A 1345 29.94 -34.86 -17.20
C PHE A 1345 28.69 -34.02 -16.89
N GLY A 1346 28.03 -33.57 -17.95
CA GLY A 1346 26.83 -32.74 -17.89
C GLY A 1346 25.51 -33.50 -17.91
N GLY A 1347 25.50 -34.75 -18.38
CA GLY A 1347 24.31 -35.59 -18.52
C GLY A 1347 24.44 -36.58 -19.68
N ALA A 1348 23.50 -37.51 -19.80
CA ALA A 1348 23.49 -38.43 -20.93
C ALA A 1348 22.08 -38.87 -21.29
N ASN A 1349 21.82 -39.13 -22.56
CA ASN A 1349 20.68 -39.96 -22.96
C ASN A 1349 21.06 -41.44 -22.94
N VAL A 1350 20.06 -42.28 -22.72
CA VAL A 1350 20.21 -43.74 -22.71
C VAL A 1350 19.20 -44.33 -23.68
N THR A 1351 19.68 -45.16 -24.60
CA THR A 1351 18.84 -45.90 -25.55
C THR A 1351 19.01 -47.41 -25.35
N ILE A 1352 18.51 -48.21 -26.29
CA ILE A 1352 18.64 -49.68 -26.22
C ILE A 1352 20.13 -50.10 -26.15
N PRO A 1353 20.45 -51.21 -25.45
CA PRO A 1353 19.57 -51.99 -24.58
C PRO A 1353 19.48 -51.48 -23.12
N TYR A 1354 20.21 -50.42 -22.74
CA TYR A 1354 20.52 -50.10 -21.34
C TYR A 1354 19.51 -49.25 -20.56
N LYS A 1355 18.33 -48.93 -21.12
CA LYS A 1355 17.32 -48.08 -20.44
C LYS A 1355 16.87 -48.62 -19.07
N LEU A 1356 16.95 -49.94 -18.84
CA LEU A 1356 16.68 -50.56 -17.53
C LEU A 1356 17.96 -50.75 -16.71
N ASP A 1357 19.03 -51.21 -17.34
CA ASP A 1357 20.26 -51.58 -16.61
C ASP A 1357 20.99 -50.36 -16.04
N ILE A 1358 20.79 -49.17 -16.62
CA ILE A 1358 21.40 -47.93 -16.10
C ILE A 1358 20.91 -47.56 -14.69
N LEU A 1359 19.73 -48.06 -14.27
CA LEU A 1359 19.14 -47.73 -12.97
C LEU A 1359 20.08 -48.03 -11.79
N GLN A 1360 20.95 -49.05 -11.91
CA GLN A 1360 21.89 -49.42 -10.85
C GLN A 1360 22.98 -48.38 -10.57
N TYR A 1361 23.17 -47.41 -11.46
CA TYR A 1361 24.18 -46.33 -11.33
C TYR A 1361 23.58 -44.98 -10.95
N LEU A 1362 22.29 -44.92 -10.64
CA LEU A 1362 21.57 -43.68 -10.33
C LEU A 1362 21.22 -43.62 -8.86
N ASP A 1363 21.38 -42.45 -8.26
CA ASP A 1363 21.08 -42.21 -6.84
C ASP A 1363 19.58 -42.01 -6.62
N GLU A 1364 18.89 -41.44 -7.61
CA GLU A 1364 17.47 -41.13 -7.54
C GLU A 1364 16.79 -41.20 -8.92
N LEU A 1365 15.46 -41.30 -8.89
CA LEU A 1365 14.60 -41.32 -10.07
C LEU A 1365 13.52 -40.26 -9.91
N SER A 1366 13.22 -39.56 -11.01
CA SER A 1366 11.96 -38.81 -11.16
C SER A 1366 10.76 -39.73 -10.94
N ASP A 1367 9.64 -39.16 -10.53
CA ASP A 1367 8.39 -39.91 -10.31
C ASP A 1367 7.96 -40.62 -11.60
N GLU A 1368 8.14 -39.97 -12.75
CA GLU A 1368 7.81 -40.54 -14.05
C GLU A 1368 8.75 -41.69 -14.45
N ALA A 1369 10.06 -41.55 -14.25
CA ALA A 1369 11.01 -42.63 -14.55
C ALA A 1369 10.80 -43.85 -13.64
N ARG A 1370 10.51 -43.62 -12.36
CA ARG A 1370 10.18 -44.66 -11.39
C ARG A 1370 8.92 -45.41 -11.79
N PHE A 1371 7.88 -44.69 -12.20
CA PHE A 1371 6.62 -45.28 -12.64
C PHE A 1371 6.77 -46.10 -13.94
N LEU A 1372 7.50 -45.57 -14.93
CA LEU A 1372 7.71 -46.27 -16.20
C LEU A 1372 8.70 -47.44 -16.10
N GLY A 1373 9.59 -47.42 -15.10
CA GLY A 1373 10.62 -48.43 -14.87
C GLY A 1373 11.74 -48.40 -15.91
N ALA A 1374 11.97 -47.25 -16.54
CA ALA A 1374 12.98 -47.06 -17.58
C ALA A 1374 13.51 -45.62 -17.56
N VAL A 1375 14.81 -45.46 -17.72
CA VAL A 1375 15.50 -44.16 -17.78
C VAL A 1375 16.04 -43.95 -19.19
N ASN A 1376 15.77 -42.78 -19.77
CA ASN A 1376 16.34 -42.37 -21.05
C ASN A 1376 17.19 -41.08 -20.94
N THR A 1377 17.22 -40.45 -19.76
CA THR A 1377 17.90 -39.19 -19.49
C THR A 1377 18.54 -39.25 -18.10
N VAL A 1378 19.85 -39.08 -18.03
CA VAL A 1378 20.64 -39.01 -16.79
C VAL A 1378 21.03 -37.55 -16.53
N VAL A 1379 20.80 -37.09 -15.31
CA VAL A 1379 20.96 -35.68 -14.91
C VAL A 1379 21.85 -35.59 -13.67
N PRO A 1380 23.04 -34.98 -13.74
CA PRO A 1380 23.82 -34.66 -12.56
C PRO A 1380 23.19 -33.49 -11.83
N ILE A 1381 22.81 -33.71 -10.58
CA ILE A 1381 22.29 -32.68 -9.67
C ILE A 1381 23.26 -32.49 -8.51
N SER A 1382 23.21 -31.32 -7.87
CA SER A 1382 23.98 -31.05 -6.65
C SER A 1382 23.02 -30.83 -5.50
N GLU A 1383 23.16 -31.62 -4.45
CA GLU A 1383 22.41 -31.50 -3.22
C GLU A 1383 23.39 -31.43 -2.05
N ASN A 1384 23.34 -30.34 -1.27
CA ASN A 1384 24.26 -30.08 -0.14
C ASN A 1384 25.75 -30.19 -0.53
N GLY A 1385 26.10 -29.77 -1.75
CA GLY A 1385 27.48 -29.83 -2.28
C GLY A 1385 27.93 -31.23 -2.72
N LYS A 1386 27.12 -32.27 -2.54
CA LYS A 1386 27.39 -33.60 -3.09
C LYS A 1386 26.71 -33.75 -4.45
N ARG A 1387 27.44 -34.31 -5.40
CA ARG A 1387 26.91 -34.66 -6.72
C ARG A 1387 26.11 -35.95 -6.62
N LYS A 1388 24.91 -35.95 -7.17
CA LYS A 1388 24.05 -37.12 -7.35
C LYS A 1388 23.63 -37.26 -8.82
N LEU A 1389 23.32 -38.47 -9.24
CA LEU A 1389 22.80 -38.78 -10.57
C LEU A 1389 21.32 -39.12 -10.48
N ARG A 1390 20.49 -38.29 -11.13
CA ARG A 1390 19.05 -38.52 -11.24
C ARG A 1390 18.67 -39.11 -12.60
N GLY A 1391 17.84 -40.14 -12.58
CA GLY A 1391 17.20 -40.71 -13.78
C GLY A 1391 15.87 -40.06 -14.11
N ASP A 1392 15.68 -39.73 -15.37
CA ASP A 1392 14.46 -39.17 -15.94
C ASP A 1392 14.03 -39.95 -17.20
N ASN A 1393 12.77 -39.82 -17.57
CA ASN A 1393 12.21 -40.42 -18.77
C ASN A 1393 11.48 -39.34 -19.58
N THR A 1394 12.02 -39.02 -20.76
CA THR A 1394 11.48 -38.02 -21.68
C THR A 1394 10.69 -38.61 -22.84
N ASP A 1395 10.62 -39.94 -22.99
CA ASP A 1395 9.90 -40.61 -24.08
C ASP A 1395 8.42 -40.17 -24.09
N TRP A 1396 7.77 -40.20 -22.92
CA TRP A 1396 6.37 -39.80 -22.79
C TRP A 1396 6.16 -38.30 -23.08
N ARG A 1397 7.13 -37.44 -22.72
CA ARG A 1397 7.07 -36.01 -23.05
C ARG A 1397 7.14 -35.78 -24.55
N GLY A 1398 8.00 -36.54 -25.24
CA GLY A 1398 8.08 -36.52 -26.70
C GLY A 1398 6.75 -36.85 -27.34
N ILE A 1399 6.08 -37.92 -26.88
CA ILE A 1399 4.76 -38.32 -27.35
C ILE A 1399 3.72 -37.22 -27.09
N VAL A 1400 3.60 -36.73 -25.84
CA VAL A 1400 2.64 -35.67 -25.50
C VAL A 1400 2.85 -34.42 -26.36
N ARG A 1401 4.09 -33.95 -26.49
CA ARG A 1401 4.41 -32.75 -27.32
C ARG A 1401 4.06 -32.96 -28.79
N THR A 1402 4.28 -34.15 -29.32
CA THR A 1402 3.92 -34.51 -30.70
C THR A 1402 2.40 -34.45 -30.91
N PHE A 1403 1.62 -35.02 -30.00
CA PHE A 1403 0.15 -34.95 -30.07
C PHE A 1403 -0.39 -33.52 -29.91
N VAL A 1404 0.13 -32.75 -28.95
CA VAL A 1404 -0.23 -31.33 -28.77
C VAL A 1404 0.04 -30.55 -30.05
N ARG A 1405 1.22 -30.73 -30.65
CA ARG A 1405 1.58 -30.06 -31.91
C ARG A 1405 0.70 -30.47 -33.08
N ALA A 1406 0.28 -31.73 -33.15
CA ALA A 1406 -0.67 -32.23 -34.13
C ALA A 1406 -2.10 -31.69 -33.96
N GLY A 1407 -2.37 -30.93 -32.90
CA GLY A 1407 -3.68 -30.38 -32.58
C GLY A 1407 -4.51 -31.22 -31.59
N ALA A 1408 -3.94 -32.30 -31.06
CA ALA A 1408 -4.56 -33.18 -30.07
C ALA A 1408 -4.06 -32.87 -28.65
N ASN A 1409 -4.24 -31.62 -28.19
CA ASN A 1409 -3.73 -31.13 -26.91
C ASN A 1409 -4.40 -31.80 -25.70
N ASN A 1410 -5.67 -32.17 -25.84
CA ASN A 1410 -6.48 -32.85 -24.84
C ASN A 1410 -7.49 -33.77 -25.55
N LEU A 1411 -7.52 -35.03 -25.14
CA LEU A 1411 -8.42 -36.04 -25.68
C LEU A 1411 -9.84 -35.90 -25.13
N ASN A 1412 -10.08 -35.09 -24.09
CA ASN A 1412 -11.40 -34.77 -23.55
C ASN A 1412 -12.29 -36.01 -23.35
N GLY A 1413 -11.72 -37.08 -22.79
CA GLY A 1413 -12.42 -38.32 -22.53
C GLY A 1413 -12.70 -39.20 -23.76
N LYS A 1414 -12.05 -38.95 -24.89
CA LYS A 1414 -12.04 -39.87 -26.04
C LYS A 1414 -11.16 -41.09 -25.76
N ASN A 1415 -11.31 -42.10 -26.61
CA ASN A 1415 -10.55 -43.34 -26.53
C ASN A 1415 -9.20 -43.20 -27.23
N ALA A 1416 -8.18 -43.84 -26.66
CA ALA A 1416 -6.86 -43.98 -27.26
C ALA A 1416 -6.52 -45.45 -27.51
N LEU A 1417 -5.62 -45.73 -28.47
CA LEU A 1417 -5.12 -47.06 -28.79
C LEU A 1417 -3.60 -47.06 -28.77
N VAL A 1418 -3.02 -48.06 -28.12
CA VAL A 1418 -1.59 -48.36 -28.16
C VAL A 1418 -1.39 -49.72 -28.82
N ILE A 1419 -0.59 -49.77 -29.88
CA ILE A 1419 -0.29 -50.98 -30.66
C ILE A 1419 1.13 -51.42 -30.33
N GLY A 1420 1.27 -52.53 -29.61
CA GLY A 1420 2.53 -53.09 -29.13
C GLY A 1420 2.60 -53.16 -27.60
N ALA A 1421 3.42 -54.08 -27.09
CA ALA A 1421 3.57 -54.33 -25.65
C ALA A 1421 5.05 -54.32 -25.17
N GLY A 1422 5.87 -53.44 -25.75
CA GLY A 1422 7.28 -53.25 -25.38
C GLY A 1422 7.49 -52.11 -24.37
N GLY A 1423 8.74 -51.76 -24.06
CA GLY A 1423 9.04 -50.66 -23.12
C GLY A 1423 8.41 -49.31 -23.52
N THR A 1424 8.45 -48.98 -24.82
CA THR A 1424 7.85 -47.76 -25.38
C THR A 1424 6.33 -47.69 -25.21
N SER A 1425 5.63 -48.83 -25.15
CA SER A 1425 4.17 -48.82 -24.98
C SER A 1425 3.76 -48.31 -23.60
N ARG A 1426 4.61 -48.48 -22.58
CA ARG A 1426 4.37 -47.89 -21.25
C ARG A 1426 4.39 -46.36 -21.30
N ALA A 1427 5.41 -45.79 -21.97
CA ALA A 1427 5.49 -44.34 -22.18
C ALA A 1427 4.31 -43.80 -22.99
N ALA A 1428 3.85 -44.57 -23.99
CA ALA A 1428 2.66 -44.24 -24.78
C ALA A 1428 1.38 -44.23 -23.92
N ILE A 1429 1.13 -45.26 -23.12
CA ILE A 1429 -0.03 -45.31 -22.21
C ILE A 1429 0.01 -44.14 -21.22
N PHE A 1430 1.19 -43.85 -20.65
CA PHE A 1430 1.36 -42.70 -19.76
C PHE A 1430 1.04 -41.38 -20.45
N ALA A 1431 1.54 -41.19 -21.67
CA ALA A 1431 1.24 -40.00 -22.47
C ALA A 1431 -0.25 -39.87 -22.81
N MET A 1432 -0.93 -40.96 -23.20
CA MET A 1432 -2.37 -40.96 -23.50
C MET A 1432 -3.20 -40.59 -22.26
N HIS A 1433 -2.81 -41.07 -21.08
CA HIS A 1433 -3.46 -40.70 -19.83
C HIS A 1433 -3.22 -39.22 -19.49
N LYS A 1434 -1.99 -38.72 -19.64
CA LYS A 1434 -1.67 -37.29 -19.45
C LYS A 1434 -2.41 -36.36 -20.42
N LEU A 1435 -2.73 -36.84 -21.63
CA LEU A 1435 -3.57 -36.15 -22.60
C LEU A 1435 -5.07 -36.30 -22.31
N GLY A 1436 -5.50 -37.03 -21.28
CA GLY A 1436 -6.91 -37.12 -20.86
C GLY A 1436 -7.74 -38.18 -21.58
N ALA A 1437 -7.13 -39.28 -22.03
CA ALA A 1437 -7.87 -40.42 -22.59
C ALA A 1437 -8.80 -41.06 -21.54
N LYS A 1438 -10.05 -41.38 -21.93
CA LYS A 1438 -11.01 -42.08 -21.04
C LYS A 1438 -10.75 -43.57 -20.95
N ASN A 1439 -10.55 -44.22 -22.08
CA ASN A 1439 -10.15 -45.63 -22.17
C ASN A 1439 -8.89 -45.70 -23.02
N ILE A 1440 -7.91 -46.50 -22.58
CA ILE A 1440 -6.69 -46.75 -23.34
C ILE A 1440 -6.69 -48.22 -23.77
N TYR A 1441 -6.98 -48.46 -25.04
CA TYR A 1441 -6.98 -49.80 -25.59
C TYR A 1441 -5.55 -50.23 -25.92
N LEU A 1442 -5.21 -51.48 -25.60
CA LEU A 1442 -3.90 -52.06 -25.83
C LEU A 1442 -4.02 -53.29 -26.73
N LEU A 1443 -3.40 -53.23 -27.91
CA LEU A 1443 -3.39 -54.30 -28.89
C LEU A 1443 -1.97 -54.82 -29.09
N ASN A 1444 -1.77 -56.13 -29.01
CA ASN A 1444 -0.48 -56.75 -29.29
C ASN A 1444 -0.65 -58.14 -29.90
N ARG A 1445 0.34 -58.58 -30.69
CA ARG A 1445 0.39 -59.94 -31.28
C ARG A 1445 0.34 -61.05 -30.22
N THR A 1446 0.93 -60.81 -29.04
CA THR A 1446 0.94 -61.78 -27.94
C THR A 1446 0.13 -61.23 -26.77
N LEU A 1447 -1.02 -61.85 -26.51
CA LEU A 1447 -1.98 -61.40 -25.49
C LEU A 1447 -1.34 -61.32 -24.09
N VAL A 1448 -0.56 -62.34 -23.71
CA VAL A 1448 0.15 -62.40 -22.42
C VAL A 1448 1.05 -61.19 -22.20
N ASN A 1449 1.72 -60.67 -23.24
CA ASN A 1449 2.58 -59.50 -23.12
C ASN A 1449 1.76 -58.21 -22.94
N ALA A 1450 0.59 -58.11 -23.58
CA ALA A 1450 -0.31 -56.97 -23.36
C ALA A 1450 -0.84 -56.95 -21.92
N GLU A 1451 -1.26 -58.10 -21.39
CA GLU A 1451 -1.71 -58.20 -19.99
C GLU A 1451 -0.61 -57.84 -18.99
N LYS A 1452 0.65 -58.23 -19.26
CA LYS A 1452 1.81 -57.81 -18.44
C LYS A 1452 2.00 -56.30 -18.43
N VAL A 1453 1.79 -55.62 -19.56
CA VAL A 1453 1.89 -54.15 -19.64
C VAL A 1453 0.73 -53.50 -18.89
N LYS A 1454 -0.51 -53.98 -19.10
CA LYS A 1454 -1.71 -53.49 -18.40
C LYS A 1454 -1.53 -53.57 -16.87
N ALA A 1455 -0.99 -54.67 -16.35
CA ALA A 1455 -0.78 -54.88 -14.92
C ALA A 1455 0.16 -53.87 -14.24
N VAL A 1456 0.93 -53.10 -15.01
CA VAL A 1456 1.80 -52.03 -14.46
C VAL A 1456 1.00 -50.78 -14.09
N PHE A 1457 -0.12 -50.52 -14.74
CA PHE A 1457 -0.88 -49.28 -14.60
C PHE A 1457 -2.00 -49.41 -13.57
N PRO A 1458 -2.21 -48.41 -12.69
CA PRO A 1458 -3.36 -48.38 -11.79
C PRO A 1458 -4.70 -48.35 -12.55
N GLU A 1459 -5.79 -48.74 -11.88
CA GLU A 1459 -7.13 -48.81 -12.49
C GLU A 1459 -7.61 -47.47 -13.08
N GLU A 1460 -7.15 -46.34 -12.55
CA GLU A 1460 -7.49 -44.99 -13.03
C GLU A 1460 -7.05 -44.71 -14.48
N TYR A 1461 -6.08 -45.47 -15.01
CA TYR A 1461 -5.65 -45.36 -16.42
C TYR A 1461 -6.63 -46.03 -17.38
N ASN A 1462 -7.51 -46.89 -16.86
CA ASN A 1462 -8.54 -47.60 -17.62
C ASN A 1462 -8.00 -48.29 -18.89
N VAL A 1463 -6.93 -49.06 -18.72
CA VAL A 1463 -6.25 -49.79 -19.79
C VAL A 1463 -6.99 -51.10 -20.10
N LYS A 1464 -7.38 -51.29 -21.36
CA LYS A 1464 -8.17 -52.45 -21.83
C LYS A 1464 -7.46 -53.19 -22.93
N VAL A 1465 -7.18 -54.48 -22.73
CA VAL A 1465 -6.52 -55.32 -23.73
C VAL A 1465 -7.53 -55.79 -24.77
N ILE A 1466 -7.19 -55.65 -26.04
CA ILE A 1466 -7.99 -56.17 -27.17
C ILE A 1466 -7.45 -57.56 -27.54
N ASP A 1467 -8.30 -58.58 -27.40
CA ASP A 1467 -7.98 -59.94 -27.79
C ASP A 1467 -8.29 -60.17 -29.27
N HIS A 1468 -7.28 -59.94 -30.12
CA HIS A 1468 -7.39 -60.10 -31.56
C HIS A 1468 -7.77 -61.52 -32.03
N THR A 1469 -7.75 -62.55 -31.16
CA THR A 1469 -8.22 -63.89 -31.52
C THR A 1469 -9.76 -63.98 -31.57
N LYS A 1470 -10.46 -63.06 -30.90
CA LYS A 1470 -11.93 -62.96 -30.89
C LYS A 1470 -12.47 -62.17 -32.07
N GLN A 1471 -12.27 -62.70 -33.28
CA GLN A 1471 -12.69 -62.04 -34.53
C GLN A 1471 -14.20 -61.76 -34.61
N SER A 1472 -15.04 -62.48 -33.84
CA SER A 1472 -16.47 -62.22 -33.73
C SER A 1472 -16.82 -60.86 -33.10
N GLU A 1473 -15.93 -60.25 -32.32
CA GLU A 1473 -16.14 -58.96 -31.63
C GLU A 1473 -15.76 -57.74 -32.48
N ILE A 1474 -15.23 -57.93 -33.69
CA ILE A 1474 -14.72 -56.84 -34.56
C ILE A 1474 -15.76 -55.73 -34.80
N SER A 1475 -17.04 -56.11 -34.98
CA SER A 1475 -18.13 -55.15 -35.19
C SER A 1475 -18.37 -54.23 -33.99
N GLU A 1476 -18.01 -54.64 -32.77
CA GLU A 1476 -18.09 -53.78 -31.59
C GLU A 1476 -16.91 -52.80 -31.52
N TRP A 1477 -15.72 -53.22 -31.98
CA TRP A 1477 -14.52 -52.40 -31.94
C TRP A 1477 -14.54 -51.22 -32.92
N THR A 1478 -15.22 -51.36 -34.06
CA THR A 1478 -15.45 -50.24 -35.00
C THR A 1478 -16.14 -49.04 -34.32
N LYS A 1479 -16.98 -49.30 -33.31
CA LYS A 1479 -17.74 -48.26 -32.59
C LYS A 1479 -16.92 -47.53 -31.52
N LEU A 1480 -15.65 -47.91 -31.29
CA LEU A 1480 -14.83 -47.34 -30.22
C LEU A 1480 -14.32 -45.92 -30.52
N GLN A 1481 -14.34 -45.47 -31.78
CA GLN A 1481 -13.97 -44.11 -32.19
C GLN A 1481 -12.66 -43.61 -31.54
N VAL A 1482 -11.56 -44.29 -31.86
CA VAL A 1482 -10.25 -44.02 -31.27
C VAL A 1482 -9.64 -42.73 -31.84
N ALA A 1483 -9.43 -41.72 -31.00
CA ALA A 1483 -8.94 -40.41 -31.43
C ALA A 1483 -7.42 -40.30 -31.45
N ALA A 1484 -6.72 -41.05 -30.61
CA ALA A 1484 -5.27 -41.03 -30.54
C ALA A 1484 -4.72 -42.44 -30.62
N VAL A 1485 -3.79 -42.67 -31.55
CA VAL A 1485 -3.19 -43.99 -31.77
C VAL A 1485 -1.68 -43.88 -31.69
N VAL A 1486 -1.06 -44.75 -30.90
CA VAL A 1486 0.41 -44.88 -30.83
C VAL A 1486 0.81 -46.30 -31.20
N SER A 1487 1.46 -46.46 -32.35
CA SER A 1487 2.12 -47.69 -32.74
C SER A 1487 3.54 -47.73 -32.20
N THR A 1488 3.91 -48.81 -31.53
CA THR A 1488 5.26 -49.08 -31.01
C THR A 1488 5.84 -50.37 -31.58
N VAL A 1489 5.28 -50.89 -32.68
CA VAL A 1489 5.76 -52.11 -33.34
C VAL A 1489 6.82 -51.79 -34.39
N PRO A 1490 7.79 -52.68 -34.64
CA PRO A 1490 8.76 -52.50 -35.72
C PRO A 1490 8.07 -52.42 -37.09
N ALA A 1491 8.46 -51.46 -37.93
CA ALA A 1491 7.87 -51.24 -39.26
C ALA A 1491 8.38 -52.22 -40.34
N ASP A 1492 9.42 -52.99 -40.05
CA ASP A 1492 10.10 -53.93 -40.95
C ASP A 1492 9.50 -55.35 -40.93
N ARG A 1493 8.60 -55.65 -39.98
CA ARG A 1493 8.01 -56.98 -39.81
C ARG A 1493 6.52 -56.97 -40.14
N PRO A 1494 6.02 -57.88 -40.99
CA PRO A 1494 4.59 -57.98 -41.25
C PRO A 1494 3.83 -58.36 -39.98
N LEU A 1495 2.70 -57.70 -39.74
CA LEU A 1495 1.77 -58.05 -38.67
C LEU A 1495 0.95 -59.29 -39.06
N PRO A 1496 0.57 -60.14 -38.10
CA PRO A 1496 -0.40 -61.21 -38.36
C PRO A 1496 -1.68 -60.64 -38.97
N GLU A 1497 -2.30 -61.39 -39.87
CA GLU A 1497 -3.52 -60.95 -40.56
C GLU A 1497 -4.66 -60.68 -39.57
N SER A 1498 -4.78 -61.49 -38.52
CA SER A 1498 -5.76 -61.31 -37.43
C SER A 1498 -5.60 -59.98 -36.71
N VAL A 1499 -4.37 -59.52 -36.47
CA VAL A 1499 -4.08 -58.21 -35.85
C VAL A 1499 -4.37 -57.08 -36.83
N SER A 1500 -4.00 -57.25 -38.10
CA SER A 1500 -4.19 -56.23 -39.14
C SER A 1500 -5.67 -55.92 -39.39
N LYS A 1501 -6.55 -56.94 -39.41
CA LYS A 1501 -8.01 -56.77 -39.51
C LYS A 1501 -8.59 -55.98 -38.34
N VAL A 1502 -8.07 -56.22 -37.14
CA VAL A 1502 -8.51 -55.50 -35.93
C VAL A 1502 -8.06 -54.05 -35.95
N ILE A 1503 -6.83 -53.78 -36.39
CA ILE A 1503 -6.34 -52.40 -36.56
C ILE A 1503 -7.21 -51.66 -37.57
N ASP A 1504 -7.46 -52.24 -38.74
CA ASP A 1504 -8.29 -51.61 -39.78
C ASP A 1504 -9.70 -51.30 -39.25
N ALA A 1505 -10.30 -52.22 -38.49
CA ALA A 1505 -11.60 -52.00 -37.84
C ALA A 1505 -11.56 -50.89 -36.77
N LEU A 1506 -10.55 -50.84 -35.91
CA LEU A 1506 -10.42 -49.82 -34.86
C LEU A 1506 -10.18 -48.40 -35.41
N LEU A 1507 -9.55 -48.32 -36.58
CA LEU A 1507 -9.29 -47.06 -37.28
C LEU A 1507 -10.45 -46.63 -38.19
N SER A 1508 -11.42 -47.52 -38.42
CA SER A 1508 -12.61 -47.20 -39.21
C SER A 1508 -13.58 -46.25 -38.48
N GLU A 1509 -14.51 -45.66 -39.23
CA GLU A 1509 -15.57 -44.76 -38.72
C GLU A 1509 -15.12 -43.46 -38.01
N ILE A 1510 -14.09 -42.77 -38.53
CA ILE A 1510 -13.78 -41.41 -38.06
C ILE A 1510 -14.91 -40.44 -38.46
N PRO A 1511 -15.46 -39.65 -37.53
CA PRO A 1511 -16.43 -38.61 -37.86
C PRO A 1511 -15.85 -37.58 -38.84
N ALA A 1512 -16.48 -37.42 -40.01
CA ALA A 1512 -16.00 -36.54 -41.08
C ALA A 1512 -15.74 -35.09 -40.61
N GLN A 1513 -16.51 -34.61 -39.64
CA GLN A 1513 -16.47 -33.23 -39.12
C GLN A 1513 -15.31 -32.97 -38.13
N LYS A 1514 -14.50 -33.96 -37.76
CA LYS A 1514 -13.46 -33.82 -36.70
C LYS A 1514 -12.10 -34.45 -37.04
N LYS A 1515 -11.78 -34.67 -38.33
CA LYS A 1515 -10.56 -35.38 -38.75
C LYS A 1515 -9.26 -34.82 -38.15
N GLU A 1516 -9.17 -33.51 -37.95
CA GLU A 1516 -7.98 -32.86 -37.35
C GLU A 1516 -7.66 -33.30 -35.92
N GLN A 1517 -8.62 -33.89 -35.20
CA GLN A 1517 -8.43 -34.37 -33.83
C GLN A 1517 -8.07 -35.86 -33.76
N TYR A 1518 -7.94 -36.54 -34.90
CA TYR A 1518 -7.62 -37.95 -35.00
C TYR A 1518 -6.17 -38.11 -35.45
N VAL A 1519 -5.29 -38.43 -34.52
CA VAL A 1519 -3.84 -38.46 -34.73
C VAL A 1519 -3.32 -39.89 -34.59
N PHE A 1520 -2.57 -40.32 -35.59
CA PHE A 1520 -1.88 -41.61 -35.59
C PHE A 1520 -0.37 -41.35 -35.53
N LEU A 1521 0.26 -41.78 -34.45
CA LEU A 1521 1.70 -41.72 -34.26
C LEU A 1521 2.30 -43.13 -34.41
N ASP A 1522 3.22 -43.31 -35.34
CA ASP A 1522 4.07 -44.49 -35.38
C ASP A 1522 5.44 -44.15 -34.79
N MET A 1523 5.89 -44.88 -33.77
CA MET A 1523 7.19 -44.64 -33.16
C MET A 1523 8.36 -45.05 -34.07
N ALA A 1524 8.09 -45.80 -35.14
CA ALA A 1524 9.06 -46.07 -36.19
C ALA A 1524 9.20 -44.85 -37.12
N TYR A 1525 10.41 -44.61 -37.61
CA TYR A 1525 10.71 -43.54 -38.59
C TYR A 1525 11.53 -44.04 -39.80
N LYS A 1526 11.76 -45.35 -39.89
CA LYS A 1526 12.36 -46.03 -41.04
C LYS A 1526 11.47 -47.22 -41.43
N PRO A 1527 10.82 -47.19 -42.61
CA PRO A 1527 10.75 -46.08 -43.57
C PRO A 1527 9.99 -44.85 -43.01
N LEU A 1528 10.11 -43.69 -43.66
CA LEU A 1528 9.43 -42.45 -43.25
C LEU A 1528 7.90 -42.56 -43.29
N ASN A 1529 7.36 -43.39 -44.18
CA ASN A 1529 5.95 -43.75 -44.25
C ASN A 1529 5.82 -45.26 -44.01
N THR A 1530 5.28 -45.66 -42.86
CA THR A 1530 5.14 -47.07 -42.48
C THR A 1530 3.89 -47.70 -43.08
N PRO A 1531 3.81 -49.04 -43.15
CA PRO A 1531 2.59 -49.73 -43.59
C PRO A 1531 1.36 -49.35 -42.74
N LEU A 1532 1.52 -49.19 -41.43
CA LEU A 1532 0.41 -48.81 -40.54
C LEU A 1532 -0.04 -47.36 -40.74
N MET A 1533 0.89 -46.44 -40.96
CA MET A 1533 0.54 -45.06 -41.32
C MET A 1533 -0.26 -45.02 -42.62
N SER A 1534 0.08 -45.87 -43.60
CA SER A 1534 -0.66 -45.96 -44.86
C SER A 1534 -2.10 -46.48 -44.65
N VAL A 1535 -2.34 -47.35 -43.67
CA VAL A 1535 -3.69 -47.79 -43.28
C VAL A 1535 -4.44 -46.66 -42.58
N ALA A 1536 -3.82 -46.01 -41.59
CA ALA A 1536 -4.45 -44.92 -40.83
C ALA A 1536 -4.78 -43.70 -41.71
N SER A 1537 -3.90 -43.36 -42.64
CA SER A 1537 -4.11 -42.25 -43.59
C SER A 1537 -5.31 -42.50 -44.50
N LYS A 1538 -5.56 -43.75 -44.94
CA LYS A 1538 -6.76 -44.11 -45.72
C LYS A 1538 -8.06 -43.84 -44.96
N HIS A 1539 -8.05 -44.00 -43.64
CA HIS A 1539 -9.19 -43.69 -42.77
C HIS A 1539 -9.29 -42.20 -42.39
N GLY A 1540 -8.29 -41.39 -42.73
CA GLY A 1540 -8.29 -39.94 -42.55
C GLY A 1540 -7.60 -39.44 -41.28
N TYR A 1541 -6.74 -40.25 -40.64
CA TYR A 1541 -5.89 -39.80 -39.54
C TYR A 1541 -4.78 -38.85 -40.03
N THR A 1542 -4.41 -37.89 -39.18
CA THR A 1542 -3.14 -37.16 -39.30
C THR A 1542 -2.02 -38.08 -38.83
N CYS A 1543 -1.21 -38.57 -39.77
CA CYS A 1543 -0.13 -39.52 -39.48
C CYS A 1543 1.21 -38.82 -39.22
N ILE A 1544 1.86 -39.17 -38.11
CA ILE A 1544 3.19 -38.66 -37.71
C ILE A 1544 4.10 -39.86 -37.45
N ASN A 1545 5.37 -39.76 -37.84
CA ASN A 1545 6.37 -40.80 -37.61
C ASN A 1545 7.25 -40.49 -36.39
N GLY A 1546 8.06 -41.47 -35.98
CA GLY A 1546 8.82 -41.40 -34.73
C GLY A 1546 9.96 -40.39 -34.72
N LEU A 1547 10.30 -39.77 -35.85
CA LEU A 1547 11.38 -38.78 -35.91
C LEU A 1547 11.01 -37.55 -35.08
N GLU A 1548 9.75 -37.12 -35.14
CA GLU A 1548 9.28 -35.98 -34.36
C GLU A 1548 9.37 -36.26 -32.86
N VAL A 1549 8.96 -37.45 -32.43
CA VAL A 1549 9.06 -37.88 -31.02
C VAL A 1549 10.52 -37.90 -30.57
N LEU A 1550 11.42 -38.44 -31.40
CA LEU A 1550 12.86 -38.49 -31.13
C LEU A 1550 13.45 -37.10 -30.89
N LEU A 1551 13.02 -36.11 -31.67
CA LEU A 1551 13.45 -34.73 -31.51
C LEU A 1551 12.81 -34.08 -30.27
N GLN A 1552 11.51 -34.25 -30.08
CA GLN A 1552 10.77 -33.70 -28.93
C GLN A 1552 11.28 -34.22 -27.58
N GLN A 1553 11.59 -35.52 -27.48
CA GLN A 1553 12.17 -36.09 -26.26
C GLN A 1553 13.62 -35.62 -26.04
N GLY A 1554 14.40 -35.41 -27.12
CA GLY A 1554 15.73 -34.83 -27.02
C GLY A 1554 15.71 -33.37 -26.55
N LEU A 1555 14.76 -32.57 -27.04
CA LEU A 1555 14.53 -31.22 -26.54
C LEU A 1555 14.12 -31.20 -25.06
N ALA A 1556 13.27 -32.14 -24.64
CA ALA A 1556 12.92 -32.28 -23.23
C ALA A 1556 14.14 -32.63 -22.36
N SER A 1557 15.07 -33.47 -22.83
CA SER A 1557 16.33 -33.75 -22.12
C SER A 1557 17.21 -32.51 -22.03
N PHE A 1558 17.33 -31.76 -23.13
CA PHE A 1558 18.07 -30.48 -23.16
C PHE A 1558 17.52 -29.47 -22.13
N GLU A 1559 16.20 -29.33 -22.05
CA GLU A 1559 15.54 -28.46 -21.07
C GLU A 1559 15.81 -28.90 -19.63
N ILE A 1560 15.80 -30.22 -19.35
CA ILE A 1560 16.09 -30.75 -18.01
C ILE A 1560 17.54 -30.46 -17.59
N TRP A 1561 18.50 -30.58 -18.52
CA TRP A 1561 19.91 -30.36 -18.21
C TRP A 1561 20.29 -28.90 -18.04
N THR A 1562 19.68 -28.01 -18.84
CA THR A 1562 20.13 -26.63 -18.99
C THR A 1562 19.16 -25.62 -18.37
N GLY A 1563 17.89 -26.01 -18.20
CA GLY A 1563 16.81 -25.10 -17.86
C GLY A 1563 16.39 -24.17 -19.01
N LEU A 1564 16.95 -24.31 -20.21
CA LEU A 1564 16.65 -23.47 -21.38
C LEU A 1564 15.72 -24.21 -22.35
N ALA A 1565 14.80 -23.47 -22.96
CA ALA A 1565 13.90 -24.00 -23.99
C ALA A 1565 14.27 -23.43 -25.37
N VAL A 1566 14.12 -24.27 -26.40
CA VAL A 1566 14.31 -23.91 -27.81
C VAL A 1566 13.06 -24.34 -28.58
N PRO A 1567 12.43 -23.45 -29.38
CA PRO A 1567 11.21 -23.79 -30.10
C PRO A 1567 11.43 -24.89 -31.14
N PHE A 1568 10.51 -25.85 -31.17
CA PHE A 1568 10.65 -27.06 -31.98
C PHE A 1568 10.71 -26.75 -33.49
N GLU A 1569 9.90 -25.82 -34.02
CA GLU A 1569 9.92 -25.52 -35.46
C GLU A 1569 11.31 -25.10 -35.95
N HIS A 1570 11.97 -24.25 -35.16
CA HIS A 1570 13.27 -23.70 -35.53
C HIS A 1570 14.35 -24.79 -35.48
N VAL A 1571 14.35 -25.61 -34.43
CA VAL A 1571 15.30 -26.73 -34.30
C VAL A 1571 15.04 -27.78 -35.38
N PHE A 1572 13.78 -28.13 -35.66
CA PHE A 1572 13.41 -29.11 -36.68
C PHE A 1572 13.88 -28.67 -38.07
N GLY A 1573 13.65 -27.40 -38.44
CA GLY A 1573 14.10 -26.85 -39.71
C GLY A 1573 15.62 -26.94 -39.89
N LEU A 1574 16.38 -26.52 -38.86
CA LEU A 1574 17.85 -26.60 -38.88
C LEU A 1574 18.35 -28.04 -38.90
N TYR A 1575 17.74 -28.91 -38.09
CA TYR A 1575 18.07 -30.33 -38.03
C TYR A 1575 17.93 -31.01 -39.39
N MET A 1576 16.82 -30.78 -40.10
CA MET A 1576 16.58 -31.35 -41.43
C MET A 1576 17.63 -30.87 -42.45
N VAL A 1577 17.99 -29.58 -42.42
CA VAL A 1577 19.03 -29.02 -43.29
C VAL A 1577 20.41 -29.62 -42.98
N LEU A 1578 20.76 -29.77 -41.70
CA LEU A 1578 22.05 -30.31 -41.27
C LEU A 1578 22.17 -31.82 -41.56
N CYS A 1579 21.10 -32.59 -41.35
CA CYS A 1579 21.08 -34.01 -41.71
C CYS A 1579 21.17 -34.23 -43.23
N ALA A 1580 20.54 -33.36 -44.04
CA ALA A 1580 20.70 -33.41 -45.49
C ALA A 1580 22.14 -33.10 -45.93
N LYS A 1581 22.83 -32.17 -45.25
CA LYS A 1581 24.23 -31.82 -45.53
C LYS A 1581 25.25 -32.90 -45.14
N GLU A 1582 24.95 -33.80 -44.21
CA GLU A 1582 25.82 -34.95 -43.92
C GLU A 1582 25.63 -36.12 -44.91
N HIS A 1583 24.52 -36.13 -45.65
CA HIS A 1583 24.27 -37.13 -46.70
C HIS A 1583 24.85 -36.74 -48.05
N ASN A 1584 25.05 -35.44 -48.29
CA ASN A 1584 25.81 -34.91 -49.42
C ASN A 1584 27.29 -34.80 -49.07
#